data_AF-A0A7J6NAX6-F1
#
_entry.id   AF-A0A7J6NAX6-F1
#
_cell.length_a   1.000
_cell.length_b   1.000
_cell.length_c   1.000
_cell.angle_alpha   90.00
_cell.angle_beta   90.00
_cell.angle_gamma   90.00
#
_symmetry.space_group_name_H-M   'P 1'
#
loop_
_entity.id
_entity.type
_entity.pdbx_description
1 polymer ?
#
loop_
_entity_poly.entity_id
_entity_poly.type
_entity_poly.pdbx_seq_one_letter_code
_entity_poly.pdbx_strand_id
1 'polypeptide(L)'
;MDTIVSNEESVACTGVIDYDYEATECWGKNDICDRGRGDGEGEVEEVDFFKEKGKSLTLIEEIVALAVEQRELQGTGKAFESVLGRCQRLCYDLKDLLQPYQERGALLDAHMADLTSPLIAFIVDQVSRKDPHAWPKSCHLICSTPYLIFKGLSKAPFGHFPHEISLIEPVLDQAEVLLVTESDNKGSEALEGWESNCTTALQGHCERLHRAAALCLARLIAREDILQNSVKNDFFAQLSALSDIALVSEDVNGERWSCILVAHQLSKLPTLRNMPNSELIAIVQAASRAWGLRGVPKKVVVALCGRICAELVDRECPDRVRQARQQWRYRQAGGRRLCSPLPQEALSDAKKERVDDELTVGEFTMRESVQNLVEDVIGEILLPSLEDPVTVVRWAAAKALGRVSNVLPSAAAVDVLAALTPDGDDGLRSLGSAHRLHGTSLAVAEMLRRLGSTALAFDSPESLESLLDKVARPAFECQGLAATRDAACFVLWAVARGVCDQEIVSRNLDMILRLLVCSSLLDPNIVVRRAASAAAQEVVGRLGCTTADDAGFLFVNLVDYWTVANRTHAATTLLGDVTGKLCVGDPHLVPFVLDHLCRLHLRSPDKKTRELAARSIGAVVPFVDEGHLSEYISHTLLPASLEEAASHPTTFRHGALLAVSEVVVACENLVRRDGSRSGKILDTPTITLIRNVVPKLEKARLYRGRGGEMIRAAACSLVQAVFYARSCIPLKPNTIPRYIQSINSSIRHFTAAVQIAAAEALMALVVCRPGEVTIDEITKAEADYVKKLEVSDENVAARRGYLLALAVLTRAREAPPQPEVVSLFIREATGWPEHPISKDVVDAETRRWAVVGLLAVAEKGGSEVAAEVVRALVRCMVIDYATDTRGDVGRWIRQDAARGVSALVALALAGGLSSWWREALLADETLAGLIAASVSRLNHVRVVALRGIEDIAMGRRRQEGGAFALVYESIRKGYEASPRIQVYPPVVAEDLTESPTWPTLWGGVLSLYREQPKMSPFLAGLRAIGEFPEARDKLTILSSLVSSTGSLSHAVSRDASAALTQSLKNDDSLRADLAGLLLLLRREITTVAVFPTRADRDGRFAVPWLTTLELLLDRELLSLGEDQVAEVTKAILSECRGSRNVGKLRECAACLSTLYFGMLSVKVEARTAIKEALFGRLLCHGFPKVRHATAKVMYEKSLQCAREEADDETFDMIIETDWTEDKTAWEEVHSKICSRVGVQASADEEVPISLSAPSHVFGYADFVKEEYR
;
A
#
# COMPACT_ATOMS: atom_id res chain seq x y z
N MET A 1 6.39 -22.84 -25.44
CA MET A 1 4.99 -22.77 -25.91
C MET A 1 4.19 -23.80 -25.15
N ASP A 2 3.04 -23.35 -24.67
CA ASP A 2 2.01 -24.03 -23.88
C ASP A 2 2.38 -24.53 -22.47
N THR A 3 2.33 -23.61 -21.50
CA THR A 3 1.61 -23.80 -20.22
C THR A 3 1.60 -22.51 -19.38
N ILE A 4 0.38 -22.05 -19.08
CA ILE A 4 -0.12 -21.45 -17.82
C ILE A 4 0.76 -20.37 -17.17
N VAL A 5 0.45 -19.09 -17.47
CA VAL A 5 0.47 -17.97 -16.52
C VAL A 5 -0.52 -16.92 -16.99
N SER A 6 -1.65 -16.75 -16.28
CA SER A 6 -2.38 -15.48 -16.25
C SER A 6 -3.13 -15.39 -14.92
N ASN A 7 -2.41 -14.87 -13.92
CA ASN A 7 -2.95 -14.35 -12.68
C ASN A 7 -3.67 -13.02 -12.96
N GLU A 8 -4.97 -12.96 -12.69
CA GLU A 8 -5.64 -11.74 -12.27
C GLU A 8 -6.46 -12.05 -11.01
N GLU A 9 -5.76 -12.13 -9.87
CA GLU A 9 -6.37 -11.99 -8.55
C GLU A 9 -6.61 -10.50 -8.27
N SER A 10 -7.73 -9.96 -8.74
CA SER A 10 -8.27 -8.74 -8.17
C SER A 10 -9.04 -9.11 -6.89
N VAL A 11 -8.36 -9.01 -5.75
CA VAL A 11 -8.95 -9.13 -4.42
C VAL A 11 -9.93 -7.97 -4.21
N ALA A 12 -11.22 -8.23 -4.46
CA ALA A 12 -12.30 -7.42 -3.94
C ALA A 12 -12.60 -7.88 -2.50
N CYS A 13 -11.87 -7.32 -1.54
CA CYS A 13 -12.35 -7.24 -0.16
C CYS A 13 -13.52 -6.24 -0.13
N THR A 14 -14.73 -6.71 -0.41
CA THR A 14 -15.96 -6.00 -0.06
C THR A 14 -16.85 -6.94 0.72
N GLY A 15 -17.02 -6.64 2.00
CA GLY A 15 -18.03 -7.27 2.83
C GLY A 15 -19.41 -6.97 2.23
N VAL A 16 -20.08 -8.01 1.73
CA VAL A 16 -21.53 -8.01 1.57
C VAL A 16 -22.09 -8.83 2.73
N ILE A 17 -22.14 -8.18 3.89
CA ILE A 17 -23.05 -8.54 4.96
C ILE A 17 -24.43 -8.08 4.45
N ASP A 18 -25.30 -9.03 4.10
CA ASP A 18 -26.74 -8.77 4.06
C ASP A 18 -27.12 -8.37 5.50
N TYR A 19 -27.37 -7.07 5.70
CA TYR A 19 -27.94 -6.51 6.93
C TYR A 19 -29.40 -6.98 7.04
N ASP A 20 -29.66 -7.96 7.91
CA ASP A 20 -30.91 -7.97 8.69
C ASP A 20 -30.63 -7.07 9.90
N TYR A 21 -31.36 -5.96 10.00
CA TYR A 21 -31.26 -4.99 11.10
C TYR A 21 -31.58 -5.67 12.44
N GLU A 22 -30.56 -5.91 13.26
CA GLU A 22 -30.57 -5.61 14.70
C GLU A 22 -29.12 -5.62 15.21
N ALA A 23 -28.64 -4.42 15.56
CA ALA A 23 -27.34 -4.09 16.18
C ALA A 23 -26.07 -4.17 15.29
N THR A 24 -25.55 -3.01 14.87
CA THR A 24 -24.28 -2.44 15.38
C THR A 24 -23.95 -1.13 14.65
N GLU A 25 -23.78 -0.06 15.44
CA GLU A 25 -23.08 1.16 15.06
C GLU A 25 -21.57 0.91 14.88
N CYS A 26 -20.92 1.91 14.27
CA CYS A 26 -19.49 2.08 13.99
C CYS A 26 -19.00 1.51 12.65
N TRP A 27 -17.87 2.07 12.19
CA TRP A 27 -17.10 1.84 10.96
C TRP A 27 -17.37 2.81 9.81
N GLY A 28 -16.54 3.87 9.80
CA GLY A 28 -16.55 5.00 8.87
C GLY A 28 -15.88 4.74 7.51
N LYS A 29 -16.26 5.58 6.55
CA LYS A 29 -15.81 5.66 5.16
C LYS A 29 -14.44 6.35 5.04
N ASN A 30 -13.63 5.93 4.06
CA ASN A 30 -13.02 6.81 3.05
C ASN A 30 -12.16 6.08 2.01
N ASP A 31 -12.01 6.77 0.87
CA ASP A 31 -11.12 6.59 -0.30
C ASP A 31 -11.61 5.60 -1.38
N ILE A 32 -11.53 5.87 -2.70
CA ILE A 32 -10.35 6.32 -3.48
C ILE A 32 -10.78 6.98 -4.83
N CYS A 33 -9.99 7.97 -5.28
CA CYS A 33 -9.91 8.52 -6.65
C CYS A 33 -9.05 7.69 -7.63
N ASP A 34 -9.24 7.98 -8.92
CA ASP A 34 -8.37 7.74 -10.09
C ASP A 34 -8.36 6.36 -10.78
N ARG A 35 -8.81 6.36 -12.04
CA ARG A 35 -7.96 6.16 -13.24
C ARG A 35 -8.72 6.52 -14.53
N GLY A 36 -8.05 7.23 -15.42
CA GLY A 36 -8.59 7.75 -16.68
C GLY A 36 -8.16 7.03 -17.95
N ARG A 37 -8.91 7.36 -19.01
CA ARG A 37 -8.65 7.53 -20.46
C ARG A 37 -7.78 6.53 -21.25
N GLY A 38 -8.33 6.15 -22.40
CA GLY A 38 -7.66 5.77 -23.64
C GLY A 38 -8.67 5.79 -24.80
N ASP A 39 -8.36 6.56 -25.84
CA ASP A 39 -9.22 7.02 -26.94
C ASP A 39 -9.41 6.01 -28.09
N GLY A 40 -10.43 6.27 -28.92
CA GLY A 40 -10.65 5.65 -30.24
C GLY A 40 -11.76 6.40 -31.01
N GLU A 41 -11.35 7.28 -31.91
CA GLU A 41 -12.20 8.20 -32.71
C GLU A 41 -12.98 7.48 -33.83
N GLY A 42 -14.20 7.98 -34.05
CA GLY A 42 -15.01 7.76 -35.24
C GLY A 42 -16.08 8.84 -35.32
N GLU A 43 -15.88 9.85 -36.17
CA GLU A 43 -16.76 11.01 -36.34
C GLU A 43 -18.17 10.60 -36.79
N VAL A 44 -19.16 10.89 -35.94
CA VAL A 44 -20.60 10.92 -36.26
C VAL A 44 -21.13 12.20 -35.63
N GLU A 45 -21.80 13.04 -36.43
CA GLU A 45 -22.35 14.36 -36.03
C GLU A 45 -22.87 14.38 -34.58
N GLU A 46 -22.22 15.19 -33.73
CA GLU A 46 -22.60 15.39 -32.33
C GLU A 46 -23.96 16.10 -32.25
N VAL A 47 -24.99 15.34 -31.90
CA VAL A 47 -26.26 15.90 -31.40
C VAL A 47 -25.99 16.44 -29.99
N ASP A 48 -25.96 17.76 -29.86
CA ASP A 48 -25.64 18.44 -28.61
C ASP A 48 -26.78 18.28 -27.57
N PHE A 49 -26.61 17.33 -26.63
CA PHE A 49 -27.56 17.07 -25.53
C PHE A 49 -27.80 18.31 -24.66
N PHE A 50 -26.95 19.34 -24.70
CA PHE A 50 -27.17 20.58 -23.94
C PHE A 50 -28.50 21.27 -24.29
N LYS A 51 -28.98 21.17 -25.54
CA LYS A 51 -30.29 21.74 -25.93
C LYS A 51 -31.49 20.93 -25.43
N GLU A 52 -31.34 19.61 -25.27
CA GLU A 52 -32.41 18.71 -24.86
C GLU A 52 -32.41 18.42 -23.35
N LYS A 53 -31.29 18.64 -22.67
CA LYS A 53 -31.17 18.68 -21.20
C LYS A 53 -32.13 19.69 -20.59
N GLY A 54 -32.16 20.91 -21.13
CA GLY A 54 -33.05 21.96 -20.65
C GLY A 54 -34.52 21.55 -20.74
N LYS A 55 -34.93 20.99 -21.89
CA LYS A 55 -36.29 20.47 -22.09
C LYS A 55 -36.63 19.30 -21.17
N SER A 56 -35.68 18.38 -20.96
CA SER A 56 -35.85 17.23 -20.07
C SER A 56 -36.06 17.66 -18.61
N LEU A 57 -35.27 18.63 -18.13
CA LEU A 57 -35.43 19.20 -16.80
C LEU A 57 -36.78 19.90 -16.64
N THR A 58 -37.20 20.69 -17.63
CA THR A 58 -38.51 21.36 -17.61
C THR A 58 -39.65 20.34 -17.55
N LEU A 59 -39.59 19.26 -18.35
CA LEU A 59 -40.58 18.18 -18.30
C LEU A 59 -40.62 17.50 -16.94
N ILE A 60 -39.46 17.25 -16.31
CA ILE A 60 -39.38 16.64 -14.98
C ILE A 60 -39.96 17.56 -13.90
N GLU A 61 -39.65 18.85 -13.95
CA GLU A 61 -40.20 19.85 -13.03
C GLU A 61 -41.73 19.95 -13.19
N GLU A 62 -42.24 19.95 -14.43
CA GLU A 62 -43.68 19.94 -14.69
C GLU A 62 -44.35 18.64 -14.21
N ILE A 63 -43.72 17.48 -14.41
CA ILE A 63 -44.23 16.20 -13.90
C ILE A 63 -44.36 16.25 -12.37
N VAL A 64 -43.33 16.74 -11.66
CA VAL A 64 -43.35 16.86 -10.20
C VAL A 64 -44.38 17.90 -9.76
N ALA A 65 -44.52 19.03 -10.45
CA ALA A 65 -45.52 20.05 -10.15
C ALA A 65 -46.96 19.52 -10.33
N LEU A 66 -47.23 18.77 -11.40
CA LEU A 66 -48.53 18.12 -11.62
C LEU A 66 -48.82 17.04 -10.58
N ALA A 67 -47.78 16.33 -10.11
CA ALA A 67 -47.92 15.38 -9.02
C ALA A 67 -48.35 16.09 -7.72
N VAL A 68 -47.72 17.21 -7.41
CA VAL A 68 -48.08 18.04 -6.25
C VAL A 68 -49.48 18.63 -6.40
N GLU A 69 -49.86 19.11 -7.59
CA GLU A 69 -51.22 19.59 -7.90
C GLU A 69 -52.27 18.48 -7.70
N GLN A 70 -51.97 17.28 -8.20
CA GLN A 70 -52.85 16.12 -8.04
C GLN A 70 -52.98 15.69 -6.58
N ARG A 71 -51.93 15.85 -5.77
CA ARG A 71 -51.96 15.60 -4.31
C ARG A 71 -52.92 16.55 -3.60
N GLU A 72 -52.98 17.81 -4.00
CA GLU A 72 -53.83 18.82 -3.34
C GLU A 72 -55.31 18.70 -3.72
N LEU A 73 -55.60 18.05 -4.85
CA LEU A 73 -56.96 17.75 -5.29
C LEU A 73 -57.51 16.50 -4.57
N GLN A 74 -58.28 16.70 -3.50
CA GLN A 74 -58.97 15.62 -2.79
C GLN A 74 -59.92 14.87 -3.74
N GLY A 75 -59.66 13.58 -3.94
CA GLY A 75 -60.06 12.81 -5.13
C GLY A 75 -61.54 12.79 -5.52
N THR A 76 -61.72 12.56 -6.83
CA THR A 76 -62.95 12.37 -7.64
C THR A 76 -63.58 13.64 -8.24
N GLY A 77 -63.23 13.92 -9.50
CA GLY A 77 -63.82 14.97 -10.34
C GLY A 77 -63.14 15.08 -11.70
N LYS A 78 -63.81 15.67 -12.71
CA LYS A 78 -63.24 15.86 -14.08
C LYS A 78 -61.91 16.61 -14.10
N ALA A 79 -61.69 17.51 -13.14
CA ALA A 79 -60.42 18.23 -12.99
C ALA A 79 -59.28 17.28 -12.60
N PHE A 80 -59.55 16.30 -11.73
CA PHE A 80 -58.58 15.30 -11.27
C PHE A 80 -58.13 14.36 -12.40
N GLU A 81 -59.06 13.86 -13.21
CA GLU A 81 -58.75 13.01 -14.38
C GLU A 81 -57.97 13.78 -15.47
N SER A 82 -58.27 15.07 -15.65
CA SER A 82 -57.54 15.95 -16.56
C SER A 82 -56.07 16.11 -16.16
N VAL A 83 -55.80 16.28 -14.86
CA VAL A 83 -54.43 16.39 -14.31
C VAL A 83 -53.67 15.06 -14.46
N LEU A 84 -54.32 13.93 -14.19
CA LEU A 84 -53.72 12.60 -14.40
C LEU A 84 -53.34 12.35 -15.86
N GLY A 85 -54.24 12.65 -16.80
CA GLY A 85 -53.97 12.50 -18.23
C GLY A 85 -52.93 13.48 -18.78
N ARG A 86 -52.76 14.65 -18.15
CA ARG A 86 -51.63 15.56 -18.42
C ARG A 86 -50.31 14.98 -17.93
N CYS A 87 -50.28 14.48 -16.69
CA CYS A 87 -49.07 13.88 -16.11
C CYS A 87 -48.60 12.65 -16.91
N GLN A 88 -49.54 11.80 -17.35
CA GLN A 88 -49.23 10.67 -18.24
C GLN A 88 -48.58 11.11 -19.55
N ARG A 89 -49.13 12.12 -20.22
CA ARG A 89 -48.57 12.64 -21.48
C ARG A 89 -47.14 13.17 -21.30
N LEU A 90 -46.89 13.96 -20.26
CA LEU A 90 -45.53 14.47 -19.99
C LEU A 90 -44.52 13.36 -19.68
N CYS A 91 -44.94 12.29 -18.99
CA CYS A 91 -44.08 11.13 -18.76
C CYS A 91 -43.75 10.39 -20.07
N TYR A 92 -44.69 10.31 -21.01
CA TYR A 92 -44.44 9.74 -22.34
C TYR A 92 -43.56 10.65 -23.21
N ASP A 93 -43.79 11.96 -23.19
CA ASP A 93 -42.97 12.92 -23.95
C ASP A 93 -41.51 12.91 -23.45
N LEU A 94 -41.30 12.81 -22.13
CA LEU A 94 -39.98 12.65 -21.54
C LEU A 94 -39.33 11.32 -21.95
N LYS A 95 -40.11 10.24 -22.00
CA LYS A 95 -39.63 8.93 -22.44
C LYS A 95 -39.18 8.97 -23.89
N ASP A 96 -39.98 9.54 -24.78
CA ASP A 96 -39.67 9.64 -26.21
C ASP A 96 -38.48 10.57 -26.47
N LEU A 97 -38.34 11.65 -25.68
CA LEU A 97 -37.19 12.56 -25.75
C LEU A 97 -35.88 11.87 -25.33
N LEU A 98 -35.93 11.02 -24.31
CA LEU A 98 -34.74 10.32 -23.80
C LEU A 98 -34.41 9.03 -24.57
N GLN A 99 -35.37 8.47 -25.31
CA GLN A 99 -35.23 7.20 -26.04
C GLN A 99 -34.01 7.15 -26.98
N PRO A 100 -33.66 8.20 -27.76
CA PRO A 100 -32.47 8.19 -28.63
C PRO A 100 -31.14 8.12 -27.86
N TYR A 101 -31.11 8.55 -26.60
CA TYR A 101 -29.90 8.59 -25.77
C TYR A 101 -29.70 7.32 -24.93
N GLN A 102 -30.71 6.44 -24.84
CA GLN A 102 -30.64 5.18 -24.10
C GLN A 102 -29.60 4.20 -24.68
N GLU A 103 -29.24 4.33 -25.96
CA GLU A 103 -28.18 3.54 -26.60
C GLU A 103 -26.77 4.15 -26.44
N ARG A 104 -26.67 5.41 -25.95
CA ARG A 104 -25.41 6.17 -25.79
C ARG A 104 -25.25 6.70 -24.36
N GLY A 105 -25.22 5.78 -23.40
CA GLY A 105 -25.28 6.08 -21.97
C GLY A 105 -24.33 7.15 -21.41
N ALA A 106 -23.12 7.25 -21.98
CA ALA A 106 -22.10 8.20 -21.53
C ALA A 106 -22.52 9.69 -21.62
N LEU A 107 -23.45 10.03 -22.52
CA LEU A 107 -23.97 11.40 -22.66
C LEU A 107 -24.98 11.77 -21.56
N LEU A 108 -25.71 10.79 -21.03
CA LEU A 108 -26.64 10.97 -19.93
C LEU A 108 -25.91 11.03 -18.58
N ASP A 109 -24.83 10.25 -18.43
CA ASP A 109 -24.08 10.05 -17.18
C ASP A 109 -23.68 11.36 -16.47
N ALA A 110 -23.22 12.38 -17.22
CA ALA A 110 -22.77 13.66 -16.68
C ALA A 110 -23.90 14.54 -16.11
N HIS A 111 -25.16 14.20 -16.38
CA HIS A 111 -26.34 15.01 -16.04
C HIS A 111 -27.39 14.24 -15.23
N MET A 112 -27.09 12.99 -14.86
CA MET A 112 -28.00 12.10 -14.13
C MET A 112 -28.45 12.65 -12.78
N ALA A 113 -27.54 13.28 -12.03
CA ALA A 113 -27.87 13.87 -10.74
C ALA A 113 -28.94 14.96 -10.90
N ASP A 114 -28.84 15.79 -11.94
CA ASP A 114 -29.79 16.87 -12.20
C ASP A 114 -31.17 16.31 -12.58
N LEU A 115 -31.21 15.28 -13.42
CA LEU A 115 -32.47 14.68 -13.91
C LEU A 115 -33.19 13.83 -12.85
N THR A 116 -32.45 13.13 -11.99
CA THR A 116 -33.05 12.18 -11.04
C THR A 116 -33.34 12.76 -9.66
N SER A 117 -32.57 13.77 -9.22
CA SER A 117 -32.73 14.36 -7.88
C SER A 117 -34.13 14.91 -7.60
N PRO A 118 -34.81 15.62 -8.52
CA PRO A 118 -36.16 16.16 -8.26
C PRO A 118 -37.20 15.05 -8.04
N LEU A 119 -37.15 13.99 -8.85
CA LEU A 119 -38.04 12.83 -8.75
C LEU A 119 -37.80 12.06 -7.44
N ILE A 120 -36.52 11.82 -7.10
CA ILE A 120 -36.14 11.11 -5.89
C ILE A 120 -36.47 11.93 -4.64
N ALA A 121 -36.25 13.25 -4.66
CA ALA A 121 -36.62 14.13 -3.56
C ALA A 121 -38.13 14.14 -3.32
N PHE A 122 -38.94 14.16 -4.38
CA PHE A 122 -40.39 14.02 -4.27
C PHE A 122 -40.79 12.68 -3.65
N ILE A 123 -40.21 11.57 -4.11
CA ILE A 123 -40.48 10.22 -3.58
C ILE A 123 -40.10 10.14 -2.10
N VAL A 124 -38.92 10.65 -1.72
CA VAL A 124 -38.45 10.64 -0.32
C VAL A 124 -39.32 11.53 0.57
N ASP A 125 -39.78 12.69 0.10
CA ASP A 125 -40.75 13.54 0.81
C ASP A 125 -42.07 12.81 1.03
N GLN A 126 -42.59 12.09 0.03
CA GLN A 126 -43.84 11.32 0.20
C GLN A 126 -43.66 10.14 1.17
N VAL A 127 -42.56 9.39 1.07
CA VAL A 127 -42.25 8.28 1.98
C VAL A 127 -42.11 8.74 3.43
N SER A 128 -41.46 9.90 3.64
CA SER A 128 -41.22 10.44 4.98
C SER A 128 -42.50 10.85 5.72
N ARG A 129 -43.59 11.14 4.99
CA ARG A 129 -44.87 11.60 5.56
C ARG A 129 -45.74 10.47 6.13
N LYS A 130 -45.45 9.20 5.80
CA LYS A 130 -46.14 7.99 6.30
C LYS A 130 -47.69 8.00 6.18
N ASP A 131 -48.26 8.78 5.25
CA ASP A 131 -49.69 8.79 4.94
C ASP A 131 -49.94 8.19 3.54
N PRO A 132 -50.49 6.96 3.44
CA PRO A 132 -50.79 6.30 2.16
C PRO A 132 -51.88 6.99 1.34
N HIS A 133 -52.69 7.87 1.93
CA HIS A 133 -53.74 8.59 1.20
C HIS A 133 -53.27 9.92 0.62
N ALA A 134 -52.05 10.35 0.96
CA ALA A 134 -51.45 11.59 0.50
C ALA A 134 -50.71 11.47 -0.84
N TRP A 135 -50.60 10.28 -1.45
CA TRP A 135 -49.89 10.20 -2.73
C TRP A 135 -50.82 10.37 -3.95
N PRO A 136 -50.35 11.08 -4.99
CA PRO A 136 -51.09 11.23 -6.24
C PRO A 136 -51.26 9.89 -7.01
N LYS A 137 -52.39 9.68 -7.70
CA LYS A 137 -52.62 8.48 -8.55
C LYS A 137 -51.57 8.31 -9.66
N SER A 138 -50.88 9.39 -10.06
CA SER A 138 -49.75 9.36 -11.01
C SER A 138 -48.44 8.79 -10.42
N CYS A 139 -48.39 8.44 -9.14
CA CYS A 139 -47.16 7.97 -8.48
C CYS A 139 -46.51 6.75 -9.13
N HIS A 140 -47.28 5.83 -9.72
CA HIS A 140 -46.71 4.72 -10.47
C HIS A 140 -45.93 5.19 -11.72
N LEU A 141 -46.33 6.29 -12.36
CA LEU A 141 -45.63 6.89 -13.50
C LEU A 141 -44.35 7.56 -13.02
N ILE A 142 -44.45 8.35 -11.95
CA ILE A 142 -43.31 9.08 -11.36
C ILE A 142 -42.26 8.12 -10.82
N CYS A 143 -42.64 6.96 -10.28
CA CYS A 143 -41.71 5.93 -9.80
C CYS A 143 -41.11 5.09 -10.93
N SER A 144 -41.78 4.97 -12.08
CA SER A 144 -41.26 4.27 -13.26
C SER A 144 -40.41 5.17 -14.17
N THR A 145 -40.57 6.49 -14.12
CA THR A 145 -39.74 7.45 -14.85
C THR A 145 -38.23 7.32 -14.53
N PRO A 146 -37.79 7.19 -13.25
CA PRO A 146 -36.39 6.88 -12.94
C PRO A 146 -35.92 5.60 -13.64
N TYR A 147 -36.71 4.53 -13.63
CA TYR A 147 -36.37 3.28 -14.32
C TYR A 147 -36.18 3.47 -15.83
N LEU A 148 -37.01 4.31 -16.46
CA LEU A 148 -36.87 4.66 -17.88
C LEU A 148 -35.60 5.49 -18.15
N ILE A 149 -35.19 6.37 -17.23
CA ILE A 149 -33.92 7.12 -17.32
C ILE A 149 -32.72 6.16 -17.19
N PHE A 150 -32.84 5.07 -16.41
CA PHE A 150 -31.76 4.10 -16.19
C PHE A 150 -31.68 2.95 -17.21
N LYS A 151 -32.66 2.81 -18.11
CA LYS A 151 -32.76 1.70 -19.05
C LYS A 151 -31.68 1.82 -20.15
N GLY A 152 -30.68 0.91 -20.13
CA GLY A 152 -29.59 0.86 -21.13
C GLY A 152 -28.18 1.12 -20.60
N LEU A 153 -28.02 1.46 -19.31
CA LEU A 153 -26.72 1.81 -18.72
C LEU A 153 -26.01 0.61 -18.07
N SER A 154 -24.72 0.42 -18.34
CA SER A 154 -23.96 -0.74 -17.84
C SER A 154 -23.19 -0.48 -16.54
N LYS A 155 -22.82 0.77 -16.18
CA LYS A 155 -22.10 1.06 -14.91
C LYS A 155 -22.31 2.52 -14.43
N ALA A 156 -22.84 2.67 -13.20
CA ALA A 156 -23.09 3.90 -12.38
C ALA A 156 -24.41 4.65 -12.69
N PRO A 157 -25.18 5.15 -11.66
CA PRO A 157 -24.76 5.59 -10.32
C PRO A 157 -25.54 4.94 -9.15
N PHE A 158 -24.80 4.43 -8.15
CA PHE A 158 -25.35 3.88 -6.91
C PHE A 158 -25.53 4.91 -5.77
N GLY A 159 -25.21 6.19 -5.99
CA GLY A 159 -25.20 7.21 -4.93
C GLY A 159 -26.53 7.94 -4.68
N HIS A 160 -27.48 7.86 -5.61
CA HIS A 160 -28.74 8.63 -5.54
C HIS A 160 -29.98 7.76 -5.31
N PHE A 161 -29.91 6.45 -5.59
CA PHE A 161 -30.98 5.54 -5.20
C PHE A 161 -30.85 5.22 -3.71
N PRO A 162 -31.93 5.33 -2.93
CA PRO A 162 -31.82 5.02 -1.52
C PRO A 162 -31.44 3.55 -1.32
N HIS A 163 -30.43 3.30 -0.49
CA HIS A 163 -29.83 1.97 -0.33
C HIS A 163 -30.72 0.95 0.40
N GLU A 164 -31.93 1.34 0.83
CA GLU A 164 -32.80 0.53 1.66
C GLU A 164 -34.10 0.15 0.93
N ILE A 165 -34.43 -1.15 0.93
CA ILE A 165 -35.69 -1.72 0.42
C ILE A 165 -36.91 -1.04 1.07
N SER A 166 -36.75 -0.52 2.29
CA SER A 166 -37.74 0.26 3.05
C SER A 166 -38.26 1.51 2.34
N LEU A 167 -37.53 2.02 1.33
CA LEU A 167 -37.89 3.25 0.61
C LEU A 167 -38.74 2.98 -0.64
N ILE A 168 -38.82 1.71 -1.09
CA ILE A 168 -39.73 1.25 -2.15
C ILE A 168 -40.99 0.62 -1.55
N GLU A 169 -40.93 0.16 -0.30
CA GLU A 169 -42.01 -0.51 0.43
C GLU A 169 -43.35 0.27 0.42
N PRO A 170 -43.41 1.59 0.69
CA PRO A 170 -44.66 2.35 0.70
C PRO A 170 -45.29 2.53 -0.69
N VAL A 171 -44.47 2.51 -1.74
CA VAL A 171 -44.93 2.58 -3.14
C VAL A 171 -45.62 1.26 -3.53
N LEU A 172 -45.11 0.13 -3.02
CA LEU A 172 -45.70 -1.19 -3.21
C LEU A 172 -46.99 -1.34 -2.42
N ASP A 173 -47.00 -0.88 -1.16
CA ASP A 173 -48.20 -0.89 -0.30
C ASP A 173 -49.34 -0.06 -0.92
N GLN A 174 -49.01 1.00 -1.67
CA GLN A 174 -50.01 1.84 -2.33
C GLN A 174 -50.48 1.29 -3.68
N ALA A 175 -49.61 0.63 -4.45
CA ALA A 175 -50.04 -0.21 -5.58
C ALA A 175 -51.00 -1.29 -5.08
N GLU A 176 -50.74 -1.86 -3.90
CA GLU A 176 -51.61 -2.83 -3.23
C GLU A 176 -52.98 -2.25 -2.86
N VAL A 177 -53.04 -1.00 -2.37
CA VAL A 177 -54.30 -0.27 -2.08
C VAL A 177 -55.09 0.12 -3.35
N LEU A 178 -54.40 0.51 -4.42
CA LEU A 178 -55.04 0.81 -5.72
C LEU A 178 -55.66 -0.45 -6.35
N LEU A 179 -55.04 -1.62 -6.14
CA LEU A 179 -55.56 -2.93 -6.57
C LEU A 179 -56.79 -3.38 -5.77
N VAL A 180 -56.97 -2.91 -4.53
CA VAL A 180 -58.10 -3.26 -3.65
C VAL A 180 -59.31 -2.34 -3.85
N THR A 181 -59.11 -1.11 -4.34
CA THR A 181 -60.15 -0.06 -4.37
C THR A 181 -60.92 0.05 -5.70
N GLU A 182 -60.43 -0.50 -6.81
CA GLU A 182 -61.13 -0.50 -8.10
C GLU A 182 -61.65 -1.90 -8.45
N SER A 183 -62.89 -2.19 -8.04
CA SER A 183 -63.61 -3.46 -8.32
C SER A 183 -64.14 -3.60 -9.76
N ASP A 184 -63.69 -2.77 -10.70
CA ASP A 184 -64.11 -2.78 -12.11
C ASP A 184 -62.98 -3.30 -13.00
N ASN A 185 -63.31 -3.81 -14.20
CA ASN A 185 -62.41 -4.42 -15.22
C ASN A 185 -61.03 -3.75 -15.44
N LYS A 186 -60.84 -2.50 -15.03
CA LYS A 186 -59.57 -1.75 -15.06
C LYS A 186 -58.52 -2.26 -14.05
N GLY A 187 -58.94 -2.83 -12.92
CA GLY A 187 -58.01 -3.43 -11.94
C GLY A 187 -57.29 -4.67 -12.50
N SER A 188 -57.93 -5.42 -13.39
CA SER A 188 -57.36 -6.61 -14.07
C SER A 188 -56.27 -6.22 -15.08
N GLU A 189 -56.50 -5.20 -15.92
CA GLU A 189 -55.50 -4.70 -16.88
C GLU A 189 -54.27 -4.07 -16.19
N ALA A 190 -54.48 -3.41 -15.04
CA ALA A 190 -53.39 -2.88 -14.23
C ALA A 190 -52.54 -3.99 -13.59
N LEU A 191 -53.18 -5.09 -13.16
CA LEU A 191 -52.50 -6.28 -12.63
C LEU A 191 -51.67 -6.99 -13.72
N GLU A 192 -52.25 -7.23 -14.90
CA GLU A 192 -51.55 -7.82 -16.06
C GLU A 192 -50.38 -6.95 -16.52
N GLY A 193 -50.55 -5.62 -16.54
CA GLY A 193 -49.48 -4.69 -16.85
C GLY A 193 -48.36 -4.68 -15.80
N TRP A 194 -48.71 -4.78 -14.51
CA TRP A 194 -47.74 -4.84 -13.42
C TRP A 194 -46.96 -6.17 -13.40
N GLU A 195 -47.65 -7.28 -13.62
CA GLU A 195 -47.06 -8.62 -13.78
C GLU A 195 -46.12 -8.66 -14.99
N SER A 196 -46.58 -8.18 -16.15
CA SER A 196 -45.77 -8.09 -17.37
C SER A 196 -44.51 -7.24 -17.17
N ASN A 197 -44.63 -6.11 -16.46
CA ASN A 197 -43.48 -5.25 -16.14
C ASN A 197 -42.50 -5.91 -15.16
N CYS A 198 -42.98 -6.62 -14.14
CA CYS A 198 -42.11 -7.35 -13.21
C CYS A 198 -41.39 -8.52 -13.89
N THR A 199 -42.10 -9.25 -14.76
CA THR A 199 -41.55 -10.36 -15.56
C THR A 199 -40.52 -9.85 -16.58
N THR A 200 -40.80 -8.73 -17.25
CA THR A 200 -39.85 -8.06 -18.14
C THR A 200 -38.61 -7.56 -17.38
N ALA A 201 -38.80 -7.01 -16.18
CA ALA A 201 -37.70 -6.56 -15.34
C ALA A 201 -36.81 -7.74 -14.91
N LEU A 202 -37.40 -8.90 -14.60
CA LEU A 202 -36.69 -10.16 -14.29
C LEU A 202 -35.87 -10.72 -15.47
N GLN A 203 -36.26 -10.43 -16.71
CA GLN A 203 -35.52 -10.80 -17.92
C GLN A 203 -34.41 -9.79 -18.29
N GLY A 204 -34.30 -8.66 -17.57
CA GLY A 204 -33.28 -7.64 -17.78
C GLY A 204 -31.87 -8.07 -17.35
N HIS A 205 -30.87 -7.18 -17.40
CA HIS A 205 -29.49 -7.47 -16.98
C HIS A 205 -29.11 -6.83 -15.62
N CYS A 206 -30.08 -6.19 -14.94
CA CYS A 206 -29.82 -5.48 -13.68
C CYS A 206 -30.23 -6.32 -12.46
N GLU A 207 -29.23 -6.83 -11.73
CA GLU A 207 -29.42 -7.69 -10.54
C GLU A 207 -30.29 -7.06 -9.44
N ARG A 208 -30.24 -5.73 -9.26
CA ARG A 208 -31.03 -5.04 -8.24
C ARG A 208 -32.51 -4.96 -8.60
N LEU A 209 -32.79 -4.73 -9.88
CA LEU A 209 -34.13 -4.74 -10.43
C LEU A 209 -34.71 -6.16 -10.43
N HIS A 210 -33.87 -7.19 -10.69
CA HIS A 210 -34.27 -8.58 -10.53
C HIS A 210 -34.74 -8.92 -9.12
N ARG A 211 -33.97 -8.51 -8.10
CA ARG A 211 -34.33 -8.78 -6.70
C ARG A 211 -35.58 -8.02 -6.26
N ALA A 212 -35.75 -6.77 -6.71
CA ALA A 212 -36.94 -5.97 -6.42
C ALA A 212 -38.19 -6.55 -7.10
N ALA A 213 -38.12 -6.86 -8.40
CA ALA A 213 -39.21 -7.51 -9.14
C ALA A 213 -39.56 -8.88 -8.55
N ALA A 214 -38.56 -9.66 -8.16
CA ALA A 214 -38.77 -10.94 -7.48
C ALA A 214 -39.49 -10.79 -6.13
N LEU A 215 -39.18 -9.74 -5.36
CA LEU A 215 -39.85 -9.44 -4.08
C LEU A 215 -41.31 -9.00 -4.30
N CYS A 216 -41.55 -8.18 -5.32
CA CYS A 216 -42.89 -7.76 -5.73
C CYS A 216 -43.77 -8.97 -6.07
N LEU A 217 -43.30 -9.84 -6.97
CA LEU A 217 -44.02 -11.06 -7.34
C LEU A 217 -44.19 -12.02 -6.16
N ALA A 218 -43.19 -12.12 -5.28
CA ALA A 218 -43.32 -12.91 -4.06
C ALA A 218 -44.41 -12.39 -3.12
N ARG A 219 -44.55 -11.06 -2.95
CA ARG A 219 -45.65 -10.46 -2.16
C ARG A 219 -47.01 -10.70 -2.81
N LEU A 220 -47.09 -10.63 -4.14
CA LEU A 220 -48.32 -10.93 -4.89
C LEU A 220 -48.74 -12.39 -4.69
N ILE A 221 -47.81 -13.34 -4.83
CA ILE A 221 -48.05 -14.78 -4.62
C ILE A 221 -48.45 -15.07 -3.16
N ALA A 222 -48.00 -14.25 -2.21
CA ALA A 222 -48.27 -14.40 -0.78
C ALA A 222 -49.66 -13.92 -0.33
N ARG A 223 -50.45 -13.28 -1.20
CA ARG A 223 -51.79 -12.76 -0.86
C ARG A 223 -52.87 -13.86 -0.88
N GLU A 224 -53.74 -13.84 0.12
CA GLU A 224 -54.89 -14.78 0.23
C GLU A 224 -56.13 -14.31 -0.58
N ASP A 225 -56.21 -13.01 -0.90
CA ASP A 225 -57.37 -12.32 -1.46
C ASP A 225 -57.33 -12.15 -3.00
N ILE A 226 -56.23 -12.52 -3.66
CA ILE A 226 -56.16 -12.58 -5.13
C ILE A 226 -56.94 -13.83 -5.59
N LEU A 227 -58.23 -13.62 -5.78
CA LEU A 227 -59.27 -14.59 -6.12
C LEU A 227 -59.31 -15.00 -7.60
N GLN A 228 -58.18 -14.96 -8.31
CA GLN A 228 -57.99 -15.75 -9.52
C GLN A 228 -56.67 -16.49 -9.40
N ASN A 229 -56.78 -17.81 -9.27
CA ASN A 229 -55.69 -18.76 -9.09
C ASN A 229 -54.60 -18.73 -10.20
N SER A 230 -54.66 -17.89 -11.23
CA SER A 230 -53.74 -17.93 -12.38
C SER A 230 -52.29 -17.69 -12.00
N VAL A 231 -51.93 -16.53 -11.43
CA VAL A 231 -50.51 -16.18 -11.17
C VAL A 231 -49.83 -17.14 -10.19
N LYS A 232 -50.53 -17.52 -9.11
CA LYS A 232 -50.01 -18.50 -8.15
C LYS A 232 -49.89 -19.89 -8.80
N ASN A 233 -50.89 -20.35 -9.54
CA ASN A 233 -50.84 -21.64 -10.22
C ASN A 233 -49.79 -21.67 -11.34
N ASP A 234 -49.65 -20.58 -12.10
CA ASP A 234 -48.68 -20.44 -13.19
C ASP A 234 -47.26 -20.41 -12.61
N PHE A 235 -47.05 -19.71 -11.50
CA PHE A 235 -45.80 -19.78 -10.76
C PHE A 235 -45.48 -21.21 -10.33
N PHE A 236 -46.40 -21.92 -9.66
CA PHE A 236 -46.15 -23.30 -9.21
C PHE A 236 -46.12 -24.32 -10.36
N ALA A 237 -46.78 -24.05 -11.49
CA ALA A 237 -46.69 -24.87 -12.71
C ALA A 237 -45.32 -24.72 -13.38
N GLN A 238 -44.82 -23.48 -13.50
CA GLN A 238 -43.46 -23.21 -13.94
C GLN A 238 -42.44 -23.84 -12.99
N LEU A 239 -42.68 -23.75 -11.68
CA LEU A 239 -41.81 -24.33 -10.66
C LEU A 239 -41.80 -25.85 -10.71
N SER A 240 -42.94 -26.48 -10.99
CA SER A 240 -43.05 -27.92 -11.23
C SER A 240 -42.29 -28.33 -12.50
N ALA A 241 -42.34 -27.53 -13.56
CA ALA A 241 -41.57 -27.78 -14.78
C ALA A 241 -40.05 -27.68 -14.59
N LEU A 242 -39.57 -27.00 -13.53
CA LEU A 242 -38.15 -26.97 -13.16
C LEU A 242 -37.66 -28.23 -12.45
N SER A 243 -38.57 -29.01 -11.86
CA SER A 243 -38.19 -30.20 -11.07
C SER A 243 -37.57 -31.33 -11.92
N ASP A 244 -37.70 -31.24 -13.26
CA ASP A 244 -37.18 -32.20 -14.22
C ASP A 244 -35.87 -31.78 -14.92
N ILE A 245 -35.40 -30.54 -14.74
CA ILE A 245 -34.27 -29.98 -15.53
C ILE A 245 -33.23 -29.34 -14.62
N ALA A 246 -31.98 -29.81 -14.71
CA ALA A 246 -30.85 -29.19 -14.00
C ALA A 246 -30.44 -27.86 -14.66
N LEU A 247 -30.24 -26.81 -13.84
CA LEU A 247 -29.77 -25.51 -14.33
C LEU A 247 -28.24 -25.41 -14.31
N VAL A 248 -27.69 -24.82 -15.36
CA VAL A 248 -26.25 -24.54 -15.53
C VAL A 248 -25.98 -23.04 -15.54
N SER A 249 -24.71 -22.63 -15.47
CA SER A 249 -24.32 -21.22 -15.31
C SER A 249 -24.87 -20.26 -16.38
N GLU A 250 -25.23 -20.78 -17.56
CA GLU A 250 -25.79 -20.00 -18.67
C GLU A 250 -27.27 -19.62 -18.42
N ASP A 251 -27.97 -20.32 -17.53
CA ASP A 251 -29.41 -20.14 -17.26
C ASP A 251 -29.72 -18.99 -16.28
N VAL A 252 -28.71 -18.30 -15.75
CA VAL A 252 -28.84 -17.28 -14.68
C VAL A 252 -29.62 -16.03 -15.12
N ASN A 253 -29.82 -15.81 -16.41
CA ASN A 253 -30.68 -14.72 -16.92
C ASN A 253 -31.99 -15.25 -17.52
N GLY A 254 -32.28 -16.54 -17.38
CA GLY A 254 -33.46 -17.19 -17.92
C GLY A 254 -34.67 -17.14 -16.97
N GLU A 255 -35.86 -17.34 -17.53
CA GLU A 255 -37.14 -17.39 -16.79
C GLU A 255 -37.09 -18.37 -15.60
N ARG A 256 -36.39 -19.48 -15.78
CA ARG A 256 -36.19 -20.54 -14.79
C ARG A 256 -35.46 -20.06 -13.53
N TRP A 257 -34.43 -19.24 -13.69
CA TRP A 257 -33.73 -18.62 -12.57
C TRP A 257 -34.60 -17.57 -11.86
N SER A 258 -35.37 -16.80 -12.64
CA SER A 258 -36.30 -15.81 -12.10
C SER A 258 -37.32 -16.44 -11.15
N CYS A 259 -37.85 -17.63 -11.47
CA CYS A 259 -38.73 -18.38 -10.57
C CYS A 259 -38.06 -18.72 -9.22
N ILE A 260 -36.78 -19.16 -9.24
CA ILE A 260 -36.01 -19.47 -8.03
C ILE A 260 -35.73 -18.21 -7.20
N LEU A 261 -35.47 -17.09 -7.87
CA LEU A 261 -35.25 -15.81 -7.19
C LEU A 261 -36.54 -15.32 -6.52
N VAL A 262 -37.69 -15.44 -7.18
CA VAL A 262 -39.02 -15.17 -6.60
C VAL A 262 -39.26 -16.07 -5.39
N ALA A 263 -39.03 -17.38 -5.52
CA ALA A 263 -39.13 -18.33 -4.42
C ALA A 263 -38.21 -17.97 -3.24
N HIS A 264 -37.00 -17.47 -3.52
CA HIS A 264 -36.09 -17.00 -2.48
C HIS A 264 -36.62 -15.78 -1.72
N GLN A 265 -37.26 -14.82 -2.39
CA GLN A 265 -37.88 -13.68 -1.71
C GLN A 265 -39.14 -14.10 -0.96
N LEU A 266 -39.94 -15.01 -1.53
CA LEU A 266 -41.12 -15.59 -0.89
C LEU A 266 -40.75 -16.27 0.44
N SER A 267 -39.61 -16.97 0.50
CA SER A 267 -39.08 -17.57 1.73
C SER A 267 -38.68 -16.60 2.84
N LYS A 268 -38.67 -15.28 2.58
CA LYS A 268 -38.39 -14.25 3.59
C LYS A 268 -39.67 -13.63 4.16
N LEU A 269 -40.81 -13.84 3.52
CA LEU A 269 -42.06 -13.22 3.92
C LEU A 269 -42.70 -13.99 5.09
N PRO A 270 -43.41 -13.30 6.01
CA PRO A 270 -44.10 -13.95 7.13
C PRO A 270 -45.14 -14.99 6.67
N THR A 271 -45.71 -14.79 5.49
CA THR A 271 -46.72 -15.67 4.85
C THR A 271 -46.19 -17.07 4.53
N LEU A 272 -44.87 -17.27 4.53
CA LEU A 272 -44.26 -18.60 4.42
C LEU A 272 -44.85 -19.58 5.45
N ARG A 273 -45.22 -19.12 6.65
CA ARG A 273 -45.82 -19.93 7.73
C ARG A 273 -47.21 -20.47 7.40
N ASN A 274 -47.94 -19.83 6.49
CA ASN A 274 -49.31 -20.20 6.13
C ASN A 274 -49.38 -21.04 4.85
N MET A 275 -48.28 -21.16 4.10
CA MET A 275 -48.20 -21.91 2.84
C MET A 275 -48.33 -23.43 3.07
N PRO A 276 -49.04 -24.22 2.25
CA PRO A 276 -49.15 -25.67 2.44
C PRO A 276 -47.81 -26.39 2.25
N ASN A 277 -47.58 -27.49 2.99
CA ASN A 277 -46.33 -28.26 2.92
C ASN A 277 -46.02 -28.77 1.49
N SER A 278 -47.03 -29.08 0.68
CA SER A 278 -46.85 -29.50 -0.72
C SER A 278 -46.20 -28.43 -1.60
N GLU A 279 -46.57 -27.16 -1.41
CA GLU A 279 -45.98 -26.03 -2.13
C GLU A 279 -44.53 -25.79 -1.68
N LEU A 280 -44.26 -25.91 -0.37
CA LEU A 280 -42.90 -25.81 0.17
C LEU A 280 -41.97 -26.92 -0.35
N ILE A 281 -42.46 -28.16 -0.39
CA ILE A 281 -41.73 -29.31 -0.94
C ILE A 281 -41.42 -29.08 -2.42
N ALA A 282 -42.39 -28.61 -3.22
CA ALA A 282 -42.19 -28.29 -4.63
C ALA A 282 -41.11 -27.21 -4.83
N ILE A 283 -41.10 -26.17 -3.98
CA ILE A 283 -40.06 -25.13 -4.02
C ILE A 283 -38.66 -25.70 -3.79
N VAL A 284 -38.51 -26.56 -2.77
CA VAL A 284 -37.21 -27.18 -2.47
C VAL A 284 -36.78 -28.10 -3.62
N GLN A 285 -37.68 -28.93 -4.15
CA GLN A 285 -37.36 -29.85 -5.25
C GLN A 285 -36.87 -29.12 -6.51
N ALA A 286 -37.53 -28.02 -6.89
CA ALA A 286 -37.06 -27.19 -8.00
C ALA A 286 -35.74 -26.47 -7.71
N ALA A 287 -35.58 -25.95 -6.49
CA ALA A 287 -34.34 -25.29 -6.08
C ALA A 287 -33.16 -26.28 -6.07
N SER A 288 -33.37 -27.53 -5.66
CA SER A 288 -32.35 -28.59 -5.70
C SER A 288 -31.79 -28.82 -7.10
N ARG A 289 -32.63 -28.73 -8.14
CA ARG A 289 -32.18 -28.83 -9.55
C ARG A 289 -31.31 -27.66 -10.00
N ALA A 290 -31.32 -26.55 -9.29
CA ALA A 290 -30.49 -25.39 -9.56
C ALA A 290 -29.18 -25.34 -8.75
N TRP A 291 -28.87 -26.38 -7.97
CA TRP A 291 -27.65 -26.42 -7.17
C TRP A 291 -26.35 -26.43 -8.01
N GLY A 292 -26.43 -26.85 -9.28
CA GLY A 292 -25.32 -26.85 -10.23
C GLY A 292 -24.84 -25.45 -10.68
N LEU A 293 -25.60 -24.39 -10.36
CA LEU A 293 -25.20 -23.00 -10.61
C LEU A 293 -23.93 -22.61 -9.84
N ARG A 294 -23.27 -21.51 -10.22
CA ARG A 294 -22.03 -21.04 -9.56
C ARG A 294 -22.21 -19.64 -8.96
N GLY A 295 -21.45 -19.33 -7.91
CA GLY A 295 -21.39 -17.97 -7.34
C GLY A 295 -22.67 -17.56 -6.58
N VAL A 296 -23.12 -16.32 -6.80
CA VAL A 296 -24.29 -15.74 -6.10
C VAL A 296 -25.58 -16.55 -6.34
N PRO A 297 -25.87 -17.04 -7.56
CA PRO A 297 -27.03 -17.91 -7.77
C PRO A 297 -27.05 -19.17 -6.90
N LYS A 298 -25.91 -19.85 -6.75
CA LYS A 298 -25.78 -21.02 -5.87
C LYS A 298 -26.02 -20.66 -4.39
N LYS A 299 -25.51 -19.51 -3.94
CA LYS A 299 -25.78 -18.97 -2.57
C LYS A 299 -27.30 -18.86 -2.33
N VAL A 300 -28.05 -18.34 -3.30
CA VAL A 300 -29.51 -18.15 -3.20
C VAL A 300 -30.24 -19.48 -3.07
N VAL A 301 -29.87 -20.47 -3.89
CA VAL A 301 -30.43 -21.84 -3.84
C VAL A 301 -30.18 -22.47 -2.47
N VAL A 302 -28.93 -22.49 -2.02
CA VAL A 302 -28.53 -23.05 -0.71
C VAL A 302 -29.29 -22.36 0.44
N ALA A 303 -29.40 -21.04 0.40
CA ALA A 303 -30.13 -20.28 1.42
C ALA A 303 -31.65 -20.51 1.38
N LEU A 304 -32.23 -20.74 0.20
CA LEU A 304 -33.64 -21.05 0.01
C LEU A 304 -33.97 -22.43 0.58
N CYS A 305 -33.25 -23.48 0.15
CA CYS A 305 -33.44 -24.86 0.64
C CYS A 305 -33.35 -24.92 2.17
N GLY A 306 -32.32 -24.30 2.75
CA GLY A 306 -32.15 -24.27 4.21
C GLY A 306 -33.28 -23.56 4.98
N ARG A 307 -33.89 -22.50 4.42
CA ARG A 307 -35.02 -21.82 5.08
C ARG A 307 -36.28 -22.65 5.06
N ILE A 308 -36.60 -23.24 3.91
CA ILE A 308 -37.83 -24.02 3.76
C ILE A 308 -37.73 -25.33 4.53
N CYS A 309 -36.60 -26.02 4.50
CA CYS A 309 -36.39 -27.21 5.33
C CYS A 309 -36.54 -26.87 6.81
N ALA A 310 -36.00 -25.73 7.28
CA ALA A 310 -36.18 -25.33 8.68
C ALA A 310 -37.65 -25.06 9.02
N GLU A 311 -38.41 -24.40 8.13
CA GLU A 311 -39.85 -24.16 8.33
C GLU A 311 -40.65 -25.47 8.35
N LEU A 312 -40.40 -26.39 7.42
CA LEU A 312 -41.03 -27.70 7.36
C LEU A 312 -40.78 -28.52 8.63
N VAL A 313 -39.54 -28.50 9.13
CA VAL A 313 -39.18 -29.17 10.39
C VAL A 313 -39.87 -28.52 11.57
N ASP A 314 -39.91 -27.18 11.65
CA ASP A 314 -40.54 -26.46 12.77
C ASP A 314 -42.05 -26.74 12.89
N ARG A 315 -42.74 -26.88 11.76
CA ARG A 315 -44.18 -27.21 11.70
C ARG A 315 -44.52 -28.61 12.19
N GLU A 316 -43.65 -29.57 11.91
CA GLU A 316 -43.82 -30.95 12.35
C GLU A 316 -43.26 -31.16 13.78
N CYS A 317 -42.73 -30.11 14.43
CA CYS A 317 -42.12 -30.17 15.77
C CYS A 317 -43.12 -29.93 16.93
N PRO A 318 -43.18 -30.82 17.95
CA PRO A 318 -44.07 -30.67 19.10
C PRO A 318 -43.82 -29.43 19.98
N ASP A 319 -44.89 -28.85 20.57
CA ASP A 319 -44.85 -27.65 21.42
C ASP A 319 -43.87 -27.72 22.61
N ARG A 320 -43.59 -28.92 23.12
CA ARG A 320 -42.65 -29.13 24.25
C ARG A 320 -41.19 -28.82 23.89
N VAL A 321 -40.77 -29.12 22.66
CA VAL A 321 -39.43 -28.76 22.15
C VAL A 321 -39.32 -27.23 22.00
N ARG A 322 -40.42 -26.57 21.60
CA ARG A 322 -40.49 -25.10 21.55
C ARG A 322 -40.37 -24.45 22.94
N GLN A 323 -40.97 -25.04 23.98
CA GLN A 323 -40.86 -24.54 25.35
C GLN A 323 -39.45 -24.68 25.93
N ALA A 324 -38.78 -25.81 25.72
CA ALA A 324 -37.38 -26.01 26.14
C ALA A 324 -36.43 -24.98 25.48
N ARG A 325 -36.65 -24.68 24.18
CA ARG A 325 -35.92 -23.65 23.43
C ARG A 325 -36.16 -22.22 23.97
N GLN A 326 -37.40 -21.88 24.33
CA GLN A 326 -37.73 -20.57 24.91
C GLN A 326 -37.08 -20.38 26.27
N GLN A 327 -37.08 -21.40 27.12
CA GLN A 327 -36.37 -21.35 28.41
C GLN A 327 -34.85 -21.19 28.24
N TRP A 328 -34.25 -21.87 27.24
CA TRP A 328 -32.83 -21.69 26.91
C TRP A 328 -32.51 -20.25 26.44
N ARG A 329 -33.32 -19.67 25.54
CA ARG A 329 -33.15 -18.27 25.09
C ARG A 329 -33.32 -17.27 26.22
N TYR A 330 -34.21 -17.55 27.17
CA TYR A 330 -34.40 -16.70 28.35
C TYR A 330 -33.16 -16.70 29.27
N ARG A 331 -32.51 -17.86 29.47
CA ARG A 331 -31.25 -17.97 30.22
C ARG A 331 -30.09 -17.23 29.54
N GLN A 332 -30.02 -17.20 28.21
CA GLN A 332 -29.04 -16.44 27.43
C GLN A 332 -29.25 -14.91 27.51
N ALA A 333 -30.50 -14.44 27.46
CA ALA A 333 -30.84 -13.01 27.52
C ALA A 333 -30.63 -12.41 28.93
N GLY A 334 -30.72 -13.23 29.98
CA GLY A 334 -30.56 -12.82 31.38
C GLY A 334 -29.12 -12.43 31.80
N GLY A 335 -28.09 -12.80 31.03
CA GLY A 335 -26.69 -12.50 31.34
C GLY A 335 -26.22 -11.07 31.04
N ARG A 336 -27.10 -10.19 30.52
CA ARG A 336 -26.76 -8.80 30.14
C ARG A 336 -27.02 -7.75 31.23
N ARG A 337 -27.45 -8.12 32.44
CA ARG A 337 -27.65 -7.15 33.53
C ARG A 337 -26.54 -7.25 34.57
N LEU A 338 -25.71 -6.20 34.58
CA LEU A 338 -24.76 -5.89 35.63
C LEU A 338 -25.40 -5.86 37.02
N CYS A 339 -24.65 -6.36 38.01
CA CYS A 339 -24.61 -5.90 39.40
C CYS A 339 -25.95 -5.82 40.18
N SER A 340 -26.44 -6.95 40.67
CA SER A 340 -27.00 -7.01 42.04
C SER A 340 -26.86 -8.44 42.58
N PRO A 341 -26.39 -8.64 43.83
CA PRO A 341 -26.43 -9.95 44.45
C PRO A 341 -27.90 -10.31 44.72
N LEU A 342 -28.42 -11.30 44.01
CA LEU A 342 -29.70 -11.92 44.40
C LEU A 342 -29.53 -12.52 45.81
N PRO A 343 -30.45 -12.27 46.75
CA PRO A 343 -30.39 -12.82 48.10
C PRO A 343 -30.30 -14.36 48.05
N GLN A 344 -29.40 -14.93 48.85
CA GLN A 344 -29.17 -16.38 48.97
C GLN A 344 -30.41 -17.21 49.34
N GLU A 345 -31.52 -16.57 49.73
CA GLU A 345 -32.77 -17.24 50.08
C GLU A 345 -33.48 -17.86 48.85
N ALA A 346 -33.31 -17.31 47.64
CA ALA A 346 -33.91 -17.85 46.42
C ALA A 346 -33.21 -19.11 45.85
N LEU A 347 -32.01 -19.43 46.33
CA LEU A 347 -31.25 -20.63 45.92
C LEU A 347 -31.69 -21.90 46.68
N SER A 348 -32.44 -21.74 47.78
CA SER A 348 -32.89 -22.86 48.60
C SER A 348 -34.17 -23.52 48.07
N ASP A 349 -35.06 -22.75 47.43
CA ASP A 349 -36.29 -23.27 46.81
C ASP A 349 -36.07 -23.87 45.42
N ALA A 350 -35.08 -23.37 44.65
CA ALA A 350 -34.74 -23.91 43.33
C ALA A 350 -34.04 -25.30 43.37
N LYS A 351 -33.61 -25.77 44.56
CA LYS A 351 -33.04 -27.10 44.74
C LYS A 351 -34.10 -28.19 44.98
N LYS A 352 -35.37 -27.84 45.21
CA LYS A 352 -36.45 -28.82 45.43
C LYS A 352 -37.14 -29.34 44.17
N GLU A 353 -36.92 -28.71 43.01
CA GLU A 353 -37.39 -29.20 41.70
C GLU A 353 -36.28 -29.92 40.89
N ARG A 354 -35.26 -30.46 41.57
CA ARG A 354 -34.31 -31.41 40.98
C ARG A 354 -34.66 -32.83 41.41
N VAL A 355 -35.81 -33.33 40.98
CA VAL A 355 -36.17 -34.74 41.11
C VAL A 355 -36.95 -35.16 39.87
N ASP A 356 -36.36 -36.08 39.11
CA ASP A 356 -36.99 -37.06 38.23
C ASP A 356 -37.91 -36.56 37.10
N ASP A 357 -37.32 -35.98 36.05
CA ASP A 357 -37.83 -36.18 34.69
C ASP A 357 -36.61 -36.31 33.76
N GLU A 358 -36.03 -37.52 33.69
CA GLU A 358 -35.35 -37.95 32.48
C GLU A 358 -36.34 -37.76 31.34
N LEU A 359 -36.13 -36.72 30.53
CA LEU A 359 -36.82 -36.50 29.27
C LEU A 359 -36.48 -37.66 28.33
N THR A 360 -37.13 -38.80 28.50
CA THR A 360 -37.33 -39.75 27.42
C THR A 360 -38.08 -39.00 26.33
N VAL A 361 -37.32 -38.60 25.31
CA VAL A 361 -37.81 -38.08 24.04
C VAL A 361 -38.75 -39.15 23.48
N GLY A 362 -40.07 -38.96 23.66
CA GLY A 362 -41.04 -39.76 22.93
C GLY A 362 -40.73 -39.66 21.44
N GLU A 363 -40.74 -40.80 20.75
CA GLU A 363 -40.37 -40.94 19.34
C GLU A 363 -40.94 -39.78 18.51
N PHE A 364 -40.04 -38.90 18.06
CA PHE A 364 -40.36 -37.86 17.10
C PHE A 364 -40.57 -38.54 15.75
N THR A 365 -41.83 -38.70 15.34
CA THR A 365 -42.18 -39.18 14.00
C THR A 365 -42.57 -38.01 13.12
N MET A 366 -41.62 -37.53 12.31
CA MET A 366 -41.89 -36.68 11.16
C MET A 366 -42.51 -37.51 10.03
N ARG A 367 -43.31 -36.90 9.16
CA ARG A 367 -43.73 -37.57 7.92
C ARG A 367 -42.51 -37.97 7.08
N GLU A 368 -42.47 -39.23 6.66
CA GLU A 368 -41.37 -39.81 5.87
C GLU A 368 -40.98 -38.95 4.66
N SER A 369 -41.95 -38.35 3.97
CA SER A 369 -41.69 -37.46 2.83
C SER A 369 -40.95 -36.16 3.18
N VAL A 370 -41.17 -35.60 4.37
CA VAL A 370 -40.47 -34.41 4.85
C VAL A 370 -39.10 -34.80 5.40
N GLN A 371 -39.02 -35.94 6.10
CA GLN A 371 -37.77 -36.45 6.63
C GLN A 371 -36.76 -36.74 5.50
N ASN A 372 -37.16 -37.51 4.48
CA ASN A 372 -36.30 -37.82 3.34
C ASN A 372 -35.83 -36.55 2.62
N LEU A 373 -36.74 -35.58 2.38
CA LEU A 373 -36.37 -34.32 1.74
C LEU A 373 -35.34 -33.51 2.56
N VAL A 374 -35.49 -33.48 3.89
CA VAL A 374 -34.55 -32.75 4.76
C VAL A 374 -33.20 -33.44 4.79
N GLU A 375 -33.17 -34.77 4.87
CA GLU A 375 -31.94 -35.57 4.79
C GLU A 375 -31.23 -35.38 3.45
N ASP A 376 -31.96 -35.43 2.33
CA ASP A 376 -31.44 -35.17 0.97
C ASP A 376 -30.85 -33.76 0.86
N VAL A 377 -31.55 -32.73 1.37
CA VAL A 377 -31.05 -31.35 1.34
C VAL A 377 -29.80 -31.20 2.20
N ILE A 378 -29.75 -31.79 3.38
CA ILE A 378 -28.56 -31.75 4.24
C ILE A 378 -27.38 -32.46 3.55
N GLY A 379 -27.58 -33.68 3.08
CA GLY A 379 -26.55 -34.55 2.52
C GLY A 379 -26.06 -34.16 1.12
N GLU A 380 -26.96 -33.78 0.22
CA GLU A 380 -26.64 -33.53 -1.19
C GLU A 380 -26.41 -32.05 -1.53
N ILE A 381 -26.95 -31.12 -0.72
CA ILE A 381 -26.87 -29.68 -1.00
C ILE A 381 -26.04 -28.95 0.05
N LEU A 382 -26.43 -29.03 1.33
CA LEU A 382 -25.83 -28.18 2.35
C LEU A 382 -24.41 -28.61 2.71
N LEU A 383 -24.18 -29.88 3.05
CA LEU A 383 -22.84 -30.39 3.38
C LEU A 383 -21.84 -30.24 2.21
N PRO A 384 -22.20 -30.59 0.95
CA PRO A 384 -21.28 -30.39 -0.18
C PRO A 384 -21.00 -28.91 -0.49
N SER A 385 -21.94 -28.01 -0.20
CA SER A 385 -21.75 -26.56 -0.39
C SER A 385 -20.77 -25.93 0.59
N LEU A 386 -20.38 -26.62 1.68
CA LEU A 386 -19.34 -26.16 2.60
C LEU A 386 -17.94 -26.19 1.98
N GLU A 387 -17.73 -26.96 0.90
CA GLU A 387 -16.46 -27.02 0.18
C GLU A 387 -16.43 -26.14 -1.08
N ASP A 388 -17.53 -25.42 -1.38
CA ASP A 388 -17.62 -24.59 -2.58
C ASP A 388 -16.49 -23.55 -2.63
N PRO A 389 -15.85 -23.28 -3.78
CA PRO A 389 -14.75 -22.31 -3.86
C PRO A 389 -15.16 -20.89 -3.44
N VAL A 390 -16.43 -20.53 -3.58
CA VAL A 390 -16.93 -19.19 -3.28
C VAL A 390 -17.34 -19.07 -1.81
N THR A 391 -16.70 -18.15 -1.08
CA THR A 391 -16.97 -17.91 0.36
C THR A 391 -18.43 -17.65 0.69
N VAL A 392 -19.15 -16.87 -0.12
CA VAL A 392 -20.57 -16.54 0.17
C VAL A 392 -21.48 -17.77 0.10
N VAL A 393 -21.13 -18.78 -0.71
CA VAL A 393 -21.87 -20.05 -0.79
C VAL A 393 -21.63 -20.86 0.49
N ARG A 394 -20.36 -21.02 0.91
CA ARG A 394 -20.01 -21.70 2.15
C ARG A 394 -20.69 -21.07 3.38
N TRP A 395 -20.72 -19.74 3.44
CA TRP A 395 -21.40 -19.02 4.52
C TRP A 395 -22.92 -19.22 4.50
N ALA A 396 -23.55 -19.23 3.31
CA ALA A 396 -24.97 -19.53 3.18
C ALA A 396 -25.30 -20.96 3.61
N ALA A 397 -24.46 -21.93 3.24
CA ALA A 397 -24.59 -23.33 3.67
C ALA A 397 -24.44 -23.48 5.18
N ALA A 398 -23.43 -22.85 5.79
CA ALA A 398 -23.24 -22.84 7.24
C ALA A 398 -24.44 -22.24 7.98
N LYS A 399 -24.97 -21.09 7.51
CA LYS A 399 -26.19 -20.47 8.06
C LYS A 399 -27.41 -21.35 7.90
N ALA A 400 -27.55 -22.02 6.75
CA ALA A 400 -28.65 -22.94 6.47
C ALA A 400 -28.62 -24.14 7.42
N LEU A 401 -27.47 -24.81 7.56
CA LEU A 401 -27.28 -25.90 8.52
C LEU A 401 -27.60 -25.45 9.95
N GLY A 402 -27.05 -24.32 10.40
CA GLY A 402 -27.36 -23.78 11.73
C GLY A 402 -28.86 -23.50 11.94
N ARG A 403 -29.61 -23.10 10.90
CA ARG A 403 -31.07 -22.89 10.99
C ARG A 403 -31.84 -24.21 11.06
N VAL A 404 -31.52 -25.17 10.18
CA VAL A 404 -32.18 -26.48 10.12
C VAL A 404 -31.89 -27.25 11.41
N SER A 405 -30.63 -27.32 11.84
CA SER A 405 -30.27 -27.95 13.11
C SER A 405 -30.97 -27.31 14.31
N ASN A 406 -31.21 -26.01 14.29
CA ASN A 406 -31.89 -25.32 15.40
C ASN A 406 -33.36 -25.75 15.57
N VAL A 407 -33.96 -26.32 14.53
CA VAL A 407 -35.34 -26.81 14.56
C VAL A 407 -35.45 -28.34 14.67
N LEU A 408 -34.35 -29.07 14.45
CA LEU A 408 -34.29 -30.53 14.63
C LEU A 408 -34.35 -30.96 16.11
N PRO A 409 -34.73 -32.22 16.39
CA PRO A 409 -34.48 -32.86 17.68
C PRO A 409 -32.98 -32.93 18.00
N SER A 410 -32.61 -32.92 19.29
CA SER A 410 -31.21 -32.89 19.71
C SER A 410 -30.40 -34.07 19.15
N ALA A 411 -30.96 -35.27 19.09
CA ALA A 411 -30.27 -36.45 18.51
C ALA A 411 -29.89 -36.23 17.03
N ALA A 412 -30.83 -35.77 16.21
CA ALA A 412 -30.57 -35.48 14.79
C ALA A 412 -29.63 -34.27 14.61
N ALA A 413 -29.67 -33.27 15.50
CA ALA A 413 -28.72 -32.17 15.47
C ALA A 413 -27.29 -32.61 15.81
N VAL A 414 -27.13 -33.58 16.73
CA VAL A 414 -25.86 -34.24 17.03
C VAL A 414 -25.36 -35.04 15.83
N ASP A 415 -26.23 -35.74 15.11
CA ASP A 415 -25.85 -36.48 13.89
C ASP A 415 -25.32 -35.54 12.80
N VAL A 416 -25.94 -34.37 12.62
CA VAL A 416 -25.44 -33.32 11.70
C VAL A 416 -24.07 -32.81 12.14
N LEU A 417 -23.84 -32.62 13.44
CA LEU A 417 -22.54 -32.21 13.97
C LEU A 417 -21.47 -33.32 13.76
N ALA A 418 -21.85 -34.58 13.97
CA ALA A 418 -20.99 -35.73 13.70
C ALA A 418 -20.63 -35.84 12.21
N ALA A 419 -21.58 -35.54 11.30
CA ALA A 419 -21.32 -35.48 9.87
C ALA A 419 -20.34 -34.35 9.46
N LEU A 420 -20.30 -33.25 10.22
CA LEU A 420 -19.31 -32.18 10.06
C LEU A 420 -17.92 -32.55 10.61
N THR A 421 -17.87 -33.52 11.53
CA THR A 421 -16.67 -33.95 12.26
C THR A 421 -16.51 -35.48 12.22
N PRO A 422 -16.50 -36.12 11.04
CA PRO A 422 -16.58 -37.57 10.92
C PRO A 422 -15.41 -38.28 11.62
N ASP A 423 -15.73 -39.33 12.39
CA ASP A 423 -14.75 -40.18 13.07
C ASP A 423 -14.19 -41.24 12.11
N GLY A 424 -12.86 -41.33 11.98
CA GLY A 424 -12.21 -42.46 11.29
C GLY A 424 -11.14 -42.16 10.23
N ASP A 425 -10.60 -40.96 10.15
CA ASP A 425 -9.39 -40.68 9.35
C ASP A 425 -8.52 -39.67 10.13
N ASP A 426 -7.30 -39.37 9.67
CA ASP A 426 -6.38 -38.36 10.24
C ASP A 426 -6.95 -36.91 10.23
N GLY A 427 -8.14 -36.69 10.81
CA GLY A 427 -8.87 -35.45 11.03
C GLY A 427 -9.18 -34.61 9.78
N LEU A 428 -9.76 -33.43 10.01
CA LEU A 428 -9.70 -32.30 9.06
C LEU A 428 -8.26 -31.89 8.66
N ARG A 429 -7.23 -32.57 9.22
CA ARG A 429 -5.82 -32.41 8.87
C ARG A 429 -5.43 -33.13 7.57
N SER A 430 -6.18 -34.16 7.14
CA SER A 430 -5.98 -34.88 5.86
C SER A 430 -6.95 -34.46 4.74
N LEU A 431 -8.01 -33.71 5.06
CA LEU A 431 -9.04 -33.28 4.10
C LEU A 431 -8.52 -32.17 3.15
N GLY A 432 -8.35 -32.54 1.88
CA GLY A 432 -7.67 -31.80 0.82
C GLY A 432 -8.24 -30.46 0.33
N SER A 433 -9.00 -29.68 1.12
CA SER A 433 -9.26 -28.28 0.76
C SER A 433 -9.42 -27.34 1.95
N ALA A 434 -8.70 -26.21 1.92
CA ALA A 434 -8.88 -25.12 2.89
C ALA A 434 -10.33 -24.59 2.91
N HIS A 435 -11.08 -24.82 1.83
CA HIS A 435 -12.48 -24.44 1.68
C HIS A 435 -13.40 -25.25 2.60
N ARG A 436 -13.26 -26.58 2.63
CA ARG A 436 -14.06 -27.45 3.50
C ARG A 436 -13.84 -27.11 4.97
N LEU A 437 -12.59 -26.96 5.39
CA LEU A 437 -12.23 -26.56 6.76
C LEU A 437 -12.83 -25.20 7.15
N HIS A 438 -12.83 -24.24 6.22
CA HIS A 438 -13.50 -22.97 6.40
C HIS A 438 -15.02 -23.13 6.55
N GLY A 439 -15.68 -23.84 5.62
CA GLY A 439 -17.12 -24.08 5.66
C GLY A 439 -17.57 -24.81 6.92
N THR A 440 -16.88 -25.90 7.29
CA THR A 440 -17.12 -26.64 8.53
C THR A 440 -16.98 -25.75 9.75
N SER A 441 -15.93 -24.93 9.84
CA SER A 441 -15.74 -24.01 10.98
C SER A 441 -16.89 -23.02 11.10
N LEU A 442 -17.37 -22.46 9.97
CA LEU A 442 -18.53 -21.57 9.96
C LEU A 442 -19.82 -22.28 10.38
N ALA A 443 -20.04 -23.51 9.90
CA ALA A 443 -21.23 -24.30 10.20
C ALA A 443 -21.30 -24.67 11.69
N VAL A 444 -20.18 -25.14 12.25
CA VAL A 444 -20.07 -25.46 13.68
C VAL A 444 -20.30 -24.22 14.55
N ALA A 445 -19.71 -23.08 14.20
CA ALA A 445 -19.93 -21.83 14.91
C ALA A 445 -21.40 -21.36 14.85
N GLU A 446 -22.06 -21.46 13.69
CA GLU A 446 -23.49 -21.13 13.56
C GLU A 446 -24.39 -22.09 14.35
N MET A 447 -24.08 -23.39 14.39
CA MET A 447 -24.81 -24.37 15.21
C MET A 447 -24.65 -24.05 16.71
N LEU A 448 -23.41 -23.87 17.20
CA LEU A 448 -23.13 -23.53 18.60
C LEU A 448 -23.84 -22.25 19.04
N ARG A 449 -23.78 -21.20 18.21
CA ARG A 449 -24.41 -19.90 18.50
C ARG A 449 -25.94 -19.98 18.57
N ARG A 450 -26.58 -20.91 17.86
CA ARG A 450 -28.03 -21.02 17.74
C ARG A 450 -28.65 -22.02 18.71
N LEU A 451 -28.04 -23.19 18.85
CA LEU A 451 -28.55 -24.32 19.63
C LEU A 451 -28.04 -24.29 21.09
N GLY A 452 -26.81 -23.83 21.31
CA GLY A 452 -26.12 -23.95 22.58
C GLY A 452 -25.60 -25.36 22.85
N SER A 453 -24.79 -25.50 23.91
CA SER A 453 -24.09 -26.75 24.24
C SER A 453 -25.03 -27.90 24.62
N THR A 454 -26.09 -27.60 25.38
CA THR A 454 -27.07 -28.58 25.89
C THR A 454 -27.86 -29.28 24.78
N ALA A 455 -28.08 -28.62 23.66
CA ALA A 455 -28.80 -29.20 22.52
C ALA A 455 -27.87 -29.97 21.56
N LEU A 456 -26.56 -29.78 21.69
CA LEU A 456 -25.53 -30.44 20.89
C LEU A 456 -24.78 -31.53 21.70
N ALA A 457 -25.26 -31.87 22.90
CA ALA A 457 -24.60 -32.79 23.83
C ALA A 457 -23.14 -32.43 24.16
N PHE A 458 -22.80 -31.14 24.10
CA PHE A 458 -21.51 -30.61 24.59
C PHE A 458 -21.58 -30.42 26.12
N ASP A 459 -21.78 -31.52 26.83
CA ASP A 459 -22.09 -31.51 28.27
C ASP A 459 -20.85 -31.78 29.14
N SER A 460 -19.68 -31.96 28.52
CA SER A 460 -18.44 -32.28 29.23
C SER A 460 -17.23 -31.48 28.71
N PRO A 461 -16.19 -31.26 29.53
CA PRO A 461 -14.92 -30.66 29.11
C PRO A 461 -14.27 -31.36 27.92
N GLU A 462 -14.35 -32.68 27.85
CA GLU A 462 -13.76 -33.53 26.81
C GLU A 462 -14.43 -33.30 25.44
N SER A 463 -15.73 -33.00 25.44
CA SER A 463 -16.46 -32.68 24.21
C SER A 463 -15.96 -31.36 23.60
N LEU A 464 -15.71 -30.33 24.43
CA LEU A 464 -15.13 -29.07 23.97
C LEU A 464 -13.66 -29.25 23.54
N GLU A 465 -12.88 -30.04 24.26
CA GLU A 465 -11.50 -30.37 23.87
C GLU A 465 -11.46 -31.03 22.49
N SER A 466 -12.35 -32.00 22.23
CA SER A 466 -12.51 -32.65 20.92
C SER A 466 -12.85 -31.65 19.82
N LEU A 467 -13.73 -30.68 20.06
CA LEU A 467 -14.04 -29.61 19.10
C LEU A 467 -12.81 -28.73 18.81
N LEU A 468 -12.07 -28.36 19.85
CA LEU A 468 -10.86 -27.56 19.71
C LEU A 468 -9.82 -28.30 18.86
N ASP A 469 -9.64 -29.60 19.08
CA ASP A 469 -8.63 -30.39 18.38
C ASP A 469 -9.05 -30.82 16.96
N LYS A 470 -10.33 -31.13 16.72
CA LYS A 470 -10.82 -31.58 15.42
C LYS A 470 -11.14 -30.41 14.47
N VAL A 471 -11.50 -29.24 14.98
CA VAL A 471 -11.97 -28.11 14.15
C VAL A 471 -11.13 -26.86 14.35
N ALA A 472 -11.09 -26.29 15.56
CA ALA A 472 -10.51 -24.97 15.78
C ALA A 472 -9.00 -24.95 15.51
N ARG A 473 -8.23 -25.88 16.09
CA ARG A 473 -6.78 -25.97 15.93
C ARG A 473 -6.39 -26.22 14.46
N PRO A 474 -6.94 -27.21 13.73
CA PRO A 474 -6.66 -27.36 12.30
C PRO A 474 -6.98 -26.09 11.50
N ALA A 475 -8.10 -25.42 11.82
CA ALA A 475 -8.49 -24.17 11.17
C ALA A 475 -7.48 -23.04 11.41
N PHE A 476 -7.00 -22.86 12.64
CA PHE A 476 -5.92 -21.91 12.98
C PHE A 476 -4.58 -22.24 12.33
N GLU A 477 -4.25 -23.52 12.18
CA GLU A 477 -3.00 -23.96 11.55
C GLU A 477 -3.03 -23.86 10.00
N CYS A 478 -4.20 -23.60 9.41
CA CYS A 478 -4.38 -23.52 7.96
C CYS A 478 -3.66 -22.29 7.35
N GLN A 479 -2.54 -22.52 6.64
CA GLN A 479 -1.75 -21.43 6.02
C GLN A 479 -2.36 -20.88 4.72
N GLY A 480 -3.20 -21.65 4.03
CA GLY A 480 -3.66 -21.34 2.66
C GLY A 480 -4.80 -20.33 2.55
N LEU A 481 -5.58 -20.10 3.61
CA LEU A 481 -6.75 -19.21 3.56
C LEU A 481 -6.97 -18.50 4.90
N ALA A 482 -6.79 -17.17 4.93
CA ALA A 482 -6.98 -16.37 6.14
C ALA A 482 -8.42 -16.45 6.68
N ALA A 483 -9.41 -16.60 5.79
CA ALA A 483 -10.81 -16.76 6.17
C ALA A 483 -11.06 -18.03 7.02
N THR A 484 -10.26 -19.08 6.83
CA THR A 484 -10.34 -20.29 7.66
C THR A 484 -9.94 -20.00 9.12
N ARG A 485 -8.86 -19.24 9.31
CA ARG A 485 -8.37 -18.85 10.64
C ARG A 485 -9.30 -17.84 11.31
N ASP A 486 -9.90 -16.94 10.53
CA ASP A 486 -10.97 -16.05 11.00
C ASP A 486 -12.22 -16.83 11.44
N ALA A 487 -12.63 -17.85 10.68
CA ALA A 487 -13.73 -18.73 11.07
C ALA A 487 -13.41 -19.52 12.36
N ALA A 488 -12.14 -19.85 12.61
CA ALA A 488 -11.72 -20.45 13.89
C ALA A 488 -11.90 -19.46 15.06
N CYS A 489 -11.60 -18.17 14.86
CA CYS A 489 -11.95 -17.12 15.84
C CYS A 489 -13.47 -17.07 16.07
N PHE A 490 -14.27 -17.22 15.00
CA PHE A 490 -15.72 -17.26 15.12
C PHE A 490 -16.22 -18.49 15.88
N VAL A 491 -15.59 -19.67 15.73
CA VAL A 491 -15.87 -20.85 16.57
C VAL A 491 -15.62 -20.54 18.04
N LEU A 492 -14.47 -19.97 18.41
CA LEU A 492 -14.16 -19.64 19.80
C LEU A 492 -15.10 -18.56 20.37
N TRP A 493 -15.47 -17.56 19.56
CA TRP A 493 -16.49 -16.58 19.92
C TRP A 493 -17.86 -17.23 20.14
N ALA A 494 -18.23 -18.21 19.30
CA ALA A 494 -19.48 -18.97 19.44
C ALA A 494 -19.45 -19.88 20.67
N VAL A 495 -18.31 -20.49 21.01
CA VAL A 495 -18.12 -21.28 22.24
C VAL A 495 -18.40 -20.43 23.48
N ALA A 496 -17.81 -19.24 23.56
CA ALA A 496 -18.04 -18.32 24.69
C ALA A 496 -19.52 -18.01 24.92
N ARG A 497 -20.31 -18.01 23.86
CA ARG A 497 -21.74 -17.67 23.90
C ARG A 497 -22.65 -18.89 23.99
N GLY A 498 -22.29 -20.00 23.36
CA GLY A 498 -23.12 -21.18 23.21
C GLY A 498 -22.97 -22.17 24.37
N VAL A 499 -21.81 -22.22 25.03
CA VAL A 499 -21.57 -23.12 26.16
C VAL A 499 -22.09 -22.47 27.44
N CYS A 500 -23.13 -23.05 28.03
CA CYS A 500 -23.81 -22.49 29.20
C CYS A 500 -23.04 -22.73 30.50
N ASP A 501 -22.29 -23.83 30.59
CA ASP A 501 -21.49 -24.16 31.76
C ASP A 501 -20.11 -23.49 31.67
N GLN A 502 -19.90 -22.49 32.52
CA GLN A 502 -18.64 -21.77 32.59
C GLN A 502 -17.49 -22.68 33.04
N GLU A 503 -17.75 -23.78 33.77
CA GLU A 503 -16.71 -24.71 34.20
C GLU A 503 -16.10 -25.47 33.02
N ILE A 504 -16.92 -25.85 32.02
CA ILE A 504 -16.47 -26.51 30.79
C ILE A 504 -15.49 -25.61 30.02
N VAL A 505 -15.84 -24.33 29.86
CA VAL A 505 -14.98 -23.35 29.18
C VAL A 505 -13.75 -23.02 30.03
N SER A 506 -13.89 -22.91 31.35
CA SER A 506 -12.78 -22.64 32.27
C SER A 506 -11.73 -23.74 32.25
N ARG A 507 -12.14 -25.02 32.22
CA ARG A 507 -11.21 -26.16 32.12
C ARG A 507 -10.45 -26.23 30.79
N ASN A 508 -10.98 -25.62 29.74
CA ASN A 508 -10.36 -25.55 28.42
C ASN A 508 -9.71 -24.18 28.13
N LEU A 509 -9.72 -23.25 29.09
CA LEU A 509 -9.32 -21.86 28.89
C LEU A 509 -7.86 -21.76 28.43
N ASP A 510 -6.96 -22.56 29.01
CA ASP A 510 -5.55 -22.54 28.63
C ASP A 510 -5.35 -22.88 27.15
N MET A 511 -6.01 -23.92 26.65
CA MET A 511 -5.94 -24.29 25.23
C MET A 511 -6.51 -23.18 24.33
N ILE A 512 -7.64 -22.59 24.72
CA ILE A 512 -8.26 -21.48 24.00
C ILE A 512 -7.31 -20.28 23.94
N LEU A 513 -6.70 -19.90 25.07
CA LEU A 513 -5.75 -18.80 25.15
C LEU A 513 -4.49 -19.08 24.34
N ARG A 514 -3.92 -20.30 24.37
CA ARG A 514 -2.76 -20.67 23.53
C ARG A 514 -3.02 -20.45 22.04
N LEU A 515 -4.20 -20.87 21.55
CA LEU A 515 -4.62 -20.66 20.16
C LEU A 515 -4.76 -19.16 19.85
N LEU A 516 -5.43 -18.41 20.72
CA LEU A 516 -5.69 -16.98 20.54
C LEU A 516 -4.42 -16.12 20.64
N VAL A 517 -3.46 -16.48 21.51
CA VAL A 517 -2.13 -15.85 21.59
C VAL A 517 -1.43 -15.96 20.24
N CYS A 518 -1.39 -17.17 19.66
CA CYS A 518 -0.75 -17.37 18.37
C CYS A 518 -1.46 -16.57 17.25
N SER A 519 -2.79 -16.64 17.18
CA SER A 519 -3.54 -15.97 16.11
C SER A 519 -3.62 -14.45 16.22
N SER A 520 -3.64 -13.90 17.44
CA SER A 520 -3.67 -12.45 17.66
C SER A 520 -2.30 -11.78 17.48
N LEU A 521 -1.20 -12.50 17.74
CA LEU A 521 0.15 -11.91 17.77
C LEU A 521 1.03 -12.33 16.58
N LEU A 522 0.84 -13.55 16.03
CA LEU A 522 1.73 -14.11 15.01
C LEU A 522 1.14 -14.10 13.59
N ASP A 523 -0.19 -14.05 13.45
CA ASP A 523 -0.84 -14.17 12.13
C ASP A 523 -0.39 -13.05 11.17
N PRO A 524 -0.05 -13.37 9.91
CA PRO A 524 0.28 -12.36 8.91
C PRO A 524 -0.87 -11.37 8.61
N ASN A 525 -2.13 -11.82 8.69
CA ASN A 525 -3.30 -11.04 8.31
C ASN A 525 -3.87 -10.25 9.50
N ILE A 526 -4.03 -8.94 9.34
CA ILE A 526 -4.54 -8.04 10.37
C ILE A 526 -5.99 -8.35 10.79
N VAL A 527 -6.83 -8.83 9.88
CA VAL A 527 -8.23 -9.17 10.16
C VAL A 527 -8.29 -10.33 11.15
N VAL A 528 -7.50 -11.38 10.92
CA VAL A 528 -7.43 -12.54 11.81
C VAL A 528 -6.89 -12.13 13.19
N ARG A 529 -5.86 -11.27 13.24
CA ARG A 529 -5.31 -10.78 14.52
C ARG A 529 -6.37 -10.06 15.37
N ARG A 530 -7.17 -9.20 14.73
CA ARG A 530 -8.26 -8.45 15.36
C ARG A 530 -9.44 -9.34 15.74
N ALA A 531 -9.78 -10.32 14.91
CA ALA A 531 -10.82 -11.30 15.21
C ALA A 531 -10.42 -12.17 16.42
N ALA A 532 -9.16 -12.58 16.51
CA ALA A 532 -8.64 -13.32 17.65
C ALA A 532 -8.68 -12.50 18.94
N SER A 533 -8.27 -11.23 18.92
CA SER A 533 -8.38 -10.35 20.10
C SER A 533 -9.84 -10.16 20.55
N ALA A 534 -10.77 -10.01 19.60
CA ALA A 534 -12.20 -9.89 19.90
C ALA A 534 -12.80 -11.20 20.46
N ALA A 535 -12.42 -12.35 19.92
CA ALA A 535 -12.84 -13.66 20.43
C ALA A 535 -12.33 -13.88 21.86
N ALA A 536 -11.08 -13.51 22.15
CA ALA A 536 -10.53 -13.57 23.50
C ALA A 536 -11.29 -12.67 24.48
N GLN A 537 -11.60 -11.44 24.07
CA GLN A 537 -12.36 -10.50 24.89
C GLN A 537 -13.76 -11.06 25.24
N GLU A 538 -14.44 -11.71 24.29
CA GLU A 538 -15.74 -12.35 24.55
C GLU A 538 -15.61 -13.55 25.51
N VAL A 539 -14.63 -14.44 25.31
CA VAL A 539 -14.39 -15.60 26.19
C VAL A 539 -14.11 -15.14 27.62
N VAL A 540 -13.14 -14.26 27.79
CA VAL A 540 -12.68 -13.77 29.10
C VAL A 540 -13.77 -12.97 29.81
N GLY A 541 -14.44 -12.06 29.09
CA GLY A 541 -15.50 -11.23 29.65
C GLY A 541 -16.69 -12.04 30.17
N ARG A 542 -16.99 -13.18 29.54
CA ARG A 542 -18.09 -14.07 29.96
C ARG A 542 -17.75 -15.02 31.09
N LEU A 543 -16.49 -15.40 31.24
CA LEU A 543 -16.03 -16.21 32.38
C LEU A 543 -15.97 -15.40 33.68
N GLY A 544 -16.06 -14.08 33.62
CA GLY A 544 -15.95 -13.23 34.80
C GLY A 544 -14.52 -13.15 35.36
N CYS A 545 -13.51 -13.42 34.51
CA CYS A 545 -12.09 -13.21 34.78
C CYS A 545 -11.85 -11.71 35.00
N THR A 546 -12.05 -11.26 36.23
CA THR A 546 -12.13 -9.85 36.63
C THR A 546 -11.03 -9.47 37.61
N THR A 547 -10.27 -10.45 38.11
CA THR A 547 -9.13 -10.18 38.98
C THR A 547 -7.90 -9.87 38.15
N ALA A 548 -7.03 -9.02 38.69
CA ALA A 548 -5.79 -8.62 38.02
C ALA A 548 -4.84 -9.80 37.76
N ASP A 549 -5.00 -10.91 38.49
CA ASP A 549 -4.16 -12.10 38.40
C ASP A 549 -4.72 -13.14 37.42
N ASP A 550 -5.93 -12.94 36.87
CA ASP A 550 -6.53 -13.86 35.90
C ASP A 550 -5.79 -13.78 34.56
N ALA A 551 -5.31 -14.94 34.08
CA ALA A 551 -4.62 -15.09 32.79
C ALA A 551 -5.39 -14.42 31.62
N GLY A 552 -6.71 -14.62 31.58
CA GLY A 552 -7.57 -14.01 30.57
C GLY A 552 -7.61 -12.47 30.66
N PHE A 553 -7.70 -11.91 31.87
CA PHE A 553 -7.73 -10.46 32.08
C PHE A 553 -6.41 -9.82 31.68
N LEU A 554 -5.28 -10.43 32.06
CA LEU A 554 -3.94 -9.97 31.68
C LEU A 554 -3.75 -9.98 30.16
N PHE A 555 -4.25 -11.01 29.49
CA PHE A 555 -4.18 -11.13 28.03
C PHE A 555 -4.95 -10.00 27.33
N VAL A 556 -6.24 -9.81 27.64
CA VAL A 556 -7.10 -8.84 26.94
C VAL A 556 -6.67 -7.39 27.17
N ASN A 557 -6.07 -7.07 28.33
CA ASN A 557 -5.53 -5.74 28.59
C ASN A 557 -4.26 -5.41 27.80
N LEU A 558 -3.50 -6.44 27.40
CA LEU A 558 -2.30 -6.27 26.59
C LEU A 558 -2.61 -6.37 25.09
N VAL A 559 -3.55 -7.23 24.72
CA VAL A 559 -3.86 -7.60 23.34
C VAL A 559 -5.22 -7.03 22.94
N ASP A 560 -5.20 -5.78 22.48
CA ASP A 560 -6.37 -5.06 21.99
C ASP A 560 -6.38 -4.88 20.46
N TYR A 561 -7.48 -4.36 19.95
CA TYR A 561 -7.72 -4.15 18.51
C TYR A 561 -6.67 -3.25 17.80
N TRP A 562 -6.05 -2.31 18.53
CA TRP A 562 -5.10 -1.33 18.00
C TRP A 562 -3.65 -1.82 18.11
N THR A 563 -3.28 -2.37 19.26
CA THR A 563 -1.94 -2.91 19.55
C THR A 563 -1.56 -4.04 18.59
N VAL A 564 -2.51 -4.91 18.24
CA VAL A 564 -2.29 -6.00 17.27
C VAL A 564 -2.17 -5.54 15.81
N ALA A 565 -2.45 -4.26 15.50
CA ALA A 565 -2.36 -3.76 14.12
C ALA A 565 -0.92 -3.79 13.60
N ASN A 566 0.06 -3.41 14.44
CA ASN A 566 1.47 -3.43 14.07
C ASN A 566 2.04 -4.85 14.22
N ARG A 567 2.16 -5.54 13.09
CA ARG A 567 2.64 -6.93 13.01
C ARG A 567 4.02 -7.15 13.67
N THR A 568 4.95 -6.20 13.53
CA THR A 568 6.31 -6.38 14.09
C THR A 568 6.27 -6.27 15.60
N HIS A 569 5.56 -5.26 16.12
CA HIS A 569 5.40 -5.06 17.56
C HIS A 569 4.63 -6.21 18.22
N ALA A 570 3.54 -6.67 17.59
CA ALA A 570 2.73 -7.79 18.06
C ALA A 570 3.54 -9.09 18.17
N ALA A 571 4.27 -9.45 17.12
CA ALA A 571 5.01 -10.72 17.07
C ALA A 571 6.28 -10.73 17.93
N THR A 572 6.78 -9.58 18.40
CA THR A 572 8.05 -9.50 19.14
C THR A 572 7.84 -9.00 20.57
N THR A 573 7.67 -7.69 20.76
CA THR A 573 7.51 -7.08 22.08
C THR A 573 6.29 -7.64 22.81
N LEU A 574 5.12 -7.56 22.18
CA LEU A 574 3.87 -7.92 22.83
C LEU A 574 3.79 -9.42 23.13
N LEU A 575 4.30 -10.27 22.23
CA LEU A 575 4.41 -11.71 22.48
C LEU A 575 5.27 -12.02 23.70
N GLY A 576 6.43 -11.35 23.86
CA GLY A 576 7.28 -11.52 25.03
C GLY A 576 6.57 -11.12 26.32
N ASP A 577 5.90 -9.97 26.32
CA ASP A 577 5.17 -9.44 27.48
C ASP A 577 3.99 -10.35 27.88
N VAL A 578 3.22 -10.82 26.89
CA VAL A 578 2.10 -11.75 27.11
C VAL A 578 2.60 -13.08 27.63
N THR A 579 3.64 -13.65 27.00
CA THR A 579 4.20 -14.94 27.41
C THR A 579 4.71 -14.88 28.84
N GLY A 580 5.45 -13.83 29.20
CA GLY A 580 6.01 -13.69 30.55
C GLY A 580 4.97 -13.54 31.66
N LYS A 581 3.77 -13.04 31.34
CA LYS A 581 2.66 -12.96 32.29
C LYS A 581 1.88 -14.27 32.38
N LEU A 582 1.67 -14.96 31.26
CA LEU A 582 0.79 -16.13 31.19
C LEU A 582 1.52 -17.45 31.51
N CYS A 583 2.83 -17.56 31.27
CA CYS A 583 3.57 -18.81 31.44
C CYS A 583 3.62 -19.32 32.89
N VAL A 584 3.34 -18.45 33.88
CA VAL A 584 3.26 -18.83 35.30
C VAL A 584 2.01 -19.66 35.58
N GLY A 585 0.88 -19.29 34.97
CA GLY A 585 -0.39 -20.03 35.08
C GLY A 585 -0.48 -21.22 34.13
N ASP A 586 0.20 -21.15 32.99
CA ASP A 586 0.18 -22.17 31.95
C ASP A 586 1.61 -22.58 31.51
N PRO A 587 2.18 -23.66 32.08
CA PRO A 587 3.51 -24.16 31.73
C PRO A 587 3.65 -24.65 30.28
N HIS A 588 2.54 -24.98 29.62
CA HIS A 588 2.55 -25.51 28.25
C HIS A 588 2.45 -24.42 27.18
N LEU A 589 2.20 -23.17 27.56
CA LEU A 589 2.13 -22.04 26.63
C LEU A 589 3.42 -21.88 25.82
N VAL A 590 4.57 -21.89 26.49
CA VAL A 590 5.88 -21.67 25.86
C VAL A 590 6.21 -22.78 24.85
N PRO A 591 6.14 -24.09 25.21
CA PRO A 591 6.29 -25.18 24.22
C PRO A 591 5.31 -25.08 23.06
N PHE A 592 4.05 -24.72 23.33
CA PHE A 592 3.02 -24.59 22.29
C PHE A 592 3.37 -23.48 21.28
N VAL A 593 3.78 -22.30 21.75
CA VAL A 593 4.19 -21.19 20.88
C VAL A 593 5.43 -21.56 20.06
N LEU A 594 6.43 -22.24 20.67
CA LEU A 594 7.63 -22.68 19.97
C LEU A 594 7.35 -23.72 18.87
N ASP A 595 6.44 -24.67 19.13
CA ASP A 595 5.99 -25.64 18.14
C ASP A 595 5.22 -24.96 17.00
N HIS A 596 4.28 -24.06 17.33
CA HIS A 596 3.50 -23.30 16.36
C HIS A 596 4.38 -22.45 15.42
N LEU A 597 5.38 -21.75 15.97
CA LEU A 597 6.35 -20.98 15.19
C LEU A 597 7.18 -21.89 14.29
N CYS A 598 7.64 -23.03 14.79
CA CYS A 598 8.47 -23.97 14.05
C CYS A 598 7.71 -24.65 12.89
N ARG A 599 6.54 -25.21 13.16
CA ARG A 599 5.74 -25.96 12.19
C ARG A 599 5.20 -25.07 11.07
N LEU A 600 4.78 -23.85 11.40
CA LEU A 600 4.01 -23.02 10.47
C LEU A 600 4.82 -21.81 9.97
N HIS A 601 5.38 -21.02 10.87
CA HIS A 601 5.88 -19.69 10.53
C HIS A 601 7.33 -19.70 10.01
N LEU A 602 8.21 -20.55 10.56
CA LEU A 602 9.58 -20.73 10.05
C LEU A 602 9.60 -21.37 8.65
N ARG A 603 8.52 -22.07 8.26
CA ARG A 603 8.36 -22.73 6.96
C ARG A 603 7.61 -21.91 5.93
N SER A 604 7.01 -20.79 6.35
CA SER A 604 6.20 -19.92 5.51
C SER A 604 6.93 -19.52 4.23
N PRO A 605 6.26 -19.47 3.05
CA PRO A 605 6.88 -18.99 1.81
C PRO A 605 7.26 -17.51 1.89
N ASP A 606 6.55 -16.70 2.70
CA ASP A 606 6.86 -15.29 2.92
C ASP A 606 8.12 -15.13 3.77
N LYS A 607 9.14 -14.46 3.20
CA LYS A 607 10.40 -14.16 3.89
C LYS A 607 10.17 -13.36 5.18
N LYS A 608 9.24 -12.39 5.17
CA LYS A 608 9.03 -11.52 6.34
C LYS A 608 8.41 -12.28 7.51
N THR A 609 7.48 -13.18 7.22
CA THR A 609 6.91 -14.10 8.21
C THR A 609 7.99 -14.94 8.88
N ARG A 610 8.94 -15.51 8.12
CA ARG A 610 10.06 -16.28 8.68
C ARG A 610 10.97 -15.44 9.57
N GLU A 611 11.29 -14.20 9.15
CA GLU A 611 12.11 -13.28 9.93
C GLU A 611 11.45 -12.88 11.26
N LEU A 612 10.15 -12.57 11.23
CA LEU A 612 9.41 -12.23 12.44
C LEU A 612 9.30 -13.43 13.37
N ALA A 613 9.04 -14.63 12.84
CA ALA A 613 8.96 -15.85 13.63
C ALA A 613 10.26 -16.18 14.35
N ALA A 614 11.41 -15.98 13.71
CA ALA A 614 12.70 -16.12 14.37
C ALA A 614 12.85 -15.16 15.57
N ARG A 615 12.44 -13.90 15.39
CA ARG A 615 12.46 -12.89 16.48
C ARG A 615 11.46 -13.21 17.59
N SER A 616 10.29 -13.74 17.23
CA SER A 616 9.29 -14.24 18.18
C SER A 616 9.85 -15.33 19.07
N ILE A 617 10.60 -16.29 18.49
CA ILE A 617 11.32 -17.31 19.26
C ILE A 617 12.29 -16.63 20.24
N GLY A 618 13.11 -15.69 19.76
CA GLY A 618 14.04 -14.92 20.62
C GLY A 618 13.35 -14.17 21.78
N ALA A 619 12.15 -13.64 21.56
CA ALA A 619 11.36 -12.96 22.59
C ALA A 619 10.80 -13.92 23.65
N VAL A 620 10.60 -15.20 23.31
CA VAL A 620 10.07 -16.24 24.21
C VAL A 620 11.17 -16.96 24.99
N VAL A 621 12.43 -16.97 24.50
CA VAL A 621 13.59 -17.61 25.16
C VAL A 621 13.72 -17.32 26.67
N PRO A 622 13.49 -16.08 27.18
CA PRO A 622 13.55 -15.80 28.62
C PRO A 622 12.65 -16.66 29.51
N PHE A 623 11.63 -17.29 28.94
CA PHE A 623 10.61 -18.08 29.64
C PHE A 623 10.74 -19.60 29.37
N VAL A 624 11.77 -20.02 28.63
CA VAL A 624 12.04 -21.43 28.34
C VAL A 624 12.96 -22.00 29.40
N ASP A 625 12.68 -23.22 29.88
CA ASP A 625 13.60 -23.97 30.73
C ASP A 625 14.93 -24.26 29.99
N GLU A 626 16.07 -24.15 30.69
CA GLU A 626 17.41 -24.26 30.09
C GLU A 626 17.65 -25.64 29.42
N GLY A 627 17.12 -26.71 30.03
CA GLY A 627 17.20 -28.07 29.49
C GLY A 627 16.36 -28.22 28.22
N HIS A 628 15.11 -27.75 28.27
CA HIS A 628 14.22 -27.77 27.12
C HIS A 628 14.71 -26.88 25.96
N LEU A 629 15.36 -25.74 26.27
CA LEU A 629 15.95 -24.86 25.27
C LEU A 629 17.08 -25.55 24.50
N SER A 630 18.00 -26.21 25.22
CA SER A 630 19.10 -26.96 24.61
C SER A 630 18.59 -28.13 23.74
N GLU A 631 17.56 -28.83 24.22
CA GLU A 631 16.88 -29.89 23.46
C GLU A 631 16.23 -29.35 22.19
N TYR A 632 15.45 -28.26 22.28
CA TYR A 632 14.79 -27.62 21.16
C TYR A 632 15.78 -27.16 20.08
N ILE A 633 16.91 -26.58 20.48
CA ILE A 633 17.96 -26.19 19.53
C ILE A 633 18.55 -27.43 18.85
N SER A 634 18.98 -28.42 19.64
CA SER A 634 19.73 -29.58 19.15
C SER A 634 18.90 -30.57 18.34
N HIS A 635 17.63 -30.77 18.69
CA HIS A 635 16.75 -31.75 18.06
C HIS A 635 15.74 -31.15 17.06
N THR A 636 15.45 -29.85 17.14
CA THR A 636 14.47 -29.21 16.25
C THR A 636 15.13 -28.22 15.28
N LEU A 637 15.78 -27.18 15.78
CA LEU A 637 16.28 -26.09 14.93
C LEU A 637 17.53 -26.46 14.12
N LEU A 638 18.51 -27.11 14.74
CA LEU A 638 19.78 -27.45 14.08
C LEU A 638 19.61 -28.51 12.99
N PRO A 639 18.84 -29.60 13.19
CA PRO A 639 18.53 -30.54 12.12
C PRO A 639 17.80 -29.86 10.96
N ALA A 640 16.78 -29.04 11.25
CA ALA A 640 16.05 -28.24 10.25
C ALA A 640 16.97 -27.31 9.42
N SER A 641 18.01 -26.76 10.04
CA SER A 641 19.00 -25.91 9.36
C SER A 641 19.91 -26.68 8.38
N LEU A 642 19.96 -28.02 8.48
CA LEU A 642 20.83 -28.88 7.67
C LEU A 642 20.05 -29.88 6.79
N GLU A 643 18.73 -30.00 6.97
CA GLU A 643 17.89 -31.02 6.34
C GLU A 643 17.75 -30.81 4.83
N GLU A 644 17.84 -31.91 4.06
CA GLU A 644 17.62 -31.94 2.60
C GLU A 644 16.23 -32.48 2.20
N ALA A 645 15.55 -33.22 3.09
CA ALA A 645 14.37 -34.04 2.76
C ALA A 645 13.00 -33.37 2.97
N ALA A 646 12.94 -32.10 3.37
CA ALA A 646 11.67 -31.39 3.59
C ALA A 646 10.98 -30.97 2.27
N SER A 647 9.65 -30.81 2.28
CA SER A 647 8.87 -30.36 1.10
C SER A 647 9.26 -28.96 0.59
N HIS A 648 9.77 -28.11 1.49
CA HIS A 648 10.33 -26.78 1.19
C HIS A 648 11.63 -26.57 1.99
N PRO A 649 12.71 -27.26 1.62
CA PRO A 649 13.89 -27.36 2.47
C PRO A 649 14.61 -25.99 2.58
N THR A 650 14.55 -25.16 1.54
CA THR A 650 15.16 -23.82 1.53
C THR A 650 14.46 -22.83 2.46
N THR A 651 13.12 -22.80 2.51
CA THR A 651 12.38 -21.84 3.36
C THR A 651 12.57 -22.19 4.83
N PHE A 652 12.42 -23.47 5.18
CA PHE A 652 12.59 -23.93 6.55
C PHE A 652 14.02 -23.74 7.02
N ARG A 653 15.01 -24.08 6.18
CA ARG A 653 16.44 -23.85 6.48
C ARG A 653 16.74 -22.38 6.77
N HIS A 654 16.22 -21.47 5.95
CA HIS A 654 16.36 -20.05 6.19
C HIS A 654 15.74 -19.68 7.55
N GLY A 655 14.48 -20.04 7.82
CA GLY A 655 13.81 -19.75 9.08
C GLY A 655 14.56 -20.31 10.30
N ALA A 656 14.99 -21.57 10.24
CA ALA A 656 15.71 -22.24 11.31
C ALA A 656 17.08 -21.57 11.62
N LEU A 657 17.86 -21.19 10.60
CA LEU A 657 19.13 -20.47 10.81
C LEU A 657 18.91 -19.12 11.51
N LEU A 658 17.84 -18.42 11.16
CA LEU A 658 17.47 -17.17 11.83
C LEU A 658 17.04 -17.42 13.27
N ALA A 659 16.21 -18.43 13.51
CA ALA A 659 15.78 -18.80 14.84
C ALA A 659 16.96 -19.13 15.75
N VAL A 660 17.94 -19.91 15.28
CA VAL A 660 19.17 -20.19 16.04
C VAL A 660 19.93 -18.89 16.35
N SER A 661 20.02 -17.97 15.39
CA SER A 661 20.68 -16.67 15.58
C SER A 661 20.01 -15.85 16.69
N GLU A 662 18.67 -15.74 16.66
CA GLU A 662 17.87 -14.99 17.63
C GLU A 662 17.92 -15.64 19.02
N VAL A 663 17.90 -16.98 19.10
CA VAL A 663 18.06 -17.72 20.36
C VAL A 663 19.42 -17.45 20.99
N VAL A 664 20.50 -17.48 20.19
CA VAL A 664 21.86 -17.19 20.66
C VAL A 664 21.97 -15.77 21.22
N VAL A 665 21.38 -14.79 20.54
CA VAL A 665 21.34 -13.39 20.99
C VAL A 665 20.53 -13.26 22.29
N ALA A 666 19.37 -13.89 22.37
CA ALA A 666 18.54 -13.88 23.57
C ALA A 666 19.27 -14.49 24.78
N CYS A 667 19.99 -15.60 24.59
CA CYS A 667 20.81 -16.20 25.64
C CYS A 667 21.90 -15.24 26.15
N GLU A 668 22.63 -14.57 25.26
CA GLU A 668 23.64 -13.58 25.66
C GLU A 668 23.01 -12.40 26.44
N ASN A 669 21.85 -11.92 26.00
CA ASN A 669 21.13 -10.85 26.70
C ASN A 669 20.68 -11.26 28.10
N LEU A 670 20.29 -12.53 28.28
CA LEU A 670 20.00 -13.10 29.61
C LEU A 670 21.23 -13.13 30.51
N VAL A 671 22.38 -13.60 29.99
CA VAL A 671 23.64 -13.59 30.76
C VAL A 671 24.08 -12.18 31.13
N ARG A 672 23.87 -11.19 30.26
CA ARG A 672 24.19 -9.78 30.57
C ARG A 672 23.30 -9.19 31.65
N ARG A 673 22.04 -9.65 31.76
CA ARG A 673 21.13 -9.27 32.85
C ARG A 673 21.47 -9.97 34.16
N ASP A 674 21.86 -11.25 34.08
CA ASP A 674 22.20 -12.09 35.21
C ASP A 674 23.48 -12.89 34.94
N GLY A 675 24.62 -12.33 35.36
CA GLY A 675 25.94 -12.92 35.13
C GLY A 675 26.14 -14.30 35.76
N SER A 676 25.30 -14.69 36.73
CA SER A 676 25.37 -16.01 37.37
C SER A 676 24.99 -17.17 36.44
N ARG A 677 24.30 -16.86 35.33
CA ARG A 677 23.86 -17.80 34.28
C ARG A 677 24.92 -18.05 33.20
N SER A 678 26.07 -17.37 33.26
CA SER A 678 27.14 -17.54 32.29
C SER A 678 27.61 -18.99 32.22
N GLY A 679 27.63 -19.57 31.01
CA GLY A 679 28.00 -20.97 30.78
C GLY A 679 27.00 -22.02 31.28
N LYS A 680 25.81 -21.61 31.75
CA LYS A 680 24.75 -22.53 32.25
C LYS A 680 23.55 -22.66 31.31
N ILE A 681 23.24 -21.60 30.55
CA ILE A 681 22.05 -21.56 29.66
C ILE A 681 22.12 -22.59 28.52
N LEU A 682 23.31 -22.76 27.91
CA LEU A 682 23.51 -23.69 26.80
C LEU A 682 24.55 -24.75 27.19
N ASP A 683 24.22 -26.00 26.94
CA ASP A 683 25.15 -27.10 27.19
C ASP A 683 26.32 -27.15 26.17
N THR A 684 27.42 -27.79 26.57
CA THR A 684 28.63 -27.89 25.73
C THR A 684 28.40 -28.61 24.38
N PRO A 685 27.59 -29.68 24.30
CA PRO A 685 27.16 -30.28 23.04
C PRO A 685 26.47 -29.29 22.10
N THR A 686 25.45 -28.56 22.56
CA THR A 686 24.70 -27.58 21.74
C THR A 686 25.62 -26.47 21.24
N ILE A 687 26.48 -25.91 22.11
CA ILE A 687 27.50 -24.91 21.72
C ILE A 687 28.40 -25.44 20.60
N THR A 688 28.79 -26.71 20.66
CA THR A 688 29.64 -27.33 19.64
C THR A 688 28.88 -27.55 18.33
N LEU A 689 27.59 -27.89 18.38
CA LEU A 689 26.76 -27.99 17.20
C LEU A 689 26.59 -26.63 16.52
N ILE A 690 26.23 -25.57 17.27
CA ILE A 690 26.06 -24.20 16.77
C ILE A 690 27.33 -23.72 16.05
N ARG A 691 28.52 -23.89 16.67
CA ARG A 691 29.80 -23.49 16.05
C ARG A 691 30.07 -24.17 14.70
N ASN A 692 29.54 -25.37 14.49
CA ASN A 692 29.79 -26.18 13.30
C ASN A 692 28.70 -26.10 12.23
N VAL A 693 27.61 -25.34 12.45
CA VAL A 693 26.52 -25.21 11.45
C VAL A 693 27.03 -24.65 10.13
N VAL A 694 27.71 -23.51 10.16
CA VAL A 694 28.21 -22.84 8.94
C VAL A 694 29.22 -23.70 8.17
N PRO A 695 30.23 -24.30 8.81
CA PRO A 695 31.11 -25.28 8.13
C PRO A 695 30.35 -26.48 7.53
N LYS A 696 29.30 -26.97 8.19
CA LYS A 696 28.48 -28.08 7.68
C LYS A 696 27.67 -27.64 6.45
N LEU A 697 27.06 -26.45 6.46
CA LEU A 697 26.35 -25.88 5.31
C LEU A 697 27.26 -25.77 4.08
N GLU A 698 28.49 -25.27 4.27
CA GLU A 698 29.48 -25.13 3.22
C GLU A 698 29.93 -26.47 2.65
N LYS A 699 30.24 -27.44 3.53
CA LYS A 699 30.62 -28.80 3.15
C LYS A 699 29.50 -29.48 2.34
N ALA A 700 28.25 -29.30 2.75
CA ALA A 700 27.07 -29.81 2.07
C ALA A 700 26.67 -28.99 0.82
N ARG A 701 27.37 -27.88 0.51
CA ARG A 701 27.13 -27.02 -0.65
C ARG A 701 25.71 -26.42 -0.69
N LEU A 702 25.11 -26.19 0.48
CA LEU A 702 23.70 -25.75 0.64
C LEU A 702 23.46 -24.27 0.32
N TYR A 703 24.48 -23.54 -0.13
CA TYR A 703 24.35 -22.18 -0.69
C TYR A 703 24.03 -22.17 -2.19
N ARG A 704 23.96 -23.34 -2.86
CA ARG A 704 23.68 -23.44 -4.29
C ARG A 704 22.17 -23.56 -4.56
N GLY A 705 21.73 -23.02 -5.70
CA GLY A 705 20.34 -23.08 -6.14
C GLY A 705 19.51 -21.86 -5.73
N ARG A 706 18.21 -21.88 -6.05
CA ARG A 706 17.28 -20.78 -5.74
C ARG A 706 17.15 -20.59 -4.22
N GLY A 707 17.36 -19.37 -3.73
CA GLY A 707 17.30 -19.04 -2.31
C GLY A 707 18.60 -19.32 -1.53
N GLY A 708 19.66 -19.75 -2.21
CA GLY A 708 20.98 -19.95 -1.61
C GLY A 708 21.58 -18.65 -1.05
N GLU A 709 21.30 -17.51 -1.70
CA GLU A 709 21.66 -16.17 -1.23
C GLU A 709 20.99 -15.82 0.10
N MET A 710 19.73 -16.19 0.30
CA MET A 710 19.03 -15.98 1.57
C MET A 710 19.65 -16.84 2.68
N ILE A 711 19.93 -18.12 2.39
CA ILE A 711 20.60 -19.03 3.35
C ILE A 711 21.98 -18.50 3.72
N ARG A 712 22.73 -17.97 2.75
CA ARG A 712 24.06 -17.41 2.97
C ARG A 712 24.01 -16.16 3.85
N ALA A 713 23.05 -15.26 3.62
CA ALA A 713 22.82 -14.11 4.49
C ALA A 713 22.42 -14.55 5.92
N ALA A 714 21.56 -15.56 6.06
CA ALA A 714 21.19 -16.14 7.34
C ALA A 714 22.40 -16.76 8.06
N ALA A 715 23.28 -17.46 7.33
CA ALA A 715 24.53 -18.01 7.87
C ALA A 715 25.47 -16.91 8.37
N CYS A 716 25.63 -15.80 7.64
CA CYS A 716 26.39 -14.64 8.10
C CYS A 716 25.79 -14.03 9.37
N SER A 717 24.47 -13.93 9.49
CA SER A 717 23.84 -13.45 10.73
C SER A 717 23.99 -14.41 11.90
N LEU A 718 24.04 -15.72 11.66
CA LEU A 718 24.39 -16.69 12.70
C LEU A 718 25.83 -16.47 13.19
N VAL A 719 26.77 -16.22 12.26
CA VAL A 719 28.16 -15.88 12.62
C VAL A 719 28.20 -14.58 13.44
N GLN A 720 27.44 -13.56 13.05
CA GLN A 720 27.29 -12.32 13.81
C GLN A 720 26.76 -12.59 15.23
N ALA A 721 25.73 -13.41 15.37
CA ALA A 721 25.16 -13.82 16.66
C ALA A 721 26.17 -14.56 17.54
N VAL A 722 26.93 -15.48 16.94
CA VAL A 722 28.01 -16.20 17.63
C VAL A 722 29.10 -15.24 18.10
N PHE A 723 29.49 -14.25 17.29
CA PHE A 723 30.47 -13.25 17.72
C PHE A 723 29.94 -12.35 18.83
N TYR A 724 28.69 -11.92 18.75
CA TYR A 724 28.02 -11.14 19.80
C TYR A 724 27.91 -11.90 21.13
N ALA A 725 27.61 -13.20 21.08
CA ALA A 725 27.40 -14.07 22.24
C ALA A 725 28.70 -14.56 22.87
N ARG A 726 29.58 -13.62 23.27
CA ARG A 726 30.90 -13.92 23.86
C ARG A 726 30.79 -14.75 25.14
N SER A 727 29.80 -14.47 25.97
CA SER A 727 29.64 -15.10 27.28
C SER A 727 29.06 -16.51 27.16
N CYS A 728 28.10 -16.70 26.23
CA CYS A 728 27.44 -17.98 26.01
C CYS A 728 28.24 -18.94 25.10
N ILE A 729 28.99 -18.41 24.13
CA ILE A 729 29.65 -19.23 23.11
C ILE A 729 31.16 -18.94 23.10
N PRO A 730 31.97 -19.67 23.88
CA PRO A 730 33.42 -19.58 23.79
C PRO A 730 33.94 -20.13 22.45
N LEU A 731 34.80 -19.36 21.79
CA LEU A 731 35.41 -19.75 20.52
C LEU A 731 36.73 -20.50 20.74
N LYS A 732 37.00 -21.47 19.86
CA LYS A 732 38.31 -22.13 19.79
C LYS A 732 39.23 -21.30 18.88
N PRO A 733 40.56 -21.34 19.06
CA PRO A 733 41.49 -20.55 18.25
C PRO A 733 41.29 -20.69 16.73
N ASN A 734 41.02 -21.91 16.25
CA ASN A 734 40.81 -22.19 14.82
C ASN A 734 39.40 -21.83 14.30
N THR A 735 38.48 -21.39 15.15
CA THR A 735 37.11 -21.06 14.72
C THR A 735 37.04 -19.69 14.04
N ILE A 736 37.76 -18.70 14.56
CA ILE A 736 37.76 -17.33 14.03
C ILE A 736 38.29 -17.28 12.58
N PRO A 737 39.46 -17.87 12.23
CA PRO A 737 39.96 -17.85 10.86
C PRO A 737 38.99 -18.51 9.86
N ARG A 738 38.28 -19.57 10.28
CA ARG A 738 37.27 -20.24 9.46
C ARG A 738 36.06 -19.34 9.19
N TYR A 739 35.55 -18.66 10.20
CA TYR A 739 34.46 -17.70 10.00
C TYR A 739 34.88 -16.48 9.18
N ILE A 740 36.10 -15.97 9.36
CA ILE A 740 36.65 -14.92 8.49
C ILE A 740 36.70 -15.41 7.04
N GLN A 741 37.12 -16.65 6.78
CA GLN A 741 37.08 -17.23 5.43
C GLN A 741 35.66 -17.29 4.86
N SER A 742 34.68 -17.75 5.64
CA SER A 742 33.26 -17.75 5.26
C SER A 742 32.74 -16.34 4.97
N ILE A 743 33.04 -15.37 5.84
CA ILE A 743 32.68 -13.96 5.69
C ILE A 743 33.28 -13.38 4.41
N ASN A 744 34.59 -13.57 4.18
CA ASN A 744 35.29 -13.06 2.99
C ASN A 744 34.70 -13.63 1.70
N SER A 745 34.29 -14.90 1.73
CA SER A 745 33.59 -15.52 0.59
C SER A 745 32.21 -14.88 0.33
N SER A 746 31.52 -14.43 1.38
CA SER A 746 30.20 -13.79 1.31
C SER A 746 30.27 -12.30 0.99
N ILE A 747 31.33 -11.61 1.40
CA ILE A 747 31.58 -10.19 1.08
C ILE A 747 31.63 -9.98 -0.45
N ARG A 748 32.24 -10.92 -1.20
CA ARG A 748 32.30 -10.83 -2.67
C ARG A 748 31.02 -11.22 -3.40
N HIS A 749 29.95 -11.55 -2.68
CA HIS A 749 28.69 -11.97 -3.30
C HIS A 749 28.02 -10.81 -4.03
N PHE A 750 27.28 -11.06 -5.11
CA PHE A 750 26.69 -9.98 -5.93
C PHE A 750 25.47 -9.30 -5.30
N THR A 751 24.83 -9.96 -4.33
CA THR A 751 23.64 -9.44 -3.62
C THR A 751 24.02 -8.62 -2.39
N ALA A 752 23.59 -7.35 -2.33
CA ALA A 752 23.88 -6.45 -1.21
C ALA A 752 23.46 -7.01 0.17
N ALA A 753 22.31 -7.70 0.27
CA ALA A 753 21.87 -8.30 1.53
C ALA A 753 22.87 -9.32 2.13
N VAL A 754 23.56 -10.09 1.27
CA VAL A 754 24.61 -11.02 1.71
C VAL A 754 25.86 -10.27 2.14
N GLN A 755 26.24 -9.24 1.38
CA GLN A 755 27.40 -8.40 1.69
C GLN A 755 27.23 -7.68 3.03
N ILE A 756 26.06 -7.08 3.25
CA ILE A 756 25.68 -6.42 4.50
C ILE A 756 25.74 -7.40 5.67
N ALA A 757 25.09 -8.56 5.57
CA ALA A 757 25.12 -9.55 6.65
C ALA A 757 26.56 -10.03 6.96
N ALA A 758 27.40 -10.17 5.94
CA ALA A 758 28.81 -10.55 6.12
C ALA A 758 29.64 -9.43 6.77
N ALA A 759 29.44 -8.18 6.33
CA ALA A 759 30.12 -7.02 6.91
C ALA A 759 29.69 -6.78 8.36
N GLU A 760 28.41 -6.95 8.69
CA GLU A 760 27.90 -6.85 10.06
C GLU A 760 28.47 -7.94 10.98
N ALA A 761 28.67 -9.17 10.46
CA ALA A 761 29.38 -10.22 11.17
C ALA A 761 30.84 -9.83 11.44
N LEU A 762 31.52 -9.24 10.46
CA LEU A 762 32.88 -8.72 10.63
C LEU A 762 32.93 -7.58 11.66
N MET A 763 31.94 -6.69 11.68
CA MET A 763 31.80 -5.65 12.71
C MET A 763 31.68 -6.26 14.10
N ALA A 764 30.78 -7.24 14.27
CA ALA A 764 30.53 -7.88 15.55
C ALA A 764 31.77 -8.60 16.09
N LEU A 765 32.60 -9.17 15.21
CA LEU A 765 33.88 -9.75 15.62
C LEU A 765 34.78 -8.71 16.30
N VAL A 766 34.98 -7.56 15.67
CA VAL A 766 35.86 -6.50 16.18
C VAL A 766 35.28 -5.84 17.43
N VAL A 767 33.99 -5.51 17.43
CA VAL A 767 33.33 -4.78 18.53
C VAL A 767 33.08 -5.67 19.75
N CYS A 768 32.59 -6.90 19.54
CA CYS A 768 32.16 -7.76 20.66
C CYS A 768 33.28 -8.66 21.18
N ARG A 769 34.37 -8.86 20.41
CA ARG A 769 35.51 -9.73 20.78
C ARG A 769 36.89 -9.08 20.60
N PRO A 770 37.15 -7.88 21.16
CA PRO A 770 38.38 -7.12 20.93
C PRO A 770 39.69 -7.79 21.42
N GLY A 771 39.61 -8.88 22.19
CA GLY A 771 40.76 -9.64 22.68
C GLY A 771 40.94 -11.03 22.07
N GLU A 772 40.02 -11.49 21.22
CA GLU A 772 40.10 -12.81 20.57
C GLU A 772 40.61 -12.74 19.12
N VAL A 773 40.70 -11.53 18.56
CA VAL A 773 41.30 -11.25 17.25
C VAL A 773 42.43 -10.27 17.45
N THR A 774 43.59 -10.58 16.88
CA THR A 774 44.73 -9.67 16.94
C THR A 774 44.52 -8.48 16.00
N ILE A 775 45.02 -7.30 16.39
CA ILE A 775 45.01 -6.11 15.52
C ILE A 775 45.69 -6.44 14.18
N ASP A 776 46.76 -7.24 14.20
CA ASP A 776 47.49 -7.69 13.02
C ASP A 776 46.61 -8.50 12.05
N GLU A 777 45.71 -9.36 12.54
CA GLU A 777 44.78 -10.12 11.70
C GLU A 777 43.77 -9.22 10.99
N ILE A 778 43.26 -8.19 11.70
CA ILE A 778 42.33 -7.21 11.13
C ILE A 778 43.07 -6.34 10.10
N THR A 779 44.24 -5.83 10.44
CA THR A 779 45.07 -5.02 9.54
C THR A 779 45.50 -5.81 8.30
N LYS A 780 45.79 -7.11 8.44
CA LYS A 780 46.06 -7.99 7.30
C LYS A 780 44.82 -8.14 6.40
N ALA A 781 43.64 -8.29 6.97
CA ALA A 781 42.40 -8.35 6.19
C ALA A 781 42.12 -7.02 5.46
N GLU A 782 42.33 -5.88 6.12
CA GLU A 782 42.24 -4.55 5.50
C GLU A 782 43.22 -4.43 4.31
N ALA A 783 44.50 -4.77 4.51
CA ALA A 783 45.51 -4.75 3.46
C ALA A 783 45.15 -5.66 2.27
N ASP A 784 44.58 -6.84 2.53
CA ASP A 784 44.09 -7.75 1.50
C ASP A 784 42.92 -7.16 0.70
N TYR A 785 42.02 -6.41 1.35
CA TYR A 785 40.92 -5.72 0.66
C TYR A 785 41.40 -4.55 -0.17
N VAL A 786 42.30 -3.72 0.37
CA VAL A 786 42.94 -2.61 -0.36
C VAL A 786 43.60 -3.17 -1.63
N LYS A 787 44.43 -4.22 -1.49
CA LYS A 787 45.11 -4.87 -2.63
C LYS A 787 44.13 -5.34 -3.72
N LYS A 788 42.96 -5.87 -3.34
CA LYS A 788 41.94 -6.32 -4.31
C LYS A 788 41.20 -5.16 -4.98
N LEU A 789 41.02 -4.05 -4.27
CA LEU A 789 40.43 -2.82 -4.81
C LEU A 789 41.36 -2.09 -5.77
N GLU A 790 42.67 -2.36 -5.74
CA GLU A 790 43.63 -1.86 -6.74
C GLU A 790 43.61 -2.65 -8.06
N VAL A 791 42.96 -3.83 -8.11
CA VAL A 791 42.87 -4.64 -9.34
C VAL A 791 41.80 -4.07 -10.27
N SER A 792 42.20 -3.76 -11.52
CA SER A 792 41.31 -3.15 -12.53
C SER A 792 40.13 -4.03 -12.93
N ASP A 793 40.39 -5.33 -13.07
CA ASP A 793 39.41 -6.30 -13.59
C ASP A 793 38.66 -7.02 -12.45
N GLU A 794 38.79 -6.53 -11.21
CA GLU A 794 38.05 -7.09 -10.07
C GLU A 794 36.55 -6.83 -10.26
N ASN A 795 35.75 -7.85 -9.96
CA ASN A 795 34.32 -7.81 -10.19
C ASN A 795 33.69 -6.64 -9.39
N VAL A 796 32.89 -5.80 -10.06
CA VAL A 796 32.24 -4.63 -9.44
C VAL A 796 31.50 -4.98 -8.16
N ALA A 797 30.81 -6.13 -8.13
CA ALA A 797 30.11 -6.57 -6.94
C ALA A 797 31.07 -6.97 -5.81
N ALA A 798 32.20 -7.61 -6.13
CA ALA A 798 33.25 -7.87 -5.15
C ALA A 798 33.87 -6.57 -4.61
N ARG A 799 34.10 -5.57 -5.47
CA ARG A 799 34.57 -4.22 -5.06
C ARG A 799 33.62 -3.57 -4.08
N ARG A 800 32.31 -3.57 -4.34
CA ARG A 800 31.26 -3.08 -3.40
C ARG A 800 31.42 -3.73 -2.03
N GLY A 801 31.58 -5.04 -2.00
CA GLY A 801 31.73 -5.82 -0.78
C GLY A 801 32.99 -5.47 -0.01
N TYR A 802 34.16 -5.44 -0.66
CA TYR A 802 35.42 -5.11 0.03
C TYR A 802 35.39 -3.70 0.60
N LEU A 803 34.82 -2.74 -0.13
CA LEU A 803 34.71 -1.38 0.33
C LEU A 803 33.73 -1.21 1.50
N LEU A 804 32.61 -1.92 1.46
CA LEU A 804 31.69 -2.03 2.60
C LEU A 804 32.40 -2.63 3.83
N ALA A 805 33.17 -3.71 3.65
CA ALA A 805 33.92 -4.33 4.73
C ALA A 805 34.95 -3.37 5.35
N LEU A 806 35.68 -2.61 4.52
CA LEU A 806 36.60 -1.57 4.99
C LEU A 806 35.89 -0.46 5.75
N ALA A 807 34.73 0.02 5.27
CA ALA A 807 33.97 1.07 5.95
C ALA A 807 33.50 0.62 7.34
N VAL A 808 33.01 -0.62 7.43
CA VAL A 808 32.58 -1.24 8.68
C VAL A 808 33.75 -1.48 9.64
N LEU A 809 34.89 -1.98 9.15
CA LEU A 809 36.10 -2.16 9.96
C LEU A 809 36.63 -0.84 10.50
N THR A 810 36.68 0.20 9.65
CA THR A 810 37.04 1.57 10.02
C THR A 810 36.17 2.07 11.17
N ARG A 811 34.87 1.80 11.13
CA ARG A 811 33.95 2.16 12.20
C ARG A 811 34.12 1.33 13.47
N ALA A 812 34.46 0.04 13.32
CA ALA A 812 34.51 -0.92 14.42
C ALA A 812 35.76 -0.77 15.30
N ARG A 813 36.93 -0.52 14.69
CA ARG A 813 38.21 -0.36 15.39
C ARG A 813 38.25 0.91 16.25
N GLU A 814 39.06 0.91 17.31
CA GLU A 814 39.30 2.12 18.11
C GLU A 814 40.33 3.06 17.47
N ALA A 815 41.37 2.51 16.85
CA ALA A 815 42.45 3.28 16.23
C ALA A 815 41.98 4.01 14.94
N PRO A 816 42.54 5.18 14.60
CA PRO A 816 42.26 5.85 13.32
C PRO A 816 42.73 4.99 12.14
N PRO A 817 42.03 4.99 10.98
CA PRO A 817 42.39 4.19 9.82
C PRO A 817 43.74 4.60 9.23
N GLN A 818 44.38 3.68 8.49
CA GLN A 818 45.63 3.98 7.79
C GLN A 818 45.40 5.03 6.67
N PRO A 819 46.37 5.91 6.39
CA PRO A 819 46.24 6.94 5.34
C PRO A 819 45.87 6.36 3.97
N GLU A 820 46.39 5.18 3.63
CA GLU A 820 46.08 4.48 2.38
C GLU A 820 44.57 4.17 2.27
N VAL A 821 43.94 3.76 3.37
CA VAL A 821 42.49 3.48 3.43
C VAL A 821 41.68 4.76 3.27
N VAL A 822 42.13 5.87 3.86
CA VAL A 822 41.45 7.17 3.70
C VAL A 822 41.54 7.65 2.24
N SER A 823 42.74 7.57 1.64
CA SER A 823 42.97 7.94 0.25
C SER A 823 42.12 7.10 -0.71
N LEU A 824 41.97 5.81 -0.41
CA LEU A 824 41.10 4.88 -1.13
C LEU A 824 39.62 5.31 -1.04
N PHE A 825 39.10 5.62 0.15
CA PHE A 825 37.72 6.11 0.30
C PHE A 825 37.49 7.41 -0.47
N ILE A 826 38.41 8.36 -0.42
CA ILE A 826 38.31 9.62 -1.19
C ILE A 826 38.28 9.31 -2.69
N ARG A 827 39.19 8.46 -3.17
CA ARG A 827 39.27 8.06 -4.57
C ARG A 827 37.99 7.39 -5.05
N GLU A 828 37.49 6.38 -4.33
CA GLU A 828 36.30 5.64 -4.75
C GLU A 828 35.07 6.55 -4.65
N ALA A 829 34.89 7.33 -3.57
CA ALA A 829 33.76 8.24 -3.40
C ALA A 829 33.66 9.29 -4.52
N THR A 830 34.81 9.73 -5.02
CA THR A 830 34.92 10.84 -5.98
C THR A 830 35.34 10.39 -7.38
N GLY A 831 35.39 9.08 -7.62
CA GLY A 831 35.85 8.47 -8.87
C GLY A 831 34.85 8.51 -10.03
N TRP A 832 33.82 9.35 -9.96
CA TRP A 832 32.95 9.69 -11.09
C TRP A 832 33.37 11.05 -11.68
N PRO A 833 33.38 11.23 -13.01
CA PRO A 833 32.87 10.34 -14.07
C PRO A 833 33.86 9.28 -14.57
N GLU A 834 35.14 9.45 -14.26
CA GLU A 834 36.21 8.53 -14.64
C GLU A 834 36.97 8.12 -13.37
N HIS A 835 37.09 6.81 -13.16
CA HIS A 835 37.85 6.27 -12.05
C HIS A 835 39.32 6.08 -12.48
N PRO A 836 40.32 6.41 -11.64
CA PRO A 836 41.73 6.31 -12.01
C PRO A 836 42.21 4.92 -12.46
N ILE A 837 41.47 3.87 -12.09
CA ILE A 837 41.79 2.48 -12.44
C ILE A 837 41.18 2.07 -13.79
N SER A 838 39.88 2.29 -13.97
CA SER A 838 39.15 1.94 -15.20
C SER A 838 37.79 2.63 -15.21
N LYS A 839 37.27 2.96 -16.40
CA LYS A 839 35.90 3.50 -16.55
C LYS A 839 34.82 2.49 -16.14
N ASP A 840 35.11 1.19 -16.26
CA ASP A 840 34.12 0.12 -16.02
C ASP A 840 33.88 -0.17 -14.54
N VAL A 841 34.71 0.37 -13.64
CA VAL A 841 34.54 0.21 -12.18
C VAL A 841 33.73 1.33 -11.53
N VAL A 842 33.27 2.32 -12.31
CA VAL A 842 32.48 3.47 -11.81
C VAL A 842 31.07 3.01 -11.44
N ASP A 843 30.90 2.57 -10.20
CA ASP A 843 29.64 2.04 -9.69
C ASP A 843 29.07 2.87 -8.54
N ALA A 844 27.77 3.20 -8.61
CA ALA A 844 27.12 4.05 -7.62
C ALA A 844 27.11 3.43 -6.21
N GLU A 845 26.91 2.12 -6.08
CA GLU A 845 26.84 1.46 -4.77
C GLU A 845 28.21 1.41 -4.08
N THR A 846 29.28 1.17 -4.85
CA THR A 846 30.67 1.30 -4.36
C THR A 846 30.90 2.71 -3.81
N ARG A 847 30.53 3.77 -4.55
CA ARG A 847 30.69 5.15 -4.06
C ARG A 847 29.88 5.45 -2.80
N ARG A 848 28.68 4.87 -2.66
CA ARG A 848 27.89 5.00 -1.42
C ARG A 848 28.64 4.41 -0.22
N TRP A 849 29.24 3.23 -0.36
CA TRP A 849 30.05 2.64 0.70
C TRP A 849 31.32 3.43 0.99
N ALA A 850 31.91 4.07 -0.04
CA ALA A 850 33.01 5.00 0.14
C ALA A 850 32.61 6.20 1.02
N VAL A 851 31.47 6.82 0.73
CA VAL A 851 30.91 7.92 1.55
C VAL A 851 30.70 7.46 2.99
N VAL A 852 30.11 6.28 3.20
CA VAL A 852 29.95 5.69 4.54
C VAL A 852 31.31 5.50 5.23
N GLY A 853 32.33 5.06 4.50
CA GLY A 853 33.71 4.97 4.98
C GLY A 853 34.29 6.32 5.42
N LEU A 854 34.11 7.37 4.62
CA LEU A 854 34.53 8.74 4.96
C LEU A 854 33.84 9.26 6.23
N LEU A 855 32.56 8.94 6.43
CA LEU A 855 31.84 9.27 7.67
C LEU A 855 32.44 8.51 8.88
N ALA A 856 32.83 7.24 8.71
CA ALA A 856 33.54 6.51 9.75
C ALA A 856 34.90 7.13 10.08
N VAL A 857 35.65 7.59 9.07
CA VAL A 857 36.94 8.30 9.25
C VAL A 857 36.74 9.56 10.11
N ALA A 858 35.73 10.38 9.77
CA ALA A 858 35.42 11.61 10.49
C ALA A 858 35.08 11.37 11.97
N GLU A 859 34.36 10.29 12.28
CA GLU A 859 34.02 9.91 13.66
C GLU A 859 35.22 9.34 14.45
N LYS A 860 36.22 8.75 13.79
CA LYS A 860 37.40 8.17 14.45
C LYS A 860 38.51 9.18 14.70
N GLY A 861 38.53 10.26 13.94
CA GLY A 861 39.51 11.33 14.08
C GLY A 861 40.83 11.06 13.34
N GLY A 862 41.57 12.15 13.12
CA GLY A 862 42.78 12.22 12.30
C GLY A 862 42.91 13.64 11.76
N SER A 863 43.96 14.38 12.13
CA SER A 863 44.07 15.83 11.88
C SER A 863 44.38 16.17 10.43
N GLU A 864 45.34 15.47 9.83
CA GLU A 864 45.90 15.82 8.52
C GLU A 864 44.94 15.56 7.35
N VAL A 865 43.94 14.69 7.55
CA VAL A 865 43.00 14.28 6.50
C VAL A 865 41.65 15.01 6.57
N ALA A 866 41.38 15.80 7.62
CA ALA A 866 40.05 16.35 7.89
C ALA A 866 39.54 17.22 6.74
N ALA A 867 40.35 18.16 6.26
CA ALA A 867 39.99 19.06 5.17
C ALA A 867 39.75 18.31 3.85
N GLU A 868 40.58 17.30 3.53
CA GLU A 868 40.43 16.50 2.31
C GLU A 868 39.17 15.64 2.32
N VAL A 869 38.86 15.01 3.47
CA VAL A 869 37.65 14.19 3.65
C VAL A 869 36.39 15.04 3.54
N VAL A 870 36.36 16.21 4.19
CA VAL A 870 35.20 17.12 4.10
C VAL A 870 35.00 17.62 2.68
N ARG A 871 36.08 18.02 1.99
CA ARG A 871 36.02 18.40 0.56
C ARG A 871 35.49 17.28 -0.32
N ALA A 872 35.91 16.03 -0.10
CA ALA A 872 35.39 14.87 -0.81
C ALA A 872 33.88 14.66 -0.57
N LEU A 873 33.42 14.77 0.68
CA LEU A 873 32.00 14.66 1.05
C LEU A 873 31.15 15.78 0.43
N VAL A 874 31.63 17.03 0.45
CA VAL A 874 30.96 18.16 -0.18
C VAL A 874 30.88 17.98 -1.70
N ARG A 875 31.95 17.50 -2.34
CA ARG A 875 31.94 17.15 -3.77
C ARG A 875 30.89 16.08 -4.07
N CYS A 876 30.83 15.00 -3.29
CA CYS A 876 29.82 13.95 -3.43
C CYS A 876 28.39 14.48 -3.28
N MET A 877 28.18 15.47 -2.39
CA MET A 877 26.88 16.09 -2.13
C MET A 877 26.39 16.97 -3.29
N VAL A 878 27.29 17.68 -3.97
CA VAL A 878 26.93 18.70 -4.97
C VAL A 878 27.01 18.17 -6.41
N ILE A 879 27.98 17.31 -6.72
CA ILE A 879 28.45 17.08 -8.10
C ILE A 879 28.16 15.66 -8.63
N ASP A 880 27.75 14.68 -7.80
CA ASP A 880 27.47 13.31 -8.29
C ASP A 880 26.11 13.22 -9.02
N TYR A 881 26.19 13.24 -10.35
CA TYR A 881 25.06 13.20 -11.27
C TYR A 881 25.01 11.91 -12.11
N ALA A 882 25.68 10.85 -11.65
CA ALA A 882 25.77 9.59 -12.38
C ALA A 882 24.38 9.02 -12.74
N THR A 883 24.27 8.45 -13.94
CA THR A 883 23.06 7.78 -14.42
C THR A 883 23.35 6.37 -14.89
N ASP A 884 22.44 5.45 -14.59
CA ASP A 884 22.40 4.11 -15.16
C ASP A 884 20.97 3.76 -15.64
N THR A 885 20.70 2.50 -15.93
CA THR A 885 19.36 2.02 -16.35
C THR A 885 18.25 2.28 -15.32
N ARG A 886 18.60 2.58 -14.05
CA ARG A 886 17.71 2.93 -12.94
C ARG A 886 17.51 4.45 -12.78
N GLY A 887 18.02 5.24 -13.72
CA GLY A 887 17.95 6.71 -13.74
C GLY A 887 19.14 7.37 -13.04
N ASP A 888 18.93 8.54 -12.42
CA ASP A 888 19.97 9.29 -11.69
C ASP A 888 20.34 8.57 -10.40
N VAL A 889 21.35 7.69 -10.46
CA VAL A 889 21.88 6.95 -9.30
C VAL A 889 22.84 7.78 -8.46
N GLY A 890 23.40 8.86 -9.03
CA GLY A 890 24.15 9.88 -8.29
C GLY A 890 23.33 10.51 -7.17
N ARG A 891 22.00 10.55 -7.32
CA ARG A 891 21.07 10.99 -6.26
C ARG A 891 21.27 10.27 -4.93
N TRP A 892 21.68 9.00 -4.94
CA TRP A 892 21.88 8.22 -3.71
C TRP A 892 23.12 8.71 -2.95
N ILE A 893 24.23 8.91 -3.66
CA ILE A 893 25.47 9.45 -3.11
C ILE A 893 25.21 10.85 -2.53
N ARG A 894 24.50 11.70 -3.27
CA ARG A 894 24.17 13.07 -2.81
C ARG A 894 23.31 13.08 -1.54
N GLN A 895 22.32 12.19 -1.45
CA GLN A 895 21.49 12.06 -0.24
C GLN A 895 22.28 11.56 0.96
N ASP A 896 23.13 10.56 0.75
CA ASP A 896 23.92 9.95 1.81
C ASP A 896 24.99 10.94 2.32
N ALA A 897 25.65 11.67 1.42
CA ALA A 897 26.59 12.73 1.75
C ALA A 897 25.91 13.89 2.49
N ALA A 898 24.78 14.42 1.99
CA ALA A 898 24.04 15.49 2.67
C ALA A 898 23.61 15.07 4.09
N ARG A 899 23.03 13.87 4.24
CA ARG A 899 22.62 13.35 5.55
C ARG A 899 23.80 13.18 6.51
N GLY A 900 24.93 12.66 6.02
CA GLY A 900 26.14 12.45 6.81
C GLY A 900 26.81 13.75 7.22
N VAL A 901 27.00 14.69 6.28
CA VAL A 901 27.61 16.00 6.53
C VAL A 901 26.77 16.81 7.52
N SER A 902 25.44 16.86 7.38
CA SER A 902 24.60 17.56 8.35
C SER A 902 24.73 16.99 9.76
N ALA A 903 24.82 15.66 9.89
CA ALA A 903 25.04 15.02 11.20
C ALA A 903 26.43 15.32 11.77
N LEU A 904 27.49 15.32 10.95
CA LEU A 904 28.84 15.69 11.38
C LEU A 904 28.93 17.16 11.81
N VAL A 905 28.27 18.07 11.09
CA VAL A 905 28.19 19.49 11.47
C VAL A 905 27.49 19.65 12.81
N ALA A 906 26.35 18.97 13.03
CA ALA A 906 25.67 18.97 14.32
C ALA A 906 26.57 18.46 15.46
N LEU A 907 27.37 17.42 15.21
CA LEU A 907 28.35 16.91 16.18
C LEU A 907 29.51 17.90 16.42
N ALA A 908 30.00 18.58 15.38
CA ALA A 908 31.04 19.59 15.48
C ALA A 908 30.63 20.76 16.39
N LEU A 909 29.39 21.25 16.24
CA LEU A 909 28.82 22.35 17.04
C LEU A 909 28.59 21.94 18.49
N ALA A 910 28.23 20.69 18.72
CA ALA A 910 28.08 20.12 20.06
C ALA A 910 29.44 19.87 20.76
N GLY A 911 30.57 20.20 20.12
CA GLY A 911 31.91 19.97 20.64
C GLY A 911 32.38 18.50 20.59
N GLY A 912 31.63 17.62 19.93
CA GLY A 912 31.89 16.18 19.87
C GLY A 912 33.03 15.74 18.94
N LEU A 913 33.62 16.67 18.17
CA LEU A 913 34.73 16.42 17.26
C LEU A 913 35.98 17.24 17.65
N SER A 914 37.17 16.87 17.15
CA SER A 914 38.40 17.63 17.40
C SER A 914 38.41 18.98 16.66
N SER A 915 39.33 19.88 17.01
CA SER A 915 39.46 21.21 16.38
C SER A 915 39.59 21.15 14.85
N TRP A 916 40.47 20.29 14.34
CA TRP A 916 40.67 20.07 12.89
C TRP A 916 39.38 19.75 12.14
N TRP A 917 38.56 18.85 12.69
CA TRP A 917 37.28 18.47 12.09
C TRP A 917 36.23 19.58 12.23
N ARG A 918 36.21 20.30 13.35
CA ARG A 918 35.32 21.46 13.51
C ARG A 918 35.66 22.54 12.50
N GLU A 919 36.93 22.88 12.32
CA GLU A 919 37.37 23.90 11.38
C GLU A 919 36.99 23.52 9.94
N ALA A 920 37.26 22.27 9.53
CA ALA A 920 36.90 21.79 8.20
C ALA A 920 35.37 21.75 7.96
N LEU A 921 34.59 21.28 8.94
CA LEU A 921 33.13 21.15 8.82
C LEU A 921 32.37 22.47 8.96
N LEU A 922 32.91 23.43 9.71
CA LEU A 922 32.33 24.75 9.91
C LEU A 922 32.85 25.79 8.91
N ALA A 923 33.51 25.34 7.84
CA ALA A 923 33.88 26.17 6.70
C ALA A 923 32.66 26.56 5.85
N ASP A 924 32.73 27.73 5.21
CA ASP A 924 31.65 28.28 4.39
C ASP A 924 31.31 27.38 3.18
N GLU A 925 32.29 26.69 2.59
CA GLU A 925 32.10 25.70 1.51
C GLU A 925 31.13 24.58 1.91
N THR A 926 31.16 24.14 3.18
CA THR A 926 30.26 23.09 3.68
C THR A 926 28.81 23.58 3.73
N LEU A 927 28.60 24.81 4.22
CA LEU A 927 27.27 25.42 4.26
C LEU A 927 26.75 25.72 2.84
N ALA A 928 27.60 26.25 1.96
CA ALA A 928 27.26 26.49 0.56
C ALA A 928 26.83 25.20 -0.15
N GLY A 929 27.54 24.09 0.08
CA GLY A 929 27.18 22.78 -0.43
C GLY A 929 25.81 22.27 0.08
N LEU A 930 25.51 22.46 1.37
CA LEU A 930 24.21 22.10 1.94
C LEU A 930 23.07 22.93 1.34
N ILE A 931 23.29 24.23 1.16
CA ILE A 931 22.31 25.13 0.54
C ILE A 931 22.09 24.74 -0.93
N ALA A 932 23.16 24.46 -1.68
CA ALA A 932 23.08 23.97 -3.05
C ALA A 932 22.24 22.67 -3.14
N ALA A 933 22.45 21.73 -2.23
CA ALA A 933 21.64 20.51 -2.14
C ALA A 933 20.17 20.80 -1.78
N SER A 934 19.91 21.79 -0.93
CA SER A 934 18.55 22.23 -0.54
C SER A 934 17.77 22.88 -1.67
N VAL A 935 18.46 23.43 -2.68
CA VAL A 935 17.85 24.01 -3.89
C VAL A 935 18.04 23.12 -5.12
N SER A 936 18.35 21.84 -4.91
CA SER A 936 18.52 20.88 -6.00
C SER A 936 17.21 20.58 -6.73
N ARG A 937 17.32 20.34 -8.04
CA ARG A 937 16.20 19.93 -8.91
C ARG A 937 15.54 18.61 -8.49
N LEU A 938 16.24 17.78 -7.69
CA LEU A 938 15.74 16.48 -7.22
C LEU A 938 15.13 16.59 -5.82
N ASN A 939 13.84 16.29 -5.71
CA ASN A 939 13.08 16.34 -4.44
C ASN A 939 13.74 15.55 -3.31
N HIS A 940 14.21 14.32 -3.58
CA HIS A 940 14.79 13.48 -2.55
C HIS A 940 16.09 14.04 -1.95
N VAL A 941 16.93 14.71 -2.75
CA VAL A 941 18.16 15.36 -2.25
C VAL A 941 17.78 16.60 -1.44
N ARG A 942 16.89 17.42 -2.01
CA ARG A 942 16.40 18.66 -1.40
C ARG A 942 15.77 18.45 -0.03
N VAL A 943 14.89 17.47 0.13
CA VAL A 943 14.22 17.17 1.42
C VAL A 943 15.23 16.72 2.48
N VAL A 944 16.25 15.95 2.11
CA VAL A 944 17.29 15.51 3.06
C VAL A 944 18.16 16.68 3.50
N ALA A 945 18.60 17.53 2.56
CA ALA A 945 19.40 18.72 2.88
C ALA A 945 18.63 19.74 3.71
N LEU A 946 17.36 20.01 3.39
CA LEU A 946 16.51 20.93 4.16
C LEU A 946 16.34 20.46 5.61
N ARG A 947 16.03 19.19 5.82
CA ARG A 947 15.95 18.62 7.19
C ARG A 947 17.28 18.74 7.93
N GLY A 948 18.39 18.54 7.24
CA GLY A 948 19.72 18.72 7.81
C GLY A 948 20.01 20.17 8.21
N ILE A 949 19.67 21.14 7.35
CA ILE A 949 19.80 22.58 7.65
C ILE A 949 18.87 22.98 8.80
N GLU A 950 17.64 22.48 8.85
CA GLU A 950 16.70 22.70 9.95
C GLU A 950 17.24 22.12 11.26
N ASP A 951 17.74 20.88 11.25
CA ASP A 951 18.35 20.25 12.43
C ASP A 951 19.53 21.09 12.94
N ILE A 952 20.40 21.56 12.03
CA ILE A 952 21.50 22.48 12.36
C ILE A 952 20.94 23.78 12.94
N ALA A 953 20.07 24.50 12.21
CA ALA A 953 19.53 25.79 12.62
C ALA A 953 18.79 25.75 13.97
N MET A 954 18.09 24.66 14.28
CA MET A 954 17.40 24.45 15.56
C MET A 954 18.33 23.96 16.67
N GLY A 955 19.57 23.58 16.35
CA GLY A 955 20.47 22.97 17.32
C GLY A 955 20.01 21.57 17.74
N ARG A 956 19.41 20.79 16.85
CA ARG A 956 19.12 19.38 17.10
C ARG A 956 20.36 18.56 16.81
N ARG A 957 20.87 17.87 17.83
CA ARG A 957 21.95 16.90 17.66
C ARG A 957 21.40 15.48 17.62
N ARG A 958 22.05 14.61 16.87
CA ARG A 958 21.76 13.17 16.86
C ARG A 958 22.80 12.50 17.75
N GLN A 959 22.41 12.17 18.98
CA GLN A 959 23.33 11.74 20.05
C GLN A 959 23.80 10.29 19.90
N GLU A 960 22.97 9.43 19.33
CA GLU A 960 23.21 8.00 19.32
C GLU A 960 23.58 7.50 17.91
N GLY A 961 24.59 6.64 17.79
CA GLY A 961 25.00 6.00 16.53
C GLY A 961 25.91 6.82 15.59
N GLY A 962 25.82 8.15 15.61
CA GLY A 962 26.66 9.04 14.77
C GLY A 962 26.21 9.16 13.30
N ALA A 963 26.94 9.96 12.51
CA ALA A 963 26.75 10.14 11.08
C ALA A 963 26.88 8.83 10.28
N PHE A 964 27.84 7.97 10.64
CA PHE A 964 28.01 6.65 10.04
C PHE A 964 26.74 5.81 10.20
N ALA A 965 26.27 5.60 11.44
CA ALA A 965 25.14 4.70 11.68
C ALA A 965 23.87 5.25 11.05
N LEU A 966 23.69 6.58 11.06
CA LEU A 966 22.55 7.24 10.44
C LEU A 966 22.45 6.92 8.94
N VAL A 967 23.54 7.06 8.20
CA VAL A 967 23.57 6.83 6.76
C VAL A 967 23.55 5.33 6.46
N TYR A 968 24.37 4.54 7.16
CA TYR A 968 24.43 3.09 7.01
C TYR A 968 23.05 2.44 7.22
N GLU A 969 22.31 2.84 8.26
CA GLU A 969 20.98 2.32 8.56
C GLU A 969 19.96 2.66 7.46
N SER A 970 20.05 3.86 6.90
CA SER A 970 19.21 4.29 5.79
C SER A 970 19.46 3.44 4.54
N ILE A 971 20.73 3.17 4.21
CA ILE A 971 21.10 2.32 3.07
C ILE A 971 20.62 0.89 3.33
N ARG A 972 20.90 0.37 4.53
CA ARG A 972 20.57 -0.99 4.93
C ARG A 972 19.06 -1.29 4.85
N LYS A 973 18.22 -0.37 5.35
CA LYS A 973 16.76 -0.47 5.24
C LYS A 973 16.29 -0.56 3.79
N GLY A 974 16.95 0.16 2.87
CA GLY A 974 16.66 0.11 1.44
C GLY A 974 16.88 -1.26 0.79
N TYR A 975 17.72 -2.12 1.39
CA TYR A 975 17.98 -3.49 0.93
C TYR A 975 17.19 -4.55 1.73
N GLU A 976 16.20 -4.14 2.52
CA GLU A 976 15.40 -5.01 3.41
C GLU A 976 16.25 -5.85 4.39
N ALA A 977 17.48 -5.42 4.67
CA ALA A 977 18.32 -6.04 5.67
C ALA A 977 17.89 -5.54 7.05
N SER A 978 16.94 -6.21 7.70
CA SER A 978 16.46 -5.77 9.01
C SER A 978 17.55 -6.01 10.08
N PRO A 979 17.80 -5.06 11.02
CA PRO A 979 18.72 -5.27 12.14
C PRO A 979 18.35 -6.53 12.89
N ARG A 980 19.27 -7.49 12.98
CA ARG A 980 19.13 -8.63 13.89
C ARG A 980 19.83 -8.32 15.20
N ILE A 981 21.07 -7.85 15.11
CA ILE A 981 21.89 -7.46 16.26
C ILE A 981 22.28 -6.01 16.09
N GLN A 982 21.86 -5.20 17.05
CA GLN A 982 22.17 -3.78 17.08
C GLN A 982 23.53 -3.61 17.76
N VAL A 983 24.60 -3.51 16.95
CA VAL A 983 25.99 -3.38 17.43
C VAL A 983 26.32 -1.92 17.85
N TYR A 984 25.52 -0.96 17.38
CA TYR A 984 25.63 0.47 17.67
C TYR A 984 24.28 0.98 18.20
N PRO A 985 24.23 1.93 19.15
CA PRO A 985 22.95 2.45 19.67
C PRO A 985 22.09 3.07 18.56
N PRO A 986 20.75 2.97 18.65
CA PRO A 986 19.82 3.52 17.65
C PRO A 986 19.94 5.05 17.56
N VAL A 987 19.77 5.66 16.40
CA VAL A 987 19.94 7.13 16.28
C VAL A 987 18.76 7.87 16.92
N VAL A 988 19.02 8.56 18.04
CA VAL A 988 18.07 9.44 18.74
C VAL A 988 18.40 10.90 18.46
N ALA A 989 17.38 11.69 18.15
CA ALA A 989 17.47 13.14 18.02
C ALA A 989 17.15 13.79 19.37
N GLU A 990 17.99 14.71 19.81
CA GLU A 990 17.80 15.49 21.03
C GLU A 990 18.08 16.97 20.75
N ASP A 991 17.37 17.83 21.46
CA ASP A 991 17.62 19.27 21.41
C ASP A 991 18.91 19.59 22.20
N LEU A 992 19.77 20.45 21.65
CA LEU A 992 20.93 20.98 22.39
C LEU A 992 20.43 21.81 23.57
N THR A 993 21.00 21.59 24.75
CA THR A 993 20.67 22.35 25.97
C THR A 993 21.18 23.79 25.96
N GLU A 994 22.15 24.09 25.11
CA GLU A 994 22.72 25.42 24.91
C GLU A 994 22.51 25.87 23.46
N SER A 995 22.22 27.16 23.26
CA SER A 995 22.09 27.73 21.93
C SER A 995 23.39 27.56 21.15
N PRO A 996 23.39 26.90 19.97
CA PRO A 996 24.59 26.69 19.19
C PRO A 996 25.23 28.02 18.77
N THR A 997 26.54 28.15 18.99
CA THR A 997 27.33 29.29 18.50
C THR A 997 27.81 28.99 17.08
N TRP A 998 27.37 29.82 16.14
CA TRP A 998 27.69 29.68 14.73
C TRP A 998 28.95 30.46 14.35
N PRO A 999 29.68 30.05 13.30
CA PRO A 999 30.51 30.98 12.55
C PRO A 999 29.70 32.23 12.17
N THR A 1000 30.34 33.40 12.13
CA THR A 1000 29.65 34.69 11.98
C THR A 1000 28.70 34.73 10.77
N LEU A 1001 29.12 34.18 9.64
CA LEU A 1001 28.32 34.10 8.40
C LEU A 1001 27.10 33.18 8.54
N TRP A 1002 27.25 32.05 9.22
CA TRP A 1002 26.24 31.01 9.31
C TRP A 1002 24.98 31.50 10.05
N GLY A 1003 25.12 32.38 11.04
CA GLY A 1003 23.99 32.91 11.79
C GLY A 1003 22.97 33.65 10.90
N GLY A 1004 23.46 34.49 10.00
CA GLY A 1004 22.63 35.21 9.03
C GLY A 1004 21.95 34.25 8.05
N VAL A 1005 22.71 33.32 7.48
CA VAL A 1005 22.20 32.38 6.48
C VAL A 1005 21.21 31.36 7.06
N LEU A 1006 21.51 30.76 8.22
CA LEU A 1006 20.62 29.78 8.88
C LEU A 1006 19.32 30.43 9.37
N SER A 1007 19.33 31.73 9.68
CA SER A 1007 18.11 32.45 10.06
C SER A 1007 17.06 32.45 8.94
N LEU A 1008 17.49 32.40 7.67
CA LEU A 1008 16.59 32.29 6.51
C LEU A 1008 15.78 30.98 6.50
N TYR A 1009 16.25 29.96 7.22
CA TYR A 1009 15.65 28.62 7.28
C TYR A 1009 14.94 28.32 8.62
N ARG A 1010 15.14 29.12 9.67
CA ARG A 1010 14.71 28.79 11.05
C ARG A 1010 13.20 28.95 11.32
N GLU A 1011 12.49 29.85 10.63
CA GLU A 1011 11.14 30.29 11.10
C GLU A 1011 10.07 30.51 10.00
N GLN A 1012 10.20 29.94 8.80
CA GLN A 1012 9.27 30.29 7.71
C GLN A 1012 8.50 29.07 7.16
N PRO A 1013 7.29 28.75 7.67
CA PRO A 1013 6.41 27.73 7.08
C PRO A 1013 5.91 28.08 5.66
N LYS A 1014 6.32 29.22 5.09
CA LYS A 1014 5.86 29.78 3.81
C LYS A 1014 6.97 30.23 2.85
N MET A 1015 8.25 30.23 3.24
CA MET A 1015 9.32 30.62 2.31
C MET A 1015 9.75 29.42 1.46
N SER A 1016 9.75 29.62 0.15
CA SER A 1016 10.31 28.67 -0.80
C SER A 1016 11.79 28.45 -0.49
N PRO A 1017 12.30 27.20 -0.47
CA PRO A 1017 13.73 26.93 -0.25
C PRO A 1017 14.61 27.61 -1.33
N PHE A 1018 14.06 27.84 -2.52
CA PHE A 1018 14.72 28.57 -3.60
C PHE A 1018 14.92 30.06 -3.26
N LEU A 1019 13.97 30.67 -2.54
CA LEU A 1019 14.08 32.06 -2.10
C LEU A 1019 15.16 32.22 -1.02
N ALA A 1020 15.20 31.29 -0.06
CA ALA A 1020 16.24 31.26 0.97
C ALA A 1020 17.64 31.07 0.35
N GLY A 1021 17.79 30.11 -0.56
CA GLY A 1021 19.07 29.87 -1.25
C GLY A 1021 19.52 31.06 -2.11
N LEU A 1022 18.60 31.74 -2.79
CA LEU A 1022 18.93 32.92 -3.60
C LEU A 1022 19.42 34.10 -2.73
N ARG A 1023 18.76 34.35 -1.59
CA ARG A 1023 19.20 35.38 -0.64
C ARG A 1023 20.56 35.04 -0.02
N ALA A 1024 20.78 33.76 0.29
CA ALA A 1024 22.03 33.30 0.87
C ALA A 1024 23.25 33.60 -0.01
N ILE A 1025 23.11 33.62 -1.35
CA ILE A 1025 24.22 33.95 -2.27
C ILE A 1025 24.88 35.30 -1.94
N GLY A 1026 24.10 36.30 -1.49
CA GLY A 1026 24.62 37.63 -1.14
C GLY A 1026 25.52 37.63 0.09
N GLU A 1027 25.34 36.66 1.00
CA GLU A 1027 26.07 36.58 2.27
C GLU A 1027 27.46 35.95 2.12
N PHE A 1028 27.66 35.09 1.12
CA PHE A 1028 28.95 34.43 0.91
C PHE A 1028 30.03 35.40 0.41
N PRO A 1029 31.26 35.38 0.95
CA PRO A 1029 32.34 36.23 0.44
C PRO A 1029 32.97 35.64 -0.83
N GLU A 1030 33.13 34.33 -0.91
CA GLU A 1030 33.83 33.66 -2.02
C GLU A 1030 32.93 33.45 -3.24
N ALA A 1031 33.45 33.75 -4.43
CA ALA A 1031 32.74 33.53 -5.68
C ALA A 1031 32.41 32.05 -5.90
N ARG A 1032 33.29 31.12 -5.48
CA ARG A 1032 33.11 29.67 -5.67
C ARG A 1032 31.85 29.15 -4.96
N ASP A 1033 31.61 29.59 -3.73
CA ASP A 1033 30.43 29.21 -2.95
C ASP A 1033 29.14 29.76 -3.56
N LYS A 1034 29.17 31.02 -4.01
CA LYS A 1034 28.06 31.63 -4.76
C LYS A 1034 27.71 30.82 -6.02
N LEU A 1035 28.72 30.45 -6.80
CA LEU A 1035 28.53 29.69 -8.03
C LEU A 1035 27.99 28.28 -7.76
N THR A 1036 28.38 27.65 -6.65
CA THR A 1036 27.89 26.32 -6.25
C THR A 1036 26.38 26.33 -5.98
N ILE A 1037 25.90 27.32 -5.23
CA ILE A 1037 24.48 27.53 -4.97
C ILE A 1037 23.74 27.89 -6.26
N LEU A 1038 24.29 28.85 -7.03
CA LEU A 1038 23.68 29.34 -8.26
C LEU A 1038 23.55 28.23 -9.30
N SER A 1039 24.53 27.35 -9.45
CA SER A 1039 24.45 26.20 -10.37
C SER A 1039 23.25 25.30 -10.06
N SER A 1040 22.95 25.08 -8.78
CA SER A 1040 21.81 24.25 -8.37
C SER A 1040 20.47 24.97 -8.58
N LEU A 1041 20.42 26.28 -8.34
CA LEU A 1041 19.24 27.11 -8.66
C LEU A 1041 18.95 27.14 -10.16
N VAL A 1042 19.96 27.38 -10.99
CA VAL A 1042 19.85 27.38 -12.47
C VAL A 1042 19.39 26.01 -12.97
N SER A 1043 19.88 24.91 -12.40
CA SER A 1043 19.42 23.57 -12.77
C SER A 1043 17.96 23.31 -12.37
N SER A 1044 17.47 23.96 -11.31
CA SER A 1044 16.09 23.84 -10.83
C SER A 1044 15.09 24.68 -11.62
N THR A 1045 15.45 25.89 -12.04
CA THR A 1045 14.62 26.75 -12.91
C THR A 1045 14.37 26.07 -14.26
N GLY A 1046 15.39 25.47 -14.88
CA GLY A 1046 15.26 24.68 -16.11
C GLY A 1046 14.90 23.20 -15.90
N SER A 1047 14.31 22.84 -14.75
CA SER A 1047 13.95 21.45 -14.46
C SER A 1047 12.77 20.98 -15.32
N LEU A 1048 12.79 19.70 -15.72
CA LEU A 1048 11.65 19.06 -16.40
C LEU A 1048 10.40 18.95 -15.49
N SER A 1049 10.56 19.01 -14.17
CA SER A 1049 9.43 19.01 -13.25
C SER A 1049 8.79 20.39 -13.22
N HIS A 1050 7.56 20.49 -13.75
CA HIS A 1050 6.81 21.74 -13.83
C HIS A 1050 6.67 22.43 -12.47
N ALA A 1051 6.44 21.68 -11.38
CA ALA A 1051 6.34 22.26 -10.04
C ALA A 1051 7.67 22.89 -9.57
N VAL A 1052 8.78 22.18 -9.74
CA VAL A 1052 10.12 22.65 -9.33
C VAL A 1052 10.54 23.87 -10.15
N SER A 1053 10.40 23.79 -11.47
CA SER A 1053 10.73 24.89 -12.38
C SER A 1053 9.90 26.13 -12.09
N ARG A 1054 8.59 25.97 -11.89
CA ARG A 1054 7.68 27.07 -11.55
C ARG A 1054 8.07 27.72 -10.22
N ASP A 1055 8.28 26.93 -9.17
CA ASP A 1055 8.55 27.45 -7.83
C ASP A 1055 9.93 28.13 -7.74
N ALA A 1056 10.95 27.59 -8.43
CA ALA A 1056 12.27 28.21 -8.54
C ALA A 1056 12.23 29.51 -9.36
N SER A 1057 11.54 29.50 -10.51
CA SER A 1057 11.40 30.67 -11.38
C SER A 1057 10.60 31.80 -10.72
N ALA A 1058 9.58 31.44 -9.93
CA ALA A 1058 8.80 32.40 -9.14
C ALA A 1058 9.66 33.06 -8.06
N ALA A 1059 10.45 32.26 -7.32
CA ALA A 1059 11.36 32.80 -6.30
C ALA A 1059 12.42 33.75 -6.89
N LEU A 1060 12.97 33.38 -8.05
CA LEU A 1060 13.92 34.22 -8.78
C LEU A 1060 13.29 35.54 -9.24
N THR A 1061 12.11 35.47 -9.87
CA THR A 1061 11.38 36.65 -10.34
C THR A 1061 11.02 37.58 -9.18
N GLN A 1062 10.48 37.03 -8.09
CA GLN A 1062 10.03 37.81 -6.94
C GLN A 1062 11.17 38.55 -6.25
N SER A 1063 12.34 37.92 -6.14
CA SER A 1063 13.50 38.51 -5.47
C SER A 1063 14.08 39.65 -6.30
N LEU A 1064 14.29 39.39 -7.60
CA LEU A 1064 14.88 40.38 -8.49
C LEU A 1064 13.96 41.59 -8.67
N LYS A 1065 12.63 41.42 -8.69
CA LYS A 1065 11.69 42.57 -8.81
C LYS A 1065 11.85 43.63 -7.72
N ASN A 1066 12.39 43.28 -6.55
CA ASN A 1066 12.43 44.17 -5.39
C ASN A 1066 13.85 44.64 -5.01
N ASP A 1067 14.90 44.16 -5.68
CA ASP A 1067 16.29 44.41 -5.30
C ASP A 1067 17.19 44.65 -6.52
N ASP A 1068 17.49 45.93 -6.80
CA ASP A 1068 18.30 46.35 -7.93
C ASP A 1068 19.79 45.98 -7.77
N SER A 1069 20.30 45.88 -6.54
CA SER A 1069 21.68 45.45 -6.27
C SER A 1069 21.84 43.97 -6.64
N LEU A 1070 20.89 43.14 -6.22
CA LEU A 1070 20.88 41.72 -6.55
C LEU A 1070 20.77 41.46 -8.06
N ARG A 1071 20.06 42.32 -8.81
CA ARG A 1071 20.00 42.22 -10.29
C ARG A 1071 21.36 42.38 -10.94
N ALA A 1072 22.12 43.40 -10.53
CA ALA A 1072 23.45 43.68 -11.07
C ALA A 1072 24.43 42.55 -10.72
N ASP A 1073 24.42 42.10 -9.46
CA ASP A 1073 25.30 41.03 -8.99
C ASP A 1073 25.00 39.69 -9.68
N LEU A 1074 23.72 39.33 -9.83
CA LEU A 1074 23.30 38.08 -10.44
C LEU A 1074 23.69 38.00 -11.93
N ALA A 1075 23.60 39.11 -12.66
CA ALA A 1075 24.03 39.16 -14.06
C ALA A 1075 25.51 38.77 -14.21
N GLY A 1076 26.38 39.37 -13.38
CA GLY A 1076 27.81 39.03 -13.34
C GLY A 1076 28.05 37.57 -12.94
N LEU A 1077 27.33 37.08 -11.93
CA LEU A 1077 27.45 35.69 -11.47
C LEU A 1077 26.99 34.67 -12.51
N LEU A 1078 25.96 34.94 -13.32
CA LEU A 1078 25.49 34.03 -14.38
C LEU A 1078 26.52 33.89 -15.52
N LEU A 1079 27.18 34.99 -15.88
CA LEU A 1079 28.27 34.98 -16.85
C LEU A 1079 29.49 34.24 -16.32
N LEU A 1080 29.86 34.52 -15.06
CA LEU A 1080 30.94 33.84 -14.37
C LEU A 1080 30.65 32.34 -14.24
N LEU A 1081 29.43 31.96 -13.88
CA LEU A 1081 29.01 30.56 -13.79
C LEU A 1081 29.19 29.84 -15.10
N ARG A 1082 28.79 30.43 -16.23
CA ARG A 1082 28.98 29.80 -17.55
C ARG A 1082 30.46 29.66 -17.91
N ARG A 1083 31.32 30.60 -17.50
CA ARG A 1083 32.76 30.51 -17.74
C ARG A 1083 33.41 29.44 -16.88
N GLU A 1084 33.00 29.35 -15.62
CA GLU A 1084 33.59 28.50 -14.58
C GLU A 1084 32.81 27.20 -14.35
N ILE A 1085 31.84 26.85 -15.20
CA ILE A 1085 30.93 25.73 -14.88
C ILE A 1085 31.67 24.40 -14.68
N THR A 1086 32.79 24.21 -15.36
CA THR A 1086 33.64 23.01 -15.23
C THR A 1086 34.41 22.94 -13.91
N THR A 1087 34.53 24.05 -13.17
CA THR A 1087 35.14 24.07 -11.82
C THR A 1087 34.13 23.80 -10.71
N VAL A 1088 32.84 24.05 -10.98
CA VAL A 1088 31.74 23.94 -10.00
C VAL A 1088 30.89 22.67 -10.21
N ALA A 1089 30.87 22.13 -11.42
CA ALA A 1089 30.15 20.92 -11.79
C ALA A 1089 30.96 20.05 -12.75
N VAL A 1090 30.68 18.74 -12.74
CA VAL A 1090 31.35 17.77 -13.62
C VAL A 1090 30.31 17.14 -14.54
N PHE A 1091 30.61 17.09 -15.84
CA PHE A 1091 29.75 16.50 -16.86
C PHE A 1091 30.53 15.44 -17.65
N PRO A 1092 30.12 14.16 -17.62
CA PRO A 1092 30.79 13.08 -18.34
C PRO A 1092 30.79 13.28 -19.85
N THR A 1093 29.70 13.86 -20.38
CA THR A 1093 29.51 14.05 -21.82
C THR A 1093 29.03 15.47 -22.13
N ARG A 1094 29.21 15.90 -23.38
CA ARG A 1094 28.63 17.15 -23.88
C ARG A 1094 27.10 17.14 -23.75
N ALA A 1095 26.45 16.00 -23.95
CA ALA A 1095 25.01 15.85 -23.78
C ALA A 1095 24.57 16.06 -22.31
N ASP A 1096 25.34 15.55 -21.35
CA ASP A 1096 25.08 15.78 -19.92
C ASP A 1096 25.21 17.26 -19.56
N ARG A 1097 26.27 17.93 -20.04
CA ARG A 1097 26.44 19.39 -19.86
C ARG A 1097 25.26 20.14 -20.46
N ASP A 1098 24.88 19.81 -21.70
CA ASP A 1098 23.80 20.48 -22.39
C ASP A 1098 22.48 20.33 -21.63
N GLY A 1099 22.13 19.13 -21.18
CA GLY A 1099 20.85 18.87 -20.50
C GLY A 1099 20.79 19.32 -19.04
N ARG A 1100 21.91 19.32 -18.30
CA ARG A 1100 21.91 19.64 -16.86
C ARG A 1100 22.30 21.08 -16.54
N PHE A 1101 23.00 21.75 -17.46
CA PHE A 1101 23.45 23.12 -17.29
C PHE A 1101 23.10 24.02 -18.48
N ALA A 1102 23.55 23.72 -19.71
CA ALA A 1102 23.47 24.72 -20.78
C ALA A 1102 22.03 25.10 -21.14
N VAL A 1103 21.13 24.12 -21.27
CA VAL A 1103 19.69 24.35 -21.47
C VAL A 1103 19.10 25.10 -20.25
N PRO A 1104 19.21 24.61 -19.00
CA PRO A 1104 18.71 25.36 -17.84
C PRO A 1104 19.27 26.78 -17.68
N TRP A 1105 20.54 27.00 -18.02
CA TRP A 1105 21.17 28.32 -18.00
C TRP A 1105 20.58 29.25 -19.05
N LEU A 1106 20.38 28.76 -20.29
CA LEU A 1106 19.70 29.53 -21.34
C LEU A 1106 18.25 29.83 -20.97
N THR A 1107 17.50 28.85 -20.44
CA THR A 1107 16.12 29.06 -19.99
C THR A 1107 16.04 30.07 -18.84
N THR A 1108 17.01 30.04 -17.92
CA THR A 1108 17.09 31.04 -16.84
C THR A 1108 17.40 32.42 -17.40
N LEU A 1109 18.33 32.53 -18.36
CA LEU A 1109 18.64 33.80 -19.01
C LEU A 1109 17.44 34.34 -19.80
N GLU A 1110 16.76 33.52 -20.57
CA GLU A 1110 15.58 33.91 -21.34
C GLU A 1110 14.49 34.48 -20.42
N LEU A 1111 14.16 33.77 -19.34
CA LEU A 1111 13.19 34.21 -18.34
C LEU A 1111 13.52 35.58 -17.75
N LEU A 1112 14.80 35.83 -17.47
CA LEU A 1112 15.26 37.07 -16.86
C LEU A 1112 15.33 38.22 -17.85
N LEU A 1113 15.75 37.96 -19.10
CA LEU A 1113 15.79 38.94 -20.17
C LEU A 1113 14.37 39.35 -20.60
N ASP A 1114 13.47 38.38 -20.77
CA ASP A 1114 12.07 38.60 -21.18
C ASP A 1114 11.31 39.47 -20.17
N ARG A 1115 11.61 39.32 -18.88
CA ARG A 1115 10.98 40.09 -17.81
C ARG A 1115 11.72 41.36 -17.44
N GLU A 1116 12.78 41.72 -18.17
CA GLU A 1116 13.64 42.89 -17.92
C GLU A 1116 14.21 42.92 -16.49
N LEU A 1117 14.56 41.75 -15.95
CA LEU A 1117 15.06 41.60 -14.58
C LEU A 1117 16.60 41.63 -14.47
N LEU A 1118 17.31 41.76 -15.58
CA LEU A 1118 18.76 41.97 -15.59
C LEU A 1118 19.08 43.43 -15.95
N SER A 1119 19.89 44.08 -15.12
CA SER A 1119 20.46 45.40 -15.42
C SER A 1119 21.80 45.20 -16.14
N LEU A 1120 21.75 45.16 -17.48
CA LEU A 1120 22.93 44.95 -18.33
C LEU A 1120 23.38 46.24 -19.00
N GLY A 1121 24.65 46.61 -18.84
CA GLY A 1121 25.29 47.63 -19.68
C GLY A 1121 25.61 47.11 -21.08
N GLU A 1122 25.94 48.00 -22.03
CA GLU A 1122 26.23 47.61 -23.43
C GLU A 1122 27.35 46.57 -23.57
N ASP A 1123 28.40 46.65 -22.73
CA ASP A 1123 29.50 45.68 -22.69
C ASP A 1123 29.04 44.31 -22.19
N GLN A 1124 28.20 44.28 -21.14
CA GLN A 1124 27.66 43.03 -20.59
C GLN A 1124 26.68 42.36 -21.57
N VAL A 1125 25.89 43.14 -22.31
CA VAL A 1125 25.04 42.63 -23.40
C VAL A 1125 25.90 41.96 -24.48
N ALA A 1126 27.04 42.55 -24.85
CA ALA A 1126 27.96 41.94 -25.80
C ALA A 1126 28.58 40.63 -25.27
N GLU A 1127 28.91 40.56 -23.97
CA GLU A 1127 29.41 39.33 -23.34
C GLU A 1127 28.35 38.22 -23.26
N VAL A 1128 27.12 38.55 -22.86
CA VAL A 1128 25.98 37.61 -22.86
C VAL A 1128 25.73 37.09 -24.26
N THR A 1129 25.73 37.97 -25.26
CA THR A 1129 25.57 37.61 -26.67
C THR A 1129 26.66 36.63 -27.10
N LYS A 1130 27.93 36.93 -26.80
CA LYS A 1130 29.06 36.04 -27.10
C LYS A 1130 28.93 34.68 -26.40
N ALA A 1131 28.44 34.67 -25.16
CA ALA A 1131 28.20 33.45 -24.40
C ALA A 1131 27.12 32.58 -25.04
N ILE A 1132 25.96 33.15 -25.40
CA ILE A 1132 24.88 32.43 -26.08
C ILE A 1132 25.35 31.89 -27.42
N LEU A 1133 25.99 32.73 -28.25
CA LEU A 1133 26.49 32.32 -29.58
C LEU A 1133 27.46 31.14 -29.51
N SER A 1134 28.28 31.07 -28.46
CA SER A 1134 29.19 29.94 -28.26
C SER A 1134 28.46 28.61 -27.99
N GLU A 1135 27.28 28.66 -27.38
CA GLU A 1135 26.46 27.48 -27.12
C GLU A 1135 25.75 27.02 -28.40
N CYS A 1136 25.42 27.96 -29.30
CA CYS A 1136 24.77 27.63 -30.56
C CYS A 1136 25.73 27.04 -31.60
N ARG A 1137 27.00 27.53 -31.66
CA ARG A 1137 28.00 27.09 -32.66
C ARG A 1137 28.24 25.57 -32.61
N GLY A 1138 28.02 24.89 -33.75
CA GLY A 1138 28.28 23.45 -33.90
C GLY A 1138 27.51 22.54 -32.94
N SER A 1139 26.35 23.00 -32.45
CA SER A 1139 25.44 22.19 -31.62
C SER A 1139 24.41 21.49 -32.49
N ARG A 1140 24.12 20.21 -32.20
CA ARG A 1140 23.00 19.47 -32.80
C ARG A 1140 21.84 19.25 -31.82
N ASN A 1141 21.95 19.75 -30.59
CA ASN A 1141 20.93 19.60 -29.56
C ASN A 1141 19.77 20.58 -29.83
N VAL A 1142 18.65 20.06 -30.32
CA VAL A 1142 17.45 20.84 -30.68
C VAL A 1142 16.94 21.66 -29.49
N GLY A 1143 16.91 21.10 -28.28
CA GLY A 1143 16.47 21.84 -27.09
C GLY A 1143 17.36 23.05 -26.83
N LYS A 1144 18.68 22.86 -26.87
CA LYS A 1144 19.64 23.96 -26.67
C LYS A 1144 19.55 25.04 -27.74
N LEU A 1145 19.41 24.65 -29.00
CA LEU A 1145 19.28 25.59 -30.13
C LEU A 1145 17.99 26.43 -30.04
N ARG A 1146 16.89 25.85 -29.55
CA ARG A 1146 15.64 26.57 -29.33
C ARG A 1146 15.77 27.64 -28.25
N GLU A 1147 16.39 27.31 -27.11
CA GLU A 1147 16.63 28.29 -26.05
C GLU A 1147 17.63 29.38 -26.48
N CYS A 1148 18.65 29.01 -27.27
CA CYS A 1148 19.55 29.93 -27.97
C CYS A 1148 18.76 30.95 -28.82
N ALA A 1149 17.86 30.46 -29.67
CA ALA A 1149 17.03 31.30 -30.53
C ALA A 1149 16.19 32.27 -29.68
N ALA A 1150 15.55 31.78 -28.63
CA ALA A 1150 14.73 32.60 -27.75
C ALA A 1150 15.53 33.71 -27.06
N CYS A 1151 16.68 33.40 -26.45
CA CYS A 1151 17.54 34.42 -25.83
C CYS A 1151 18.00 35.47 -26.85
N LEU A 1152 18.45 35.04 -28.04
CA LEU A 1152 18.94 35.94 -29.08
C LEU A 1152 17.82 36.83 -29.64
N SER A 1153 16.60 36.29 -29.82
CA SER A 1153 15.44 37.07 -30.22
C SER A 1153 15.08 38.12 -29.17
N THR A 1154 15.05 37.76 -27.89
CA THR A 1154 14.81 38.72 -26.80
C THR A 1154 15.84 39.84 -26.78
N LEU A 1155 17.13 39.54 -26.99
CA LEU A 1155 18.18 40.57 -27.08
C LEU A 1155 18.06 41.44 -28.33
N TYR A 1156 17.62 40.86 -29.45
CA TYR A 1156 17.50 41.59 -30.72
C TYR A 1156 16.32 42.57 -30.73
N PHE A 1157 15.17 42.12 -30.27
CA PHE A 1157 13.93 42.91 -30.28
C PHE A 1157 13.76 43.76 -29.01
N GLY A 1158 14.29 43.31 -27.87
CA GLY A 1158 14.10 43.95 -26.57
C GLY A 1158 14.63 45.38 -26.45
N MET A 1159 14.30 46.03 -25.33
CA MET A 1159 14.57 47.46 -25.08
C MET A 1159 16.04 47.80 -24.78
N LEU A 1160 16.93 46.80 -24.67
CA LEU A 1160 18.34 47.01 -24.31
C LEU A 1160 19.13 47.69 -25.46
N SER A 1161 20.09 48.54 -25.10
CA SER A 1161 21.06 49.09 -26.06
C SER A 1161 22.10 48.01 -26.39
N VAL A 1162 22.28 47.72 -27.68
CA VAL A 1162 23.17 46.68 -28.17
C VAL A 1162 24.22 47.34 -29.06
N LYS A 1163 25.51 47.09 -28.78
CA LYS A 1163 26.61 47.54 -29.67
C LYS A 1163 26.40 47.02 -31.08
N VAL A 1164 26.81 47.80 -32.08
CA VAL A 1164 26.63 47.48 -33.50
C VAL A 1164 27.21 46.10 -33.83
N GLU A 1165 28.38 45.75 -33.28
CA GLU A 1165 29.04 44.47 -33.50
C GLU A 1165 28.23 43.28 -32.94
N ALA A 1166 27.67 43.44 -31.73
CA ALA A 1166 26.84 42.41 -31.11
C ALA A 1166 25.50 42.26 -31.86
N ARG A 1167 24.91 43.38 -32.31
CA ARG A 1167 23.66 43.37 -33.08
C ARG A 1167 23.85 42.64 -34.43
N THR A 1168 24.97 42.88 -35.11
CA THR A 1168 25.32 42.15 -36.35
C THR A 1168 25.50 40.65 -36.09
N ALA A 1169 26.21 40.28 -35.03
CA ALA A 1169 26.40 38.86 -34.68
C ALA A 1169 25.09 38.14 -34.33
N ILE A 1170 24.14 38.83 -33.69
CA ILE A 1170 22.79 38.29 -33.42
C ILE A 1170 22.01 38.09 -34.72
N LYS A 1171 22.03 39.08 -35.63
CA LYS A 1171 21.39 38.96 -36.95
C LYS A 1171 21.93 37.77 -37.74
N GLU A 1172 23.25 37.61 -37.78
CA GLU A 1172 23.90 36.46 -38.42
C GLU A 1172 23.45 35.13 -37.83
N ALA A 1173 23.29 35.04 -36.51
CA ALA A 1173 22.89 33.80 -35.86
C ALA A 1173 21.40 33.47 -36.07
N LEU A 1174 20.51 34.44 -35.89
CA LEU A 1174 19.06 34.24 -36.04
C LEU A 1174 18.68 33.99 -37.50
N PHE A 1175 18.97 34.97 -38.38
CA PHE A 1175 18.55 34.93 -39.77
C PHE A 1175 19.49 34.09 -40.63
N GLY A 1176 20.81 34.17 -40.41
CA GLY A 1176 21.81 33.50 -41.26
C GLY A 1176 22.08 32.03 -40.94
N ARG A 1177 21.72 31.54 -39.73
CA ARG A 1177 22.01 30.15 -39.29
C ARG A 1177 20.81 29.39 -38.72
N LEU A 1178 20.08 29.96 -37.75
CA LEU A 1178 19.02 29.23 -37.03
C LEU A 1178 17.73 29.10 -37.86
N LEU A 1179 17.35 30.16 -38.58
CA LEU A 1179 16.16 30.18 -39.43
C LEU A 1179 16.30 29.23 -40.65
N CYS A 1180 17.52 28.95 -41.09
CA CYS A 1180 17.82 27.99 -42.17
C CYS A 1180 18.46 26.67 -41.66
N HIS A 1181 18.38 26.38 -40.36
CA HIS A 1181 19.02 25.20 -39.77
C HIS A 1181 18.50 23.88 -40.38
N GLY A 1182 19.35 22.85 -40.47
CA GLY A 1182 18.96 21.54 -41.02
C GLY A 1182 17.87 20.76 -40.25
N PHE A 1183 17.47 21.22 -39.05
CA PHE A 1183 16.41 20.58 -38.26
C PHE A 1183 15.13 21.43 -38.34
N PRO A 1184 14.01 20.91 -38.90
CA PRO A 1184 12.75 21.64 -39.04
C PRO A 1184 12.24 22.27 -37.74
N LYS A 1185 12.36 21.53 -36.62
CA LYS A 1185 11.96 22.00 -35.28
C LYS A 1185 12.72 23.23 -34.79
N VAL A 1186 13.97 23.41 -35.22
CA VAL A 1186 14.78 24.59 -34.86
C VAL A 1186 14.34 25.79 -35.69
N ARG A 1187 14.13 25.62 -37.00
CA ARG A 1187 13.66 26.69 -37.89
C ARG A 1187 12.30 27.22 -37.46
N HIS A 1188 11.33 26.32 -37.28
CA HIS A 1188 9.98 26.70 -36.84
C HIS A 1188 9.99 27.40 -35.49
N ALA A 1189 10.73 26.89 -34.51
CA ALA A 1189 10.85 27.54 -33.20
C ALA A 1189 11.51 28.91 -33.29
N THR A 1190 12.53 29.07 -34.15
CA THR A 1190 13.22 30.35 -34.37
C THR A 1190 12.26 31.37 -34.99
N ALA A 1191 11.57 31.00 -36.07
CA ALA A 1191 10.56 31.85 -36.73
C ALA A 1191 9.46 32.29 -35.75
N LYS A 1192 8.90 31.32 -35.01
CA LYS A 1192 7.86 31.57 -34.00
C LYS A 1192 8.32 32.56 -32.93
N VAL A 1193 9.47 32.31 -32.30
CA VAL A 1193 9.93 33.18 -31.20
C VAL A 1193 10.34 34.56 -31.71
N MET A 1194 10.93 34.66 -32.91
CA MET A 1194 11.22 35.95 -33.53
C MET A 1194 9.95 36.77 -33.74
N TYR A 1195 8.86 36.15 -34.21
CA TYR A 1195 7.57 36.81 -34.38
C TYR A 1195 6.93 37.20 -33.04
N GLU A 1196 6.91 36.29 -32.05
CA GLU A 1196 6.34 36.59 -30.74
C GLU A 1196 7.04 37.76 -30.06
N LYS A 1197 8.38 37.84 -30.15
CA LYS A 1197 9.15 38.95 -29.57
C LYS A 1197 9.04 40.23 -30.39
N SER A 1198 8.90 40.16 -31.72
CA SER A 1198 8.70 41.37 -32.54
C SER A 1198 7.37 42.05 -32.23
N LEU A 1199 6.30 41.28 -31.97
CA LEU A 1199 5.00 41.81 -31.55
C LEU A 1199 5.05 42.56 -30.21
N GLN A 1200 5.97 42.19 -29.33
CA GLN A 1200 6.11 42.79 -28.00
C GLN A 1200 6.89 44.12 -28.02
N CYS A 1201 7.49 44.50 -29.15
CA CYS A 1201 8.39 45.65 -29.24
C CYS A 1201 7.85 46.71 -30.22
N ALA A 1202 7.54 47.90 -29.72
CA ALA A 1202 7.07 49.05 -30.51
C ALA A 1202 8.22 49.86 -31.15
N ARG A 1203 9.24 49.19 -31.73
CA ARG A 1203 10.35 49.88 -32.43
C ARG A 1203 10.01 50.08 -33.91
N GLU A 1204 10.25 51.29 -34.43
CA GLU A 1204 10.08 51.71 -35.84
C GLU A 1204 10.98 50.99 -36.87
N GLU A 1205 11.76 49.97 -36.46
CA GLU A 1205 12.76 49.29 -37.31
C GLU A 1205 12.38 47.84 -37.69
N ALA A 1206 11.20 47.35 -37.32
CA ALA A 1206 10.71 46.06 -37.82
C ALA A 1206 10.26 46.24 -39.28
N ASP A 1207 10.97 45.63 -40.24
CA ASP A 1207 10.49 45.52 -41.62
C ASP A 1207 9.28 44.56 -41.61
N ASP A 1208 8.07 45.12 -41.47
CA ASP A 1208 6.81 44.37 -41.38
C ASP A 1208 6.70 43.31 -42.50
N GLU A 1209 7.12 43.66 -43.71
CA GLU A 1209 7.16 42.73 -44.85
C GLU A 1209 8.12 41.54 -44.64
N THR A 1210 9.25 41.73 -43.94
CA THR A 1210 10.16 40.62 -43.59
C THR A 1210 9.52 39.66 -42.60
N PHE A 1211 8.70 40.15 -41.67
CA PHE A 1211 8.03 39.29 -40.69
C PHE A 1211 6.80 38.60 -41.25
N ASP A 1212 6.04 39.25 -42.13
CA ASP A 1212 4.98 38.61 -42.91
C ASP A 1212 5.55 37.43 -43.70
N MET A 1213 6.69 37.62 -44.37
CA MET A 1213 7.41 36.54 -45.04
C MET A 1213 7.84 35.41 -44.09
N ILE A 1214 8.25 35.72 -42.84
CA ILE A 1214 8.63 34.70 -41.85
C ILE A 1214 7.41 33.91 -41.36
N ILE A 1215 6.25 34.52 -41.21
CA ILE A 1215 5.03 33.85 -40.69
C ILE A 1215 4.35 33.02 -41.77
N GLU A 1216 4.26 33.55 -42.99
CA GLU A 1216 3.59 32.88 -44.12
C GLU A 1216 4.40 31.68 -44.64
N THR A 1217 5.70 31.62 -44.35
CA THR A 1217 6.55 30.50 -44.74
C THR A 1217 6.40 29.32 -43.79
N ASP A 1218 6.07 28.14 -44.32
CA ASP A 1218 6.17 26.89 -43.57
C ASP A 1218 7.63 26.46 -43.44
N TRP A 1219 8.23 26.78 -42.29
CA TRP A 1219 9.61 26.42 -41.96
C TRP A 1219 9.82 24.92 -41.68
N THR A 1220 8.75 24.13 -41.62
CA THR A 1220 8.84 22.68 -41.41
C THR A 1220 9.04 21.88 -42.69
N GLU A 1221 8.72 22.49 -43.84
CA GLU A 1221 8.83 21.92 -45.18
C GLU A 1221 10.28 21.73 -45.67
N ASP A 1222 10.40 21.04 -46.81
CA ASP A 1222 11.66 20.78 -47.49
C ASP A 1222 12.37 22.06 -47.96
N LYS A 1223 13.70 21.97 -48.10
CA LYS A 1223 14.58 23.10 -48.40
C LYS A 1223 14.12 23.94 -49.60
N THR A 1224 13.59 23.28 -50.63
CA THR A 1224 13.10 23.92 -51.85
C THR A 1224 11.93 24.88 -51.63
N ALA A 1225 11.16 24.71 -50.55
CA ALA A 1225 9.99 25.54 -50.25
C ALA A 1225 10.35 26.87 -49.55
N TRP A 1226 11.39 26.89 -48.72
CA TRP A 1226 11.75 28.07 -47.91
C TRP A 1226 13.06 28.75 -48.32
N GLU A 1227 13.94 28.11 -49.11
CA GLU A 1227 15.27 28.64 -49.45
C GLU A 1227 15.23 29.96 -50.25
N GLU A 1228 14.28 30.10 -51.17
CA GLU A 1228 14.10 31.34 -51.93
C GLU A 1228 13.62 32.49 -51.04
N VAL A 1229 12.69 32.21 -50.12
CA VAL A 1229 12.16 33.20 -49.17
C VAL A 1229 13.23 33.59 -48.15
N HIS A 1230 14.00 32.62 -47.65
CA HIS A 1230 15.12 32.84 -46.75
C HIS A 1230 16.22 33.72 -47.36
N SER A 1231 16.54 33.51 -48.64
CA SER A 1231 17.52 34.34 -49.37
C SER A 1231 17.04 35.79 -49.53
N LYS A 1232 15.73 35.99 -49.77
CA LYS A 1232 15.11 37.32 -49.80
C LYS A 1232 15.20 37.99 -48.41
N ILE A 1233 14.88 37.27 -47.33
CA ILE A 1233 15.01 37.77 -45.95
C ILE A 1233 16.45 38.16 -45.63
N CYS A 1234 17.44 37.30 -45.95
CA CYS A 1234 18.85 37.57 -45.69
C CYS A 1234 19.36 38.83 -46.42
N SER A 1235 18.95 39.04 -47.67
CA SER A 1235 19.35 40.24 -48.43
C SER A 1235 18.75 41.54 -47.87
N ARG A 1236 17.50 41.49 -47.38
CA ARG A 1236 16.84 42.63 -46.70
C ARG A 1236 17.47 42.97 -45.35
N VAL A 1237 17.83 41.96 -44.55
CA VAL A 1237 18.43 42.15 -43.21
C VAL A 1237 19.92 42.48 -43.28
N GLY A 1238 20.57 42.25 -44.44
CA GLY A 1238 21.99 42.54 -44.67
C GLY A 1238 22.93 41.46 -44.13
N VAL A 1239 22.53 40.18 -44.20
CA VAL A 1239 23.25 39.03 -43.65
C VAL A 1239 23.54 38.01 -44.75
N GLN A 1240 24.69 37.34 -44.70
CA GLN A 1240 24.98 36.20 -45.59
C GLN A 1240 24.42 34.91 -45.00
N ALA A 1241 23.71 34.13 -45.81
CA ALA A 1241 23.27 32.79 -45.45
C ALA A 1241 24.51 31.87 -45.32
N SER A 1242 24.65 31.25 -44.16
CA SER A 1242 25.72 30.29 -43.88
C SER A 1242 25.05 29.00 -43.43
N ALA A 1243 24.77 28.09 -44.38
CA ALA A 1243 24.56 26.70 -44.03
C ALA A 1243 25.90 26.19 -43.47
N ASP A 1244 25.92 25.62 -42.26
CA ASP A 1244 27.14 25.04 -41.69
C ASP A 1244 27.70 23.97 -42.66
N GLU A 1245 28.69 24.34 -43.48
CA GLU A 1245 29.65 23.39 -44.02
C GLU A 1245 30.48 22.87 -42.84
N GLU A 1246 30.60 21.55 -42.75
CA GLU A 1246 31.36 20.85 -41.72
C GLU A 1246 32.81 21.33 -41.71
N VAL A 1247 33.13 22.31 -40.86
CA VAL A 1247 34.49 22.44 -40.34
C VAL A 1247 34.58 21.42 -39.20
N PRO A 1248 35.36 20.34 -39.33
CA PRO A 1248 35.62 19.46 -38.20
C PRO A 1248 36.37 20.30 -37.18
N ILE A 1249 35.65 20.79 -36.17
CA ILE A 1249 36.29 21.31 -34.98
C ILE A 1249 36.93 20.08 -34.35
N SER A 1250 38.23 19.89 -34.61
CA SER A 1250 39.08 19.16 -33.69
C SER A 1250 39.06 19.95 -32.40
N LEU A 1251 38.02 19.74 -31.59
CA LEU A 1251 38.22 19.71 -30.17
C LEU A 1251 39.22 18.58 -30.02
N SER A 1252 40.51 18.92 -29.99
CA SER A 1252 41.38 18.18 -29.11
C SER A 1252 40.55 18.01 -27.84
N ALA A 1253 40.18 16.77 -27.54
CA ALA A 1253 39.88 16.45 -26.17
C ALA A 1253 40.99 17.14 -25.38
N PRO A 1254 40.70 17.97 -24.37
CA PRO A 1254 41.69 18.14 -23.34
C PRO A 1254 41.93 16.72 -22.85
N SER A 1255 42.96 16.09 -23.40
CA SER A 1255 43.73 15.07 -22.72
C SER A 1255 44.03 15.69 -21.37
N HIS A 1256 43.63 14.97 -20.32
CA HIS A 1256 43.51 15.38 -18.94
C HIS A 1256 42.13 15.92 -18.58
N VAL A 1257 41.43 15.09 -17.80
CA VAL A 1257 40.52 15.48 -16.73
C VAL A 1257 41.19 16.61 -15.92
N PHE A 1258 41.02 17.86 -16.35
CA PHE A 1258 41.44 19.03 -15.60
C PHE A 1258 40.31 19.43 -14.67
N GLY A 1259 40.46 19.05 -13.41
CA GLY A 1259 39.62 19.49 -12.30
C GLY A 1259 40.26 19.06 -10.98
N TYR A 1260 40.93 20.01 -10.33
CA TYR A 1260 41.58 19.96 -9.00
C TYR A 1260 43.11 19.75 -8.92
N ALA A 1261 43.79 19.18 -9.93
CA ALA A 1261 45.26 19.03 -9.87
C ALA A 1261 46.03 20.37 -9.90
N ASP A 1262 45.43 21.42 -10.46
CA ASP A 1262 46.01 22.78 -10.44
C ASP A 1262 45.70 23.53 -9.13
N PHE A 1263 44.67 23.10 -8.38
CA PHE A 1263 44.33 23.68 -7.08
C PHE A 1263 45.29 23.23 -5.96
N VAL A 1264 45.92 22.05 -6.11
CA VAL A 1264 46.93 21.54 -5.17
C VAL A 1264 48.34 22.06 -5.48
N LYS A 1265 48.58 22.61 -6.68
CA LYS A 1265 49.92 23.07 -7.09
C LYS A 1265 50.26 24.50 -6.71
N GLU A 1266 49.28 25.35 -6.36
CA GLU A 1266 49.56 26.72 -5.92
C GLU A 1266 49.84 26.85 -4.41
N GLU A 1267 49.57 25.83 -3.58
CA GLU A 1267 49.92 25.85 -2.14
C GLU A 1267 51.24 25.13 -1.80
N TYR A 1268 51.96 24.59 -2.79
CA TYR A 1268 53.30 23.99 -2.61
C TYR A 1268 54.43 24.83 -3.24
N ARG A 1269 54.27 26.16 -3.30
CA ARG A 1269 55.32 27.11 -3.65
C ARG A 1269 55.52 28.19 -2.61
#